data_AF-A0AAD9RN29-F1
#
_entry.id   AF-A0AAD9RN29-F1
#
_cell.length_a   1.000
_cell.length_b   1.000
_cell.length_c   1.000
_cell.angle_alpha   90.00
_cell.angle_beta   90.00
_cell.angle_gamma   90.00
#
_symmetry.space_group_name_H-M   'P 1'
#
loop_
_entity.id
_entity.type
_entity.pdbx_description
1 polymer ?
#
loop_
_entity_poly.entity_id
_entity_poly.type
_entity_poly.pdbx_seq_one_letter_code
_entity_poly.pdbx_strand_id
1 'polypeptide(L)'
;MASVTTTTTAPAPAPAGNPEKKAEAVKTEEAVPWKSMTVREKLSFLASNITVEPMIACYVIPSMLASLATQNLNLEKACRVNLGYSDDVCTNLAARNTSGLEREETAVQQLVAGMQTWKTALQSGLPILLILFMGAWSDKTGLRKPCMLLPIVGEFLSSVSMIACTYWFYELPMEATGVLEALWPSMAGGWFTMFMGVFSYIADITSVESRTLRIGAANVFFSLGVPIGMALSGVLYMKLGFYGVFTISMVCYILSFVYGLVVIKEPPRPPPTRTKEKLPEKKMSLLASAMDFFSLKHIEETFGVAFKKGSNNRQKRVIILMIIVMVVIGPLYGEMAVLYLYMRYRYNWNEVKFSMWSTYGMVTNLIGTVVSVGVFSHILKIDDALVGIMSCMSKILASFVYAFATTDWMIYLGALVEIVNGTSFIAMRSIASKLVPSDELGKVNSLFGVCESLMPLFYGPMYSSIYAATMNTFPGAFFIAGGCMTIPAVFGFFWLYTEHRKDRALLEIETKMKANQEDQDGKSMKVQTISEKKEICAVNDARRSKLKGMVPKWTWIAVNLFICTIASLENDNAKAFLELTELGYEDACNDTATAEWLFLNSLSNRTAYTIWEEHQIQYGKYKKSQKEDISNISNISLSDPSLVYKYNVIEKPGDALLDEEEFKQLVHFTSSAEFLRSSAVYTKEASNHSREDVERLLSHNGHAEDKRVAWTSWYRELNPLVGNFSYVLGLAEKAAKANGANSVTEYWEILSGYPSGYEKIKYHWQRISSLHKNILKFAQSHLAHKYGINLTETVPPHLLGSLQGYEWNTFSIDKSPYSEITYTIRKNLWKKKLFGKSLYKVASNMGNMLLSEVLQSDFWDKSQFHRHCPPKLVNFCKYGITRVSTCFEPTIANFLLTHQNVAKILFQQMSAESTPILNIANRYSGLEEGLSELFGILSASPAWLSRNGLMYDINDTDHKIVSLMITALDVLPRLAYYMSADMWRINAIENNITDPAELIKSWWKYRLEYEGISKPDPMDVPTFLNDEYITSNKPYLSKFVGVFLGFQIYEYIMESTEVRYDINKKVVNSKLIKLVQHGAADNWMGVITKFLEIDDIIEYSLITFFTPLEDFIAEMEEDEFDYKFEPTNDAELEEVERAIIQEINAPTTTPTTTTTTTQKIKLTTTLPTKSEDDKSHGTSKSDKKAESDLSSNIQADKPKSDTDSQTKQVTPNPYDELFKFDDLKNEEDEKKPKINSSKAVWAVAAVLVATIIICVIAIFGRQRCRKTPKNRRYV
;
A
#
# COMPACT_ATOMS: atom_id res chain seq x y z
N MET A 1 -61.40 -23.76 19.29
CA MET A 1 -62.41 -24.16 18.30
C MET A 1 -61.72 -24.92 17.17
N ALA A 2 -62.14 -26.18 16.97
CA ALA A 2 -61.93 -27.14 15.87
C ALA A 2 -60.52 -27.25 15.21
N SER A 3 -59.67 -28.21 15.57
CA SER A 3 -59.60 -29.65 15.16
C SER A 3 -58.99 -29.83 13.76
N VAL A 4 -57.90 -30.58 13.56
CA VAL A 4 -57.94 -32.03 13.26
C VAL A 4 -56.82 -32.81 13.99
N THR A 5 -57.21 -33.98 14.47
CA THR A 5 -56.50 -34.90 15.37
C THR A 5 -56.22 -36.24 14.66
N THR A 6 -55.16 -36.94 15.10
CA THR A 6 -55.01 -38.43 15.18
C THR A 6 -54.93 -39.25 13.87
N THR A 7 -54.19 -40.35 13.73
CA THR A 7 -53.74 -41.37 14.70
C THR A 7 -52.66 -42.27 14.08
N THR A 8 -51.68 -42.67 14.88
CA THR A 8 -50.85 -43.87 14.75
C THR A 8 -51.62 -45.12 15.22
N THR A 9 -51.31 -46.31 14.69
CA THR A 9 -51.09 -47.56 15.47
C THR A 9 -50.63 -48.75 14.62
N ALA A 10 -49.76 -49.56 15.20
CA ALA A 10 -49.00 -50.70 14.68
C ALA A 10 -49.84 -51.99 14.47
N PRO A 11 -49.26 -53.11 13.97
CA PRO A 11 -48.71 -54.13 14.89
C PRO A 11 -47.49 -54.96 14.40
N ALA A 12 -46.88 -55.68 15.34
CA ALA A 12 -45.74 -56.62 15.26
C ALA A 12 -46.20 -58.08 14.93
N PRO A 13 -45.43 -59.21 15.11
CA PRO A 13 -43.96 -59.51 15.08
C PRO A 13 -43.55 -60.82 14.30
N ALA A 14 -42.21 -61.01 14.11
CA ALA A 14 -41.41 -62.29 13.99
C ALA A 14 -41.55 -63.18 12.72
N PRO A 15 -40.60 -64.10 12.35
CA PRO A 15 -39.50 -64.70 13.13
C PRO A 15 -38.11 -64.86 12.41
N ALA A 16 -37.20 -65.55 13.11
CA ALA A 16 -35.76 -65.70 12.91
C ALA A 16 -35.29 -66.53 11.69
N GLY A 17 -34.07 -66.22 11.20
CA GLY A 17 -33.30 -67.03 10.24
C GLY A 17 -31.78 -66.83 10.41
N ASN A 18 -31.05 -67.95 10.42
CA ASN A 18 -29.64 -68.15 10.80
C ASN A 18 -28.61 -67.51 9.81
N PRO A 19 -27.34 -67.32 10.22
CA PRO A 19 -26.36 -66.44 9.58
C PRO A 19 -25.47 -67.21 8.61
N GLU A 20 -25.63 -67.00 7.31
CA GLU A 20 -24.58 -67.19 6.30
C GLU A 20 -25.14 -66.72 4.96
N LYS A 21 -24.34 -65.92 4.23
CA LYS A 21 -24.69 -65.22 2.98
C LYS A 21 -25.50 -63.92 3.15
N LYS A 22 -24.81 -62.88 3.60
CA LYS A 22 -24.95 -61.50 3.08
C LYS A 22 -23.67 -60.70 3.40
N ALA A 23 -22.54 -61.24 2.96
CA ALA A 23 -21.33 -60.47 2.75
C ALA A 23 -21.40 -59.92 1.32
N GLU A 24 -22.19 -58.85 1.14
CA GLU A 24 -22.13 -57.88 0.04
C GLU A 24 -23.37 -56.98 0.17
N ALA A 25 -23.15 -55.66 0.03
CA ALA A 25 -24.12 -54.56 0.20
C ALA A 25 -24.40 -54.10 1.64
N VAL A 26 -23.36 -53.64 2.36
CA VAL A 26 -23.52 -52.43 3.18
C VAL A 26 -23.26 -51.26 2.23
N LYS A 27 -24.35 -50.61 1.80
CA LYS A 27 -24.27 -49.29 1.16
C LYS A 27 -23.60 -48.36 2.16
N THR A 28 -22.33 -48.06 1.92
CA THR A 28 -21.76 -46.77 2.30
C THR A 28 -22.66 -45.72 1.66
N GLU A 29 -23.49 -45.05 2.46
CA GLU A 29 -24.00 -43.73 2.06
C GLU A 29 -22.77 -42.86 1.83
N GLU A 30 -22.45 -42.66 0.55
CA GLU A 30 -21.42 -41.72 0.15
C GLU A 30 -21.77 -40.36 0.74
N ALA A 31 -20.99 -39.93 1.72
CA ALA A 31 -21.09 -38.60 2.27
C ALA A 31 -20.88 -37.60 1.13
N VAL A 32 -21.95 -36.93 0.72
CA VAL A 32 -21.90 -35.88 -0.30
C VAL A 32 -20.86 -34.85 0.17
N PRO A 33 -19.76 -34.64 -0.58
CA PRO A 33 -18.69 -33.76 -0.13
C PRO A 33 -19.24 -32.34 0.00
N TRP A 34 -19.04 -31.69 1.16
CA TRP A 34 -19.50 -30.33 1.49
C TRP A 34 -19.30 -29.29 0.35
N LYS A 35 -18.27 -29.50 -0.48
CA LYS A 35 -17.95 -28.66 -1.65
C LYS A 35 -19.03 -28.68 -2.75
N SER A 36 -19.85 -29.72 -2.81
CA SER A 36 -20.89 -29.91 -3.84
C SER A 36 -22.28 -29.39 -3.43
N MET A 37 -22.48 -29.00 -2.17
CA MET A 37 -23.78 -28.54 -1.66
C MET A 37 -24.04 -27.05 -1.95
N THR A 38 -25.28 -26.71 -2.33
CA THR A 38 -25.72 -25.32 -2.51
C THR A 38 -25.85 -24.57 -1.17
N VAL A 39 -25.88 -23.23 -1.19
CA VAL A 39 -25.93 -22.40 0.04
C VAL A 39 -27.17 -22.71 0.91
N ARG A 40 -28.30 -23.02 0.27
CA ARG A 40 -29.56 -23.37 0.95
C ARG A 40 -29.48 -24.75 1.62
N GLU A 41 -28.86 -25.73 0.95
CA GLU A 41 -28.60 -27.05 1.51
C GLU A 41 -27.57 -27.00 2.66
N LYS A 42 -26.56 -26.12 2.55
CA LYS A 42 -25.59 -25.85 3.63
C LYS A 42 -26.25 -25.25 4.86
N LEU A 43 -27.16 -24.28 4.71
CA LEU A 43 -27.92 -23.72 5.83
C LEU A 43 -28.86 -24.76 6.47
N SER A 44 -29.54 -25.57 5.65
CA SER A 44 -30.40 -26.65 6.16
C SER A 44 -29.61 -27.72 6.92
N PHE A 45 -28.42 -28.08 6.42
CA PHE A 45 -27.50 -29.03 7.06
C PHE A 45 -26.91 -28.49 8.37
N LEU A 46 -26.61 -27.18 8.42
CA LEU A 46 -26.19 -26.51 9.65
C LEU A 46 -27.32 -26.52 10.68
N ALA A 47 -28.54 -26.16 10.29
CA ALA A 47 -29.72 -26.15 11.16
C ALA A 47 -30.06 -27.53 11.74
N SER A 48 -29.92 -28.61 10.95
CA SER A 48 -30.15 -29.99 11.42
C SER A 48 -29.08 -30.53 12.38
N ASN A 49 -27.93 -29.85 12.48
CA ASN A 49 -26.80 -30.27 13.32
C ASN A 49 -26.59 -29.40 14.58
N ILE A 50 -27.48 -28.44 14.85
CA ILE A 50 -27.49 -27.63 16.08
C ILE A 50 -27.91 -28.51 17.26
N THR A 51 -27.12 -28.52 18.33
CA THR A 51 -27.32 -29.34 19.54
C THR A 51 -27.08 -28.54 20.83
N VAL A 52 -25.83 -28.20 21.13
CA VAL A 52 -25.42 -27.51 22.38
C VAL A 52 -25.32 -26.00 22.24
N GLU A 53 -25.30 -25.49 21.01
CA GLU A 53 -25.05 -24.10 20.66
C GLU A 53 -26.09 -23.12 21.25
N PRO A 54 -27.42 -23.41 21.25
CA PRO A 54 -28.41 -22.51 21.86
C PRO A 54 -28.28 -22.44 23.38
N MET A 55 -27.87 -23.53 24.04
CA MET A 55 -27.61 -23.56 25.48
C MET A 55 -26.44 -22.64 25.85
N ILE A 56 -25.37 -22.67 25.05
CA ILE A 56 -24.18 -21.80 25.22
C ILE A 56 -24.57 -20.34 25.05
N ALA A 57 -25.33 -20.00 24.00
CA ALA A 57 -25.80 -18.64 23.77
C ALA A 57 -26.65 -18.12 24.95
N CYS A 58 -27.58 -18.94 25.45
CA CYS A 58 -28.44 -18.59 26.59
C CYS A 58 -27.71 -18.61 27.94
N TYR A 59 -26.46 -19.05 28.00
CA TYR A 59 -25.61 -18.96 29.18
C TYR A 59 -24.70 -17.71 29.15
N VAL A 60 -24.10 -17.43 27.99
CA VAL A 60 -23.10 -16.37 27.81
C VAL A 60 -23.72 -14.98 27.73
N ILE A 61 -24.80 -14.82 26.95
CA ILE A 61 -25.50 -13.54 26.76
C ILE A 61 -25.95 -12.94 28.10
N PRO A 62 -26.71 -13.64 28.98
CA PRO A 62 -27.15 -13.07 30.25
C PRO A 62 -26.01 -12.79 31.24
N SER A 63 -24.91 -13.56 31.16
CA SER A 63 -23.73 -13.32 32.00
C SER A 63 -23.04 -12.01 31.63
N MET A 64 -22.88 -11.73 30.34
CA MET A 64 -22.34 -10.46 29.87
C MET A 64 -23.32 -9.30 30.05
N LEU A 65 -24.63 -9.55 29.90
CA LEU A 65 -25.67 -8.56 30.15
C LEU A 65 -25.62 -8.01 31.58
N ALA A 66 -25.40 -8.89 32.57
CA ALA A 66 -25.36 -8.53 33.98
C ALA A 66 -24.06 -7.80 34.39
N SER A 67 -22.98 -7.92 33.62
CA SER A 67 -21.64 -7.45 34.01
C SER A 67 -21.56 -5.95 34.35
N LEU A 68 -22.10 -5.06 33.49
CA LEU A 68 -22.10 -3.61 33.73
C LEU A 68 -23.03 -3.19 34.87
N ALA A 69 -24.17 -3.88 35.02
CA ALA A 69 -25.09 -3.64 36.13
C ALA A 69 -24.41 -3.98 37.47
N THR A 70 -23.68 -5.09 37.53
CA THR A 70 -22.94 -5.47 38.73
C THR A 70 -21.77 -4.53 39.04
N GLN A 71 -21.02 -4.09 38.02
CA GLN A 71 -19.95 -3.10 38.23
C GLN A 71 -20.49 -1.77 38.75
N ASN A 72 -21.61 -1.27 38.22
CA ASN A 72 -22.23 -0.04 38.70
C ASN A 72 -22.85 -0.20 40.10
N LEU A 73 -23.44 -1.35 40.40
CA LEU A 73 -23.95 -1.65 41.74
C LEU A 73 -22.83 -1.58 42.80
N ASN A 74 -21.66 -2.13 42.48
CA ASN A 74 -20.49 -2.06 43.36
C ASN A 74 -19.98 -0.63 43.54
N LEU A 75 -19.99 0.19 42.48
CA LEU A 75 -19.61 1.62 42.54
C LEU A 75 -20.58 2.45 43.39
N GLU A 76 -21.89 2.24 43.24
CA GLU A 76 -22.89 2.96 44.04
C GLU A 76 -22.87 2.57 45.52
N LYS A 77 -22.69 1.27 45.82
CA LYS A 77 -22.53 0.80 47.20
C LYS A 77 -21.23 1.30 47.83
N ALA A 78 -20.13 1.32 47.09
CA ALA A 78 -18.87 1.88 47.56
C ALA A 78 -19.02 3.37 47.95
N CYS A 79 -19.78 4.14 47.17
CA CYS A 79 -20.02 5.57 47.44
C CYS A 79 -20.96 5.80 48.64
N ARG A 80 -22.15 5.18 48.63
CA ARG A 80 -23.23 5.46 49.59
C ARG A 80 -23.07 4.71 50.92
N VAL A 81 -22.55 3.48 50.89
CA VAL A 81 -22.51 2.58 52.07
C VAL A 81 -21.13 2.57 52.70
N ASN A 82 -20.07 2.34 51.92
CA ASN A 82 -18.72 2.16 52.48
C ASN A 82 -18.03 3.49 52.81
N LEU A 83 -18.11 4.48 51.92
CA LEU A 83 -17.50 5.82 52.11
C LEU A 83 -18.44 6.84 52.76
N GLY A 84 -19.75 6.56 52.80
CA GLY A 84 -20.74 7.38 53.49
C GLY A 84 -20.89 8.80 52.93
N TYR A 85 -20.66 9.00 51.62
CA TYR A 85 -20.89 10.29 50.98
C TYR A 85 -22.38 10.63 50.87
N SER A 86 -22.71 11.92 50.75
CA SER A 86 -24.10 12.35 50.62
C SER A 86 -24.75 11.83 49.33
N ASP A 87 -26.06 11.63 49.37
CA ASP A 87 -26.81 11.13 48.22
C ASP A 87 -26.66 12.03 46.99
N ASP A 88 -26.50 13.35 47.17
CA ASP A 88 -26.26 14.29 46.08
C ASP A 88 -24.90 14.06 45.40
N VAL A 89 -23.84 13.81 46.18
CA VAL A 89 -22.50 13.51 45.65
C VAL A 89 -22.51 12.20 44.87
N CYS A 90 -23.09 11.14 45.45
CA CYS A 90 -23.14 9.84 44.78
C CYS A 90 -24.05 9.84 43.55
N THR A 91 -25.14 10.62 43.55
CA THR A 91 -26.02 10.76 42.38
C THR A 91 -25.34 11.55 41.26
N ASN A 92 -24.57 12.59 41.59
CA ASN A 92 -23.76 13.33 40.60
C ASN A 92 -22.64 12.46 40.01
N LEU A 93 -22.00 11.61 40.83
CA LEU A 93 -21.00 10.63 40.38
C LEU A 93 -21.60 9.54 39.49
N ALA A 94 -22.86 9.13 39.73
CA ALA A 94 -23.59 8.23 38.85
C ALA A 94 -24.01 8.91 37.54
N ALA A 95 -24.44 10.18 37.61
CA ALA A 95 -24.88 11.00 36.47
C ALA A 95 -23.74 11.61 35.63
N ARG A 96 -22.47 11.30 35.93
CA ARG A 96 -21.27 11.78 35.21
C ARG A 96 -21.03 13.29 35.32
N ASN A 97 -21.58 13.95 36.33
CA ASN A 97 -21.38 15.37 36.58
C ASN A 97 -20.23 15.58 37.61
N THR A 98 -18.99 15.45 37.14
CA THR A 98 -17.79 15.32 37.98
C THR A 98 -17.05 16.63 38.24
N SER A 99 -17.60 17.77 37.81
CA SER A 99 -16.98 19.08 38.01
C SER A 99 -16.83 19.40 39.51
N GLY A 100 -15.60 19.32 40.02
CA GLY A 100 -15.26 19.56 41.43
C GLY A 100 -15.29 18.32 42.34
N LEU A 101 -15.55 17.11 41.80
CA LEU A 101 -15.69 15.84 42.55
C LEU A 101 -14.64 14.77 42.17
N GLU A 102 -13.51 15.18 41.57
CA GLU A 102 -12.46 14.27 41.07
C GLU A 102 -11.84 13.42 42.18
N ARG A 103 -11.76 13.95 43.41
CA ARG A 103 -11.14 13.28 44.56
C ARG A 103 -12.04 12.17 45.11
N GLU A 104 -13.34 12.43 45.18
CA GLU A 104 -14.39 11.52 45.62
C GLU A 104 -14.55 10.36 44.63
N GLU A 105 -14.55 10.67 43.32
CA GLU A 105 -14.57 9.62 42.28
C GLU A 105 -13.36 8.70 42.37
N THR A 106 -12.17 9.28 42.57
CA THR A 106 -10.92 8.53 42.70
C THR A 106 -10.95 7.58 43.90
N ALA A 107 -11.47 8.03 45.05
CA ALA A 107 -11.59 7.20 46.26
C ALA A 107 -12.56 6.02 46.06
N VAL A 108 -13.72 6.26 45.44
CA VAL A 108 -14.70 5.21 45.14
C VAL A 108 -14.10 4.14 44.21
N GLN A 109 -13.40 4.56 43.15
CA GLN A 109 -12.80 3.63 42.19
C GLN A 109 -11.66 2.80 42.81
N GLN A 110 -10.82 3.38 43.66
CA GLN A 110 -9.76 2.65 44.37
C GLN A 110 -10.32 1.57 45.28
N LEU A 111 -11.42 1.85 45.98
CA LEU A 111 -12.07 0.87 46.86
C LEU A 111 -12.65 -0.31 46.07
N VAL A 112 -13.32 -0.04 44.95
CA VAL A 112 -13.87 -1.09 44.07
C VAL A 112 -12.76 -1.92 43.40
N ALA A 113 -11.66 -1.29 42.98
CA ALA A 113 -10.50 -2.00 42.42
C ALA A 113 -9.85 -2.93 43.47
N GLY A 114 -9.77 -2.49 44.73
CA GLY A 114 -9.33 -3.33 45.85
C GLY A 114 -10.26 -4.53 46.07
N MET A 115 -11.58 -4.33 45.98
CA MET A 115 -12.54 -5.43 46.07
C MET A 115 -12.38 -6.45 44.94
N GLN A 116 -12.28 -5.97 43.70
CA GLN A 116 -12.16 -6.80 42.51
C GLN A 116 -10.94 -7.74 42.59
N THR A 117 -9.88 -7.31 43.28
CA THR A 117 -8.65 -8.09 43.50
C THR A 117 -8.92 -9.39 44.26
N TRP A 118 -9.55 -9.32 45.44
CA TRP A 118 -9.84 -10.53 46.23
C TRP A 118 -11.04 -11.32 45.66
N LYS A 119 -12.02 -10.63 45.05
CA LYS A 119 -13.15 -11.28 44.38
C LYS A 119 -12.68 -12.19 43.24
N THR A 120 -11.74 -11.71 42.41
CA THR A 120 -11.17 -12.50 41.31
C THR A 120 -10.43 -13.74 41.83
N ALA A 121 -9.79 -13.63 42.99
CA ALA A 121 -9.13 -14.75 43.67
C ALA A 121 -10.14 -15.84 44.07
N LEU A 122 -11.27 -15.43 44.64
CA LEU A 122 -12.38 -16.34 44.96
C LEU A 122 -13.00 -16.94 43.69
N GLN A 123 -13.20 -16.11 42.66
CA GLN A 123 -13.87 -16.47 41.41
C GLN A 123 -13.14 -17.56 40.62
N SER A 124 -11.81 -17.63 40.75
CA SER A 124 -10.97 -18.50 39.92
C SER A 124 -10.29 -19.61 40.72
N GLY A 125 -10.11 -19.45 42.02
CA GLY A 125 -9.44 -20.43 42.88
C GLY A 125 -10.21 -21.75 43.04
N LEU A 126 -11.51 -21.68 43.33
CA LEU A 126 -12.33 -22.88 43.56
C LEU A 126 -12.58 -23.69 42.26
N PRO A 127 -12.84 -23.08 41.09
CA PRO A 127 -12.97 -23.80 39.83
C PRO A 127 -11.74 -24.62 39.44
N ILE A 128 -10.52 -24.16 39.71
CA ILE A 128 -9.28 -24.88 39.36
C ILE A 128 -9.28 -26.28 39.99
N LEU A 129 -9.67 -26.37 41.27
CA LEU A 129 -9.76 -27.64 41.98
C LEU A 129 -10.84 -28.52 41.35
N LEU A 130 -12.01 -27.96 41.05
CA LEU A 130 -13.14 -28.70 40.50
C LEU A 130 -12.90 -29.21 39.06
N ILE A 131 -12.23 -28.44 38.20
CA ILE A 131 -11.94 -28.81 36.80
C ILE A 131 -11.01 -30.03 36.73
N LEU A 132 -10.01 -30.11 37.61
CA LEU A 132 -9.09 -31.25 37.68
C LEU A 132 -9.81 -32.58 37.94
N PHE A 133 -10.80 -32.56 38.84
CA PHE A 133 -11.61 -33.74 39.14
C PHE A 133 -12.66 -33.99 38.05
N MET A 134 -13.33 -32.93 37.58
CA MET A 134 -14.44 -33.06 36.66
C MET A 134 -14.02 -33.52 35.26
N GLY A 135 -12.86 -33.10 34.75
CA GLY A 135 -12.35 -33.55 33.45
C GLY A 135 -12.07 -35.05 33.40
N ALA A 136 -11.35 -35.57 34.39
CA ALA A 136 -11.03 -36.99 34.49
C ALA A 136 -12.25 -37.85 34.82
N TRP A 137 -13.17 -37.36 35.65
CA TRP A 137 -14.44 -38.03 35.94
C TRP A 137 -15.35 -38.10 34.71
N SER A 138 -15.43 -37.00 33.94
CA SER A 138 -16.20 -36.91 32.70
C SER A 138 -15.70 -37.90 31.65
N ASP A 139 -14.38 -38.06 31.50
CA ASP A 139 -13.78 -39.03 30.57
C ASP A 139 -13.97 -40.50 31.02
N LYS A 140 -13.93 -40.77 32.33
CA LYS A 140 -14.10 -42.14 32.88
C LYS A 140 -15.56 -42.61 32.85
N THR A 141 -16.48 -41.73 33.23
CA THR A 141 -17.91 -42.07 33.33
C THR A 141 -18.63 -41.95 31.99
N GLY A 142 -18.12 -41.12 31.07
CA GLY A 142 -18.77 -40.78 29.80
C GLY A 142 -20.04 -39.94 29.97
N LEU A 143 -20.28 -39.38 31.16
CA LEU A 143 -21.41 -38.51 31.47
C LEU A 143 -21.01 -37.06 31.26
N ARG A 144 -21.57 -36.40 30.23
CA ARG A 144 -21.20 -35.03 29.86
C ARG A 144 -22.26 -34.01 30.29
N LYS A 145 -23.53 -34.42 30.40
CA LYS A 145 -24.66 -33.54 30.71
C LYS A 145 -24.58 -32.88 32.09
N PRO A 146 -24.18 -33.57 33.18
CA PRO A 146 -24.05 -32.93 34.50
C PRO A 146 -22.99 -31.82 34.53
N CYS A 147 -21.90 -31.98 33.79
CA CYS A 147 -20.82 -30.99 33.70
C CYS A 147 -21.26 -29.67 33.04
N MET A 148 -22.27 -29.72 32.15
CA MET A 148 -22.81 -28.54 31.47
C MET A 148 -23.94 -27.85 32.26
N LEU A 149 -24.72 -28.61 33.03
CA LEU A 149 -25.85 -28.06 33.78
C LEU A 149 -25.45 -27.40 35.11
N LEU A 150 -24.39 -27.90 35.76
CA LEU A 150 -23.94 -27.39 37.06
C LEU A 150 -23.56 -25.88 37.01
N PRO A 151 -22.76 -25.39 36.03
CA PRO A 151 -22.44 -23.96 35.92
C PRO A 151 -23.66 -23.05 35.74
N ILE A 152 -24.70 -23.50 35.04
CA ILE A 152 -25.94 -22.73 34.82
C ILE A 152 -26.66 -22.48 36.16
N VAL A 153 -26.65 -23.47 37.05
CA VAL A 153 -27.22 -23.34 38.40
C VAL A 153 -26.42 -22.32 39.22
N GLY A 154 -25.09 -22.32 39.11
CA GLY A 154 -24.24 -21.34 39.79
C GLY A 154 -24.52 -19.89 39.39
N GLU A 155 -24.67 -19.63 38.09
CA GLU A 155 -24.98 -18.28 37.57
C GLU A 155 -26.42 -17.84 37.89
N PHE A 156 -27.37 -18.78 37.91
CA PHE A 156 -28.74 -18.52 38.35
C PHE A 156 -28.76 -18.06 39.83
N LEU A 157 -28.06 -18.78 40.71
CA LEU A 157 -27.96 -18.42 42.13
C LEU A 157 -27.23 -17.09 42.35
N SER A 158 -26.23 -16.78 41.52
CA SER A 158 -25.58 -15.45 41.53
C SER A 158 -26.57 -14.34 41.19
N SER A 159 -27.38 -14.52 40.14
CA SER A 159 -28.41 -13.55 39.74
C SER A 159 -29.46 -13.32 40.84
N VAL A 160 -29.91 -14.39 41.51
CA VAL A 160 -30.82 -14.30 42.66
C VAL A 160 -30.17 -13.53 43.81
N SER A 161 -28.89 -13.80 44.08
CA SER A 161 -28.13 -13.11 45.13
C SER A 161 -27.92 -11.62 44.82
N MET A 162 -27.73 -11.25 43.55
CA MET A 162 -27.62 -9.83 43.15
C MET A 162 -28.95 -9.08 43.31
N ILE A 163 -30.09 -9.73 43.04
CA ILE A 163 -31.41 -9.15 43.33
C ILE A 163 -31.58 -8.92 44.83
N ALA A 164 -31.17 -9.89 45.66
CA ALA A 164 -31.16 -9.74 47.12
C ALA A 164 -30.25 -8.59 47.58
N CYS A 165 -29.03 -8.47 47.03
CA CYS A 165 -28.11 -7.37 47.34
C CYS A 165 -28.65 -6.00 46.90
N THR A 166 -29.50 -5.96 45.87
CA THR A 166 -30.17 -4.74 45.41
C THR A 166 -31.35 -4.37 46.32
N TYR A 167 -32.05 -5.38 46.88
CA TYR A 167 -33.15 -5.17 47.82
C TYR A 167 -32.65 -4.66 49.17
N TRP A 168 -31.62 -5.31 49.74
CA TRP A 168 -30.92 -4.85 50.95
C TRP A 168 -29.74 -3.96 50.58
N PHE A 169 -30.03 -2.82 49.96
CA PHE A 169 -29.01 -1.95 49.39
C PHE A 169 -28.11 -1.33 50.46
N TYR A 170 -28.70 -0.83 51.56
CA TYR A 170 -27.99 -0.10 52.61
C TYR A 170 -27.50 -1.01 53.75
N GLU A 171 -28.14 -2.16 53.96
CA GLU A 171 -27.80 -3.11 55.01
C GLU A 171 -26.64 -4.03 54.63
N LEU A 172 -26.50 -4.34 53.33
CA LEU A 172 -25.42 -5.20 52.84
C LEU A 172 -24.29 -4.36 52.22
N PRO A 173 -23.07 -4.42 52.78
CA PRO A 173 -21.94 -3.68 52.26
C PRO A 173 -21.49 -4.21 50.89
N MET A 174 -20.67 -3.41 50.21
CA MET A 174 -20.15 -3.74 48.88
C MET A 174 -19.39 -5.08 48.87
N GLU A 175 -18.65 -5.40 49.93
CA GLU A 175 -17.92 -6.66 50.10
C GLU A 175 -18.82 -7.88 50.11
N ALA A 176 -20.01 -7.79 50.73
CA ALA A 176 -20.98 -8.88 50.72
C ALA A 176 -21.49 -9.16 49.29
N THR A 177 -21.64 -8.10 48.50
CA THR A 177 -22.04 -8.19 47.08
C THR A 177 -20.95 -8.90 46.27
N GLY A 178 -19.68 -8.53 46.47
CA GLY A 178 -18.55 -9.19 45.81
C GLY A 178 -18.39 -10.68 46.14
N VAL A 179 -18.63 -11.08 47.40
CA VAL A 179 -18.58 -12.50 47.81
C VAL A 179 -19.72 -13.29 47.17
N LEU A 180 -20.97 -12.79 47.26
CA LEU A 180 -22.15 -13.50 46.77
C LEU A 180 -22.15 -13.65 45.25
N GLU A 181 -21.62 -12.67 44.52
CA GLU A 181 -21.46 -12.75 43.07
C GLU A 181 -20.45 -13.83 42.66
N ALA A 182 -19.31 -13.91 43.35
CA ALA A 182 -18.24 -14.84 42.99
C ALA A 182 -18.45 -16.26 43.52
N LEU A 183 -19.05 -16.43 44.70
CA LEU A 183 -19.09 -17.72 45.39
C LEU A 183 -19.86 -18.80 44.60
N TRP A 184 -21.08 -18.50 44.15
CA TRP A 184 -21.94 -19.50 43.50
C TRP A 184 -21.40 -20.00 42.17
N PRO A 185 -20.97 -19.13 41.23
CA PRO A 185 -20.37 -19.58 39.98
C PRO A 185 -19.07 -20.36 40.23
N SER A 186 -18.30 -19.98 41.25
CA SER A 186 -17.02 -20.64 41.58
C SER A 186 -17.20 -22.06 42.10
N MET A 187 -18.18 -22.29 42.97
CA MET A 187 -18.52 -23.61 43.48
C MET A 187 -19.07 -24.53 42.37
N ALA A 188 -19.75 -23.95 41.39
CA ALA A 188 -20.27 -24.66 40.23
C ALA A 188 -19.24 -24.86 39.10
N GLY A 189 -18.02 -24.32 39.25
CA GLY A 189 -16.94 -24.42 38.27
C GLY A 189 -16.97 -23.39 37.12
N GLY A 190 -17.99 -22.53 37.10
CA GLY A 190 -18.12 -21.38 36.20
C GLY A 190 -17.96 -21.70 34.71
N TRP A 191 -17.49 -20.69 33.96
CA TRP A 191 -17.32 -20.75 32.51
C TRP A 191 -16.38 -21.87 32.05
N PHE A 192 -15.32 -22.13 32.80
CA PHE A 192 -14.31 -23.13 32.46
C PHE A 192 -14.88 -24.56 32.46
N THR A 193 -15.74 -24.87 33.42
CA THR A 193 -16.39 -26.17 33.53
C THR A 193 -17.42 -26.39 32.44
N MET A 194 -18.16 -25.33 32.07
CA MET A 194 -19.08 -25.32 30.94
C MET A 194 -18.36 -25.64 29.63
N PHE A 195 -17.23 -24.99 29.34
CA PHE A 195 -16.48 -25.23 28.10
C PHE A 195 -15.87 -26.63 28.03
N MET A 196 -15.32 -27.12 29.14
CA MET A 196 -14.84 -28.49 29.21
C MET A 196 -15.97 -29.48 28.91
N GLY A 197 -17.16 -29.30 29.52
CA GLY A 197 -18.32 -30.17 29.26
C GLY A 197 -18.79 -30.14 27.81
N VAL A 198 -18.91 -28.94 27.22
CA VAL A 198 -19.35 -28.73 25.84
C VAL A 198 -18.38 -29.34 24.83
N PHE A 199 -17.07 -29.06 24.94
CA PHE A 199 -16.11 -29.55 23.97
C PHE A 199 -15.91 -31.06 24.06
N SER A 200 -15.95 -31.62 25.26
CA SER A 200 -15.93 -33.08 25.44
C SER A 200 -17.20 -33.74 24.89
N TYR A 201 -18.37 -33.13 25.07
CA TYR A 201 -19.61 -33.63 24.48
C TYR A 201 -19.58 -33.60 22.94
N ILE A 202 -19.12 -32.50 22.34
CA ILE A 202 -18.97 -32.38 20.88
C ILE A 202 -18.00 -33.44 20.36
N ALA A 203 -16.90 -33.70 21.06
CA ALA A 203 -15.91 -34.69 20.65
C ALA A 203 -16.47 -36.12 20.59
N ASP A 204 -17.45 -36.45 21.45
CA ASP A 204 -18.08 -37.77 21.53
C ASP A 204 -19.17 -37.99 20.47
N ILE A 205 -19.92 -36.94 20.09
CA ILE A 205 -21.03 -37.01 19.12
C ILE A 205 -20.61 -36.70 17.67
N THR A 206 -19.34 -36.41 17.42
CA THR A 206 -18.81 -36.08 16.09
C THR A 206 -17.81 -37.09 15.59
N SER A 207 -17.86 -37.37 14.29
CA SER A 207 -16.80 -38.13 13.61
C SER A 207 -15.51 -37.30 13.52
N VAL A 208 -14.37 -37.99 13.41
CA VAL A 208 -13.03 -37.35 13.34
C VAL A 208 -12.94 -36.29 12.23
N GLU A 209 -13.65 -36.48 11.12
CA GLU A 209 -13.68 -35.55 9.98
C GLU A 209 -14.59 -34.34 10.19
N SER A 210 -15.69 -34.48 10.95
CA SER A 210 -16.66 -33.38 11.20
C SER A 210 -16.40 -32.62 12.51
N ARG A 211 -15.53 -33.14 13.37
CA ARG A 211 -15.21 -32.61 14.71
C ARG A 211 -14.71 -31.17 14.68
N THR A 212 -13.78 -30.84 13.79
CA THR A 212 -13.20 -29.50 13.70
C THR A 212 -14.23 -28.45 13.28
N LEU A 213 -15.12 -28.79 12.35
CA LEU A 213 -16.19 -27.91 11.89
C LEU A 213 -17.17 -27.58 13.02
N ARG A 214 -17.57 -28.59 13.81
CA ARG A 214 -18.56 -28.43 14.87
C ARG A 214 -18.00 -27.73 16.12
N ILE A 215 -16.74 -28.00 16.48
CA ILE A 215 -16.04 -27.21 17.50
C ILE A 215 -15.94 -25.74 17.07
N GLY A 216 -15.64 -25.50 15.79
CA GLY A 216 -15.65 -24.15 15.21
C GLY A 216 -17.01 -23.46 15.33
N ALA A 217 -18.10 -24.16 15.00
CA ALA A 217 -19.46 -23.62 15.13
C ALA A 217 -19.81 -23.26 16.58
N ALA A 218 -19.54 -24.15 17.54
CA ALA A 218 -19.78 -23.87 18.95
C ALA A 218 -18.99 -22.66 19.47
N ASN A 219 -17.74 -22.48 19.01
CA ASN A 219 -16.94 -21.31 19.34
C ASN A 219 -17.52 -20.02 18.74
N VAL A 220 -18.10 -20.07 17.52
CA VAL A 220 -18.75 -18.89 16.91
C VAL A 220 -19.97 -18.44 17.70
N PHE A 221 -20.82 -19.36 18.16
CA PHE A 221 -21.97 -19.00 19.01
C PHE A 221 -21.54 -18.41 20.35
N PHE A 222 -20.47 -18.94 20.95
CA PHE A 222 -19.85 -18.36 22.13
C PHE A 222 -19.35 -16.93 21.84
N SER A 223 -18.53 -16.76 20.81
CA SER A 223 -17.94 -15.47 20.44
C SER A 223 -18.95 -14.42 19.98
N LEU A 224 -20.12 -14.82 19.46
CA LEU A 224 -21.23 -13.92 19.15
C LEU A 224 -22.07 -13.56 20.39
N GLY A 225 -22.19 -14.48 21.34
CA GLY A 225 -22.95 -14.25 22.58
C GLY A 225 -22.37 -13.12 23.43
N VAL A 226 -21.04 -13.00 23.49
CA VAL A 226 -20.36 -11.96 24.29
C VAL A 226 -20.68 -10.53 23.80
N PRO A 227 -20.48 -10.15 22.52
CA PRO A 227 -20.81 -8.82 22.02
C PRO A 227 -22.30 -8.51 22.08
N ILE A 228 -23.18 -9.50 21.85
CA ILE A 228 -24.65 -9.29 21.98
C ILE A 228 -25.01 -8.93 23.42
N GLY A 229 -24.48 -9.66 24.40
CA GLY A 229 -24.71 -9.36 25.81
C GLY A 229 -24.12 -8.00 26.21
N MET A 230 -22.90 -7.69 25.76
CA MET A 230 -22.25 -6.41 26.03
C MET A 230 -23.00 -5.23 25.41
N ALA A 231 -23.47 -5.31 24.16
CA ALA A 231 -24.23 -4.25 23.49
C ALA A 231 -25.55 -3.92 24.21
N LEU A 232 -26.20 -4.96 24.73
CA LEU A 232 -27.46 -4.82 25.46
C LEU A 232 -27.25 -4.37 26.91
N SER A 233 -26.10 -4.67 27.53
CA SER A 233 -25.85 -4.44 28.96
C SER A 233 -26.04 -2.98 29.39
N GLY A 234 -25.41 -2.03 28.68
CA GLY A 234 -25.50 -0.60 29.02
C GLY A 234 -26.88 0.00 28.75
N VAL A 235 -27.52 -0.39 27.64
CA VAL A 235 -28.85 0.11 27.25
C VAL A 235 -29.94 -0.41 28.20
N LEU A 236 -29.90 -1.69 28.56
CA LEU A 236 -30.87 -2.29 29.48
C LEU A 236 -30.67 -1.75 30.90
N TYR A 237 -29.42 -1.54 31.33
CA TYR A 237 -29.14 -0.91 32.62
C TYR A 237 -29.77 0.49 32.73
N MET A 238 -29.55 1.35 31.72
CA MET A 238 -30.10 2.72 31.73
C MET A 238 -31.63 2.78 31.68
N LYS A 239 -32.30 1.78 31.08
CA LYS A 239 -33.77 1.77 30.92
C LYS A 239 -34.53 1.02 32.00
N LEU A 240 -33.97 -0.08 32.51
CA LEU A 240 -34.67 -1.02 33.39
C LEU A 240 -34.05 -1.08 34.80
N GLY A 241 -32.91 -0.43 35.03
CA GLY A 241 -32.18 -0.45 36.29
C GLY A 241 -31.66 -1.83 36.68
N PHE A 242 -31.13 -1.96 37.90
CA PHE A 242 -30.53 -3.20 38.41
C PHE A 242 -31.52 -4.39 38.39
N TYR A 243 -32.75 -4.19 38.88
CA TYR A 243 -33.76 -5.25 38.95
C TYR A 243 -34.13 -5.84 37.60
N GLY A 244 -34.29 -4.99 36.58
CA GLY A 244 -34.66 -5.45 35.25
C GLY A 244 -33.58 -6.30 34.61
N VAL A 245 -32.31 -5.88 34.71
CA VAL A 245 -31.17 -6.62 34.15
C VAL A 245 -31.03 -8.00 34.80
N PHE A 246 -31.00 -8.08 36.14
CA PHE A 246 -30.83 -9.36 36.82
C PHE A 246 -32.01 -10.32 36.64
N THR A 247 -33.24 -9.81 36.54
CA THR A 247 -34.42 -10.64 36.27
C THR A 247 -34.39 -11.23 34.86
N ILE A 248 -34.00 -10.45 33.86
CA ILE A 248 -33.83 -10.94 32.48
C ILE A 248 -32.74 -12.02 32.43
N SER A 249 -31.61 -11.81 33.11
CA SER A 249 -30.54 -12.82 33.18
C SER A 249 -31.01 -14.11 33.84
N MET A 250 -31.76 -14.03 34.94
CA MET A 250 -32.35 -15.17 35.63
C MET A 250 -33.28 -16.00 34.71
N VAL A 251 -34.15 -15.36 33.94
CA VAL A 251 -35.07 -16.04 33.01
C VAL A 251 -34.29 -16.77 31.92
N CYS A 252 -33.24 -16.14 31.36
CA CYS A 252 -32.38 -16.78 30.35
C CYS A 252 -31.66 -18.03 30.90
N TYR A 253 -31.19 -18.01 32.15
CA TYR A 253 -30.59 -19.19 32.77
C TYR A 253 -31.59 -20.34 32.98
N ILE A 254 -32.83 -20.03 33.36
CA ILE A 254 -33.90 -21.05 33.46
C ILE A 254 -34.16 -21.68 32.09
N LEU A 255 -34.27 -20.87 31.04
CA LEU A 255 -34.47 -21.37 29.67
C LEU A 255 -33.29 -22.25 29.21
N SER A 256 -32.06 -21.84 29.51
CA SER A 256 -30.85 -22.62 29.19
C SER A 256 -30.83 -23.97 29.93
N PHE A 257 -31.18 -23.98 31.21
CA PHE A 257 -31.25 -25.19 32.03
C PHE A 257 -32.32 -26.17 31.51
N VAL A 258 -33.52 -25.67 31.20
CA VAL A 258 -34.61 -26.47 30.63
C VAL A 258 -34.21 -27.04 29.26
N TYR A 259 -33.59 -26.24 28.40
CA TYR A 259 -33.09 -26.68 27.10
C TYR A 259 -32.06 -27.82 27.26
N GLY A 260 -31.08 -27.64 28.15
CA GLY A 260 -30.06 -28.66 28.43
C GLY A 260 -30.66 -29.96 28.99
N LEU A 261 -31.72 -29.88 29.78
CA LEU A 261 -32.42 -31.06 30.30
C LEU A 261 -33.22 -31.82 29.23
N VAL A 262 -33.91 -31.12 28.33
CA VAL A 262 -34.85 -31.76 27.37
C VAL A 262 -34.16 -32.18 26.07
N VAL A 263 -33.27 -31.35 25.53
CA VAL A 263 -32.74 -31.50 24.17
C VAL A 263 -31.44 -32.30 24.13
N ILE A 264 -30.55 -32.13 25.12
CA ILE A 264 -29.23 -32.77 25.15
C ILE A 264 -29.36 -34.22 25.69
N LYS A 265 -28.95 -35.19 24.87
CA LYS A 265 -28.94 -36.64 25.19
C LYS A 265 -27.50 -37.14 25.35
N GLU A 266 -27.25 -38.07 26.28
CA GLU A 266 -25.92 -38.66 26.51
C GLU A 266 -25.52 -39.64 25.36
N PRO A 267 -24.25 -39.67 24.93
CA PRO A 267 -23.78 -40.52 23.83
C PRO A 267 -23.63 -42.03 24.21
N PRO A 268 -23.87 -42.98 23.29
CA PRO A 268 -23.73 -44.43 23.54
C PRO A 268 -22.26 -44.92 23.50
N ARG A 269 -21.88 -45.80 24.44
CA ARG A 269 -20.50 -46.34 24.59
C ARG A 269 -20.13 -47.37 23.51
N PRO A 270 -18.89 -47.39 22.98
CA PRO A 270 -18.37 -48.54 22.23
C PRO A 270 -18.10 -49.74 23.17
N PRO A 271 -18.40 -50.99 22.75
CA PRO A 271 -18.13 -52.17 23.57
C PRO A 271 -16.62 -52.42 23.71
N PRO A 272 -16.15 -52.90 24.88
CA PRO A 272 -14.73 -53.06 25.15
C PRO A 272 -14.10 -54.15 24.27
N THR A 273 -13.05 -53.80 23.53
CA THR A 273 -12.20 -54.73 22.81
C THR A 273 -11.46 -55.62 23.81
N ARG A 274 -11.63 -56.95 23.65
CA ARG A 274 -11.00 -58.03 24.42
C ARG A 274 -9.58 -57.71 24.90
N THR A 275 -9.37 -57.64 26.21
CA THR A 275 -8.57 -58.59 27.02
C THR A 275 -8.43 -58.06 28.46
N LYS A 276 -9.35 -58.46 29.35
CA LYS A 276 -9.15 -58.88 30.75
C LYS A 276 -10.50 -58.98 31.47
N GLU A 277 -10.54 -59.91 32.42
CA GLU A 277 -11.72 -60.61 32.94
C GLU A 277 -12.86 -59.75 33.47
N LYS A 278 -14.07 -60.30 33.32
CA LYS A 278 -15.31 -59.84 33.95
C LYS A 278 -15.14 -59.78 35.47
N LEU A 279 -15.28 -58.61 36.07
CA LEU A 279 -15.76 -58.46 37.45
C LEU A 279 -17.16 -57.83 37.46
N PRO A 280 -18.02 -58.21 38.43
CA PRO A 280 -19.45 -57.95 38.37
C PRO A 280 -19.78 -56.47 38.61
N GLU A 281 -20.75 -55.95 37.85
CA GLU A 281 -21.31 -54.61 38.01
C GLU A 281 -21.91 -54.43 39.41
N LYS A 282 -21.23 -53.66 40.26
CA LYS A 282 -21.76 -53.23 41.56
C LYS A 282 -22.41 -51.86 41.38
N LYS A 283 -23.73 -51.75 41.62
CA LYS A 283 -24.43 -50.46 41.70
C LYS A 283 -23.76 -49.58 42.76
N MET A 284 -23.09 -48.52 42.34
CA MET A 284 -22.32 -47.65 43.22
C MET A 284 -23.25 -46.62 43.90
N SER A 285 -23.17 -46.50 45.23
CA SER A 285 -23.88 -45.48 46.02
C SER A 285 -23.44 -44.07 45.63
N LEU A 286 -24.34 -43.08 45.70
CA LEU A 286 -24.09 -41.68 45.32
C LEU A 286 -22.88 -41.07 46.05
N LEU A 287 -22.68 -41.46 47.32
CA LEU A 287 -21.51 -41.10 48.13
C LEU A 287 -20.20 -41.78 47.67
N ALA A 288 -20.27 -43.02 47.19
CA ALA A 288 -19.11 -43.71 46.62
C ALA A 288 -18.74 -43.13 45.23
N SER A 289 -19.72 -42.67 44.45
CA SER A 289 -19.48 -41.92 43.20
C SER A 289 -18.86 -40.54 43.45
N ALA A 290 -19.23 -39.86 44.55
CA ALA A 290 -18.61 -38.61 44.97
C ALA A 290 -17.18 -38.81 45.51
N MET A 291 -16.91 -39.91 46.23
CA MET A 291 -15.55 -40.25 46.66
C MET A 291 -14.65 -40.73 45.51
N ASP A 292 -15.20 -41.41 44.51
CA ASP A 292 -14.48 -41.76 43.28
C ASP A 292 -14.23 -40.51 42.40
N PHE A 293 -15.14 -39.53 42.42
CA PHE A 293 -14.96 -38.22 41.78
C PHE A 293 -13.72 -37.46 42.31
N PHE A 294 -13.49 -37.47 43.62
CA PHE A 294 -12.34 -36.80 44.26
C PHE A 294 -11.06 -37.66 44.39
N SER A 295 -10.92 -38.73 43.59
CA SER A 295 -9.74 -39.60 43.67
C SER A 295 -8.47 -38.93 43.11
N LEU A 296 -7.40 -38.87 43.91
CA LEU A 296 -6.09 -38.30 43.52
C LEU A 296 -5.44 -39.03 42.34
N LYS A 297 -5.83 -40.29 42.09
CA LYS A 297 -5.36 -41.07 40.92
C LYS A 297 -5.75 -40.41 39.59
N HIS A 298 -6.87 -39.67 39.57
CA HIS A 298 -7.33 -38.96 38.38
C HIS A 298 -6.47 -37.75 38.02
N ILE A 299 -5.88 -37.10 39.02
CA ILE A 299 -4.92 -36.01 38.82
C ILE A 299 -3.62 -36.58 38.26
N GLU A 300 -3.13 -37.69 38.81
CA GLU A 300 -1.91 -38.38 38.34
C GLU A 300 -2.03 -38.83 36.87
N GLU A 301 -3.17 -39.42 36.48
CA GLU A 301 -3.40 -39.83 35.08
C GLU A 301 -3.49 -38.64 34.12
N THR A 302 -3.99 -37.49 34.57
CA THR A 302 -4.11 -36.27 33.76
C THR A 302 -2.76 -35.62 33.54
N PHE A 303 -1.96 -35.44 34.60
CA PHE A 303 -0.59 -34.93 34.48
C PHE A 303 0.36 -35.95 33.82
N GLY A 304 0.13 -37.25 34.01
CA GLY A 304 0.88 -38.31 33.35
C GLY A 304 0.78 -38.27 31.83
N VAL A 305 -0.36 -37.83 31.27
CA VAL A 305 -0.53 -37.58 29.83
C VAL A 305 0.25 -36.35 29.36
N ALA A 306 0.31 -35.27 30.15
CA ALA A 306 1.06 -34.06 29.83
C ALA A 306 2.59 -34.30 29.77
N PHE A 307 3.11 -35.18 30.63
CA PHE A 307 4.55 -35.44 30.79
C PHE A 307 5.02 -36.75 30.15
N LYS A 308 4.19 -37.40 29.34
CA LYS A 308 4.55 -38.66 28.66
C LYS A 308 5.66 -38.43 27.62
N LYS A 309 6.77 -39.17 27.72
CA LYS A 309 7.84 -39.18 26.70
C LYS A 309 7.32 -39.90 25.45
N GLY A 310 7.23 -39.18 24.33
CA GLY A 310 6.84 -39.71 23.02
C GLY A 310 7.88 -39.40 21.94
N SER A 311 7.75 -40.02 20.76
CA SER A 311 8.53 -39.66 19.57
C SER A 311 8.32 -38.17 19.21
N ASN A 312 9.31 -37.55 18.55
CA ASN A 312 9.25 -36.15 18.11
C ASN A 312 9.10 -35.07 19.19
N ASN A 313 9.74 -35.24 20.35
CA ASN A 313 9.76 -34.23 21.43
C ASN A 313 8.35 -33.84 21.96
N ARG A 314 7.36 -34.74 21.90
CA ARG A 314 5.96 -34.50 22.31
C ARG A 314 5.83 -33.79 23.66
N GLN A 315 6.54 -34.26 24.68
CA GLN A 315 6.54 -33.69 26.03
C GLN A 315 6.90 -32.19 26.05
N LYS A 316 7.94 -31.80 25.32
CA LYS A 316 8.40 -30.40 25.27
C LYS A 316 7.40 -29.50 24.56
N ARG A 317 6.71 -30.02 23.54
CA ARG A 317 5.70 -29.26 22.78
C ARG A 317 4.46 -28.96 23.61
N VAL A 318 3.98 -29.94 24.39
CA VAL A 318 2.82 -29.77 25.27
C VAL A 318 3.13 -28.75 26.37
N ILE A 319 4.32 -28.79 26.99
CA ILE A 319 4.72 -27.82 28.02
C ILE A 319 4.80 -26.40 27.46
N ILE A 320 5.44 -26.21 26.30
CA ILE A 320 5.53 -24.90 25.65
C ILE A 320 4.14 -24.39 25.29
N LEU A 321 3.25 -25.27 24.81
CA LEU A 321 1.88 -24.89 24.46
C LEU A 321 1.06 -24.45 25.70
N MET A 322 1.25 -25.09 26.85
CA MET A 322 0.64 -24.65 28.11
C MET A 322 1.15 -23.27 28.54
N ILE A 323 2.45 -23.00 28.41
CA ILE A 323 3.03 -21.69 28.72
C ILE A 323 2.44 -20.61 27.79
N ILE A 324 2.28 -20.90 26.50
CA ILE A 324 1.67 -19.98 25.54
C ILE A 324 0.21 -19.67 25.95
N VAL A 325 -0.58 -20.69 26.33
CA VAL A 325 -1.96 -20.51 26.80
C VAL A 325 -2.01 -19.54 27.98
N MET A 326 -1.13 -19.72 28.96
CA MET A 326 -1.07 -18.86 30.15
C MET A 326 -0.72 -17.40 29.77
N VAL A 327 0.31 -17.23 28.94
CA VAL A 327 0.82 -15.92 28.56
C VAL A 327 -0.12 -15.14 27.62
N VAL A 328 -0.90 -15.82 26.78
CA VAL A 328 -1.86 -15.18 25.87
C VAL A 328 -3.16 -14.83 26.58
N ILE A 329 -3.66 -15.72 27.43
CA ILE A 329 -4.99 -15.55 28.08
C ILE A 329 -4.91 -14.67 29.33
N GLY A 330 -3.76 -14.65 30.01
CA GLY A 330 -3.52 -13.78 31.17
C GLY A 330 -3.84 -12.31 30.94
N PRO A 331 -3.18 -11.65 29.96
CA PRO A 331 -3.41 -10.24 29.65
C PRO A 331 -4.87 -9.93 29.30
N LEU A 332 -5.59 -10.83 28.61
CA LEU A 332 -7.00 -10.66 28.30
C LEU A 332 -7.86 -10.46 29.57
N TYR A 333 -7.67 -11.32 30.57
CA TYR A 333 -8.41 -11.21 31.84
C TYR A 333 -7.95 -10.02 32.69
N GLY A 334 -6.65 -9.71 32.68
CA GLY A 334 -6.10 -8.55 33.39
C GLY A 334 -6.64 -7.23 32.84
N GLU A 335 -6.71 -7.08 31.52
CA GLU A 335 -7.29 -5.90 30.87
C GLU A 335 -8.78 -5.76 31.21
N MET A 336 -9.58 -6.82 31.06
CA MET A 336 -11.02 -6.79 31.35
C MET A 336 -11.35 -6.36 32.78
N ALA A 337 -10.47 -6.64 33.75
CA ALA A 337 -10.66 -6.26 35.15
C ALA A 337 -10.56 -4.75 35.41
N VAL A 338 -9.83 -4.01 34.57
CA VAL A 338 -9.50 -2.59 34.78
C VAL A 338 -10.08 -1.68 33.68
N LEU A 339 -10.35 -2.22 32.50
CA LEU A 339 -10.70 -1.48 31.29
C LEU A 339 -11.87 -0.51 31.46
N TYR A 340 -12.94 -0.93 32.15
CA TYR A 340 -14.10 -0.06 32.40
C TYR A 340 -13.75 1.13 33.31
N LEU A 341 -12.98 0.89 34.39
CA LEU A 341 -12.53 1.94 35.30
C LEU A 341 -11.60 2.94 34.57
N TYR A 342 -10.69 2.42 33.74
CA TYR A 342 -9.82 3.24 32.90
C TYR A 342 -10.61 4.15 31.96
N MET A 343 -11.60 3.62 31.22
CA MET A 343 -12.39 4.41 30.28
C MET A 343 -13.26 5.47 30.99
N ARG A 344 -13.76 5.13 32.18
CA ARG A 344 -14.51 6.04 33.05
C ARG A 344 -13.63 7.21 33.51
N TYR A 345 -12.44 6.92 34.04
CA TYR A 345 -11.53 7.95 34.55
C TYR A 345 -10.91 8.81 33.44
N ARG A 346 -10.42 8.20 32.36
CA ARG A 346 -9.63 8.91 31.35
C ARG A 346 -10.48 9.74 30.37
N TYR A 347 -11.63 9.22 29.97
CA TYR A 347 -12.46 9.80 28.90
C TYR A 347 -13.86 10.21 29.35
N ASN A 348 -14.18 10.06 30.65
CA ASN A 348 -15.52 10.32 31.20
C ASN A 348 -16.64 9.59 30.42
N TRP A 349 -16.37 8.35 29.99
CA TRP A 349 -17.35 7.57 29.23
C TRP A 349 -18.49 7.08 30.14
N ASN A 350 -19.71 7.12 29.60
CA ASN A 350 -20.87 6.50 30.21
C ASN A 350 -20.96 5.00 29.85
N GLU A 351 -21.87 4.31 30.52
CA GLU A 351 -22.08 2.86 30.44
C GLU A 351 -22.44 2.42 29.01
N VAL A 352 -23.23 3.23 28.31
CA VAL A 352 -23.66 2.97 26.93
C VAL A 352 -22.50 3.12 25.94
N LYS A 353 -21.69 4.18 26.05
CA LYS A 353 -20.55 4.42 25.15
C LYS A 353 -19.47 3.34 25.31
N PHE A 354 -19.20 2.91 26.55
CA PHE A 354 -18.30 1.79 26.82
C PHE A 354 -18.84 0.48 26.24
N SER A 355 -20.12 0.17 26.47
CA SER A 355 -20.80 -1.02 25.94
C SER A 355 -20.74 -1.07 24.41
N MET A 356 -21.00 0.04 23.72
CA MET A 356 -20.95 0.13 22.26
C MET A 356 -19.53 -0.03 21.71
N TRP A 357 -18.53 0.59 22.36
CA TRP A 357 -17.13 0.41 21.96
C TRP A 357 -16.63 -1.02 22.20
N SER A 358 -16.94 -1.62 23.35
CA SER A 358 -16.57 -3.00 23.66
C SER A 358 -17.18 -3.98 22.64
N THR A 359 -18.44 -3.75 22.27
CA THR A 359 -19.13 -4.49 21.20
C THR A 359 -18.40 -4.34 19.87
N TYR A 360 -18.05 -3.10 19.49
CA TYR A 360 -17.29 -2.83 18.26
C TYR A 360 -15.98 -3.63 18.23
N GLY A 361 -15.18 -3.57 19.30
CA GLY A 361 -13.91 -4.29 19.38
C GLY A 361 -14.05 -5.81 19.34
N MET A 362 -15.09 -6.37 19.95
CA MET A 362 -15.35 -7.81 19.90
C MET A 362 -15.80 -8.26 18.49
N VAL A 363 -16.63 -7.45 17.81
CA VAL A 363 -17.09 -7.75 16.44
C VAL A 363 -15.95 -7.64 15.43
N THR A 364 -15.10 -6.62 15.54
CA THR A 364 -13.91 -6.50 14.67
C THR A 364 -12.99 -7.71 14.85
N ASN A 365 -12.70 -8.10 16.10
CA ASN A 365 -11.89 -9.28 16.40
C ASN A 365 -12.50 -10.58 15.86
N LEU A 366 -13.82 -10.72 15.88
CA LEU A 366 -14.51 -11.89 15.32
C LEU A 366 -14.38 -11.94 13.79
N ILE A 367 -14.61 -10.82 13.11
CA ILE A 367 -14.45 -10.70 11.64
C ILE A 367 -13.01 -11.03 11.25
N GLY A 368 -12.04 -10.43 11.94
CA GLY A 368 -10.62 -10.69 11.71
C GLY A 368 -10.21 -12.13 11.93
N THR A 369 -10.81 -12.79 12.93
CA THR A 369 -10.57 -14.21 13.19
C THR A 369 -11.10 -15.10 12.07
N VAL A 370 -12.30 -14.81 11.54
CA VAL A 370 -12.88 -15.54 10.40
C VAL A 370 -12.03 -15.34 9.14
N VAL A 371 -11.62 -14.10 8.85
CA VAL A 371 -10.77 -13.78 7.70
C VAL A 371 -9.40 -14.44 7.83
N SER A 372 -8.77 -14.36 9.00
CA SER A 372 -7.46 -14.96 9.25
C SER A 372 -7.50 -16.48 9.11
N VAL A 373 -8.44 -17.18 9.76
CA VAL A 373 -8.54 -18.64 9.62
C VAL A 373 -8.92 -19.04 8.19
N GLY A 374 -9.85 -18.33 7.54
CA GLY A 374 -10.27 -18.62 6.17
C GLY A 374 -9.17 -18.41 5.12
N VAL A 375 -8.51 -17.26 5.15
CA VAL A 375 -7.47 -16.89 4.17
C VAL A 375 -6.15 -17.58 4.50
N PHE A 376 -5.68 -17.47 5.75
CA PHE A 376 -4.34 -17.91 6.11
C PHE A 376 -4.24 -19.43 6.30
N SER A 377 -5.23 -20.06 6.95
CA SER A 377 -5.20 -21.52 7.15
C SER A 377 -5.74 -22.28 5.93
N HIS A 378 -6.87 -21.87 5.35
CA HIS A 378 -7.53 -22.68 4.31
C HIS A 378 -7.09 -22.34 2.87
N ILE A 379 -6.97 -21.06 2.50
CA ILE A 379 -6.53 -20.66 1.14
C ILE A 379 -5.02 -20.79 0.98
N LEU A 380 -4.26 -20.23 1.94
CA LEU A 380 -2.80 -20.15 1.85
C LEU A 380 -2.07 -21.34 2.47
N LYS A 381 -2.78 -22.21 3.22
CA LYS A 381 -2.23 -23.42 3.87
C LYS A 381 -1.02 -23.14 4.77
N ILE A 382 -1.05 -22.01 5.48
CA ILE A 382 -0.01 -21.64 6.43
C ILE A 382 -0.05 -22.56 7.64
N ASP A 383 1.09 -22.65 8.31
CA ASP A 383 1.24 -23.32 9.60
C ASP A 383 0.46 -22.63 10.72
N ASP A 384 -0.26 -23.41 11.54
CA ASP A 384 -1.03 -22.90 12.68
C ASP A 384 -0.15 -22.10 13.67
N ALA A 385 1.15 -22.46 13.81
CA ALA A 385 2.07 -21.73 14.69
C ALA A 385 2.40 -20.33 14.17
N LEU A 386 2.43 -20.12 12.85
CA LEU A 386 2.67 -18.80 12.26
C LEU A 386 1.43 -17.90 12.41
N VAL A 387 0.23 -18.47 12.32
CA VAL A 387 -1.02 -17.75 12.64
C VAL A 387 -1.03 -17.31 14.10
N GLY A 388 -0.54 -18.15 15.02
CA GLY A 388 -0.31 -17.79 16.41
C GLY A 388 0.64 -16.60 16.60
N ILE A 389 1.75 -16.54 15.83
CA ILE A 389 2.68 -15.39 15.86
C ILE A 389 1.99 -14.10 15.43
N MET A 390 1.26 -14.13 14.30
CA MET A 390 0.54 -12.96 13.80
C MET A 390 -0.45 -12.41 14.81
N SER A 391 -1.14 -13.30 15.53
CA SER A 391 -2.08 -12.94 16.59
C SER A 391 -1.40 -12.23 17.77
N CYS A 392 -0.34 -12.81 18.33
CA CYS A 392 0.37 -12.22 19.47
C CYS A 392 0.98 -10.86 19.11
N MET A 393 1.50 -10.76 17.90
CA MET A 393 2.04 -9.52 17.36
C MET A 393 0.97 -8.42 17.22
N SER A 394 -0.22 -8.75 16.70
CA SER A 394 -1.37 -7.83 16.64
C SER A 394 -1.79 -7.35 18.04
N LYS A 395 -1.74 -8.22 19.06
CA LYS A 395 -2.03 -7.85 20.45
C LYS A 395 -0.99 -6.89 21.04
N ILE A 396 0.30 -7.19 20.91
CA ILE A 396 1.40 -6.32 21.40
C ILE A 396 1.23 -4.91 20.84
N LEU A 397 1.00 -4.84 19.53
CA LEU A 397 0.83 -3.60 18.82
C LEU A 397 -0.42 -2.82 19.26
N ALA A 398 -1.56 -3.49 19.41
CA ALA A 398 -2.79 -2.88 19.91
C ALA A 398 -2.61 -2.36 21.34
N SER A 399 -1.88 -3.08 22.21
CA SER A 399 -1.55 -2.63 23.57
C SER A 399 -0.77 -1.30 23.59
N PHE A 400 0.15 -1.08 22.63
CA PHE A 400 0.81 0.22 22.49
C PHE A 400 -0.17 1.31 22.05
N VAL A 401 -1.04 1.02 21.07
CA VAL A 401 -2.06 1.99 20.62
C VAL A 401 -3.01 2.38 21.77
N TYR A 402 -3.48 1.42 22.55
CA TYR A 402 -4.34 1.67 23.71
C TYR A 402 -3.65 2.43 24.84
N ALA A 403 -2.37 2.14 25.12
CA ALA A 403 -1.63 2.81 26.19
C ALA A 403 -1.49 4.33 25.95
N PHE A 404 -1.34 4.76 24.69
CA PHE A 404 -1.05 6.16 24.33
C PHE A 404 -2.21 6.90 23.68
N ALA A 405 -3.39 6.28 23.64
CA ALA A 405 -4.58 6.92 23.13
C ALA A 405 -4.95 8.14 23.99
N THR A 406 -5.01 9.32 23.38
CA THR A 406 -5.40 10.56 24.06
C THR A 406 -6.81 11.00 23.69
N THR A 407 -7.36 10.50 22.57
CA THR A 407 -8.68 10.84 22.06
C THR A 407 -9.55 9.59 21.88
N ASP A 408 -10.87 9.78 21.86
CA ASP A 408 -11.84 8.69 21.72
C ASP A 408 -11.60 7.85 20.45
N TRP A 409 -11.33 8.49 19.30
CA TRP A 409 -11.16 7.78 18.03
C TRP A 409 -9.93 6.85 18.01
N MET A 410 -8.87 7.19 18.75
CA MET A 410 -7.65 6.37 18.84
C MET A 410 -7.94 5.01 19.52
N ILE A 411 -8.88 4.98 20.48
CA ILE A 411 -9.35 3.76 21.13
C ILE A 411 -10.17 2.88 20.17
N TYR A 412 -10.88 3.47 19.20
CA TYR A 412 -11.50 2.71 18.10
C TYR A 412 -10.46 2.19 17.09
N LEU A 413 -9.38 2.94 16.84
CA LEU A 413 -8.27 2.48 16.01
C LEU A 413 -7.55 1.28 16.65
N GLY A 414 -7.34 1.29 17.97
CA GLY A 414 -6.75 0.16 18.70
C GLY A 414 -7.50 -1.15 18.48
N ALA A 415 -8.84 -1.09 18.40
CA ALA A 415 -9.69 -2.26 18.14
C ALA A 415 -9.58 -2.79 16.70
N LEU A 416 -9.21 -1.94 15.73
CA LEU A 416 -8.91 -2.37 14.36
C LEU A 416 -7.51 -2.98 14.26
N VAL A 417 -6.57 -2.49 15.07
CA VAL A 417 -5.22 -3.02 15.14
C VAL A 417 -5.18 -4.40 15.83
N GLU A 418 -6.08 -4.63 16.79
CA GLU A 418 -6.24 -5.92 17.49
C GLU A 418 -7.01 -6.99 16.69
N ILE A 419 -7.44 -6.70 15.45
CA ILE A 419 -8.39 -7.50 14.65
C ILE A 419 -8.08 -9.01 14.56
N VAL A 420 -6.80 -9.41 14.65
CA VAL A 420 -6.36 -10.81 14.48
C VAL A 420 -6.22 -11.56 15.81
N ASN A 421 -6.39 -10.89 16.96
CA ASN A 421 -6.06 -11.46 18.29
C ASN A 421 -6.84 -12.75 18.63
N GLY A 422 -8.09 -12.89 18.15
CA GLY A 422 -8.90 -14.10 18.40
C GLY A 422 -8.36 -15.37 17.76
N THR A 423 -7.37 -15.28 16.87
CA THR A 423 -6.84 -16.43 16.11
C THR A 423 -5.81 -17.25 16.90
N SER A 424 -5.12 -16.63 17.87
CA SER A 424 -4.21 -17.33 18.79
C SER A 424 -4.91 -18.49 19.51
N PHE A 425 -6.14 -18.26 20.00
CA PHE A 425 -6.92 -19.26 20.71
C PHE A 425 -7.22 -20.49 19.83
N ILE A 426 -7.61 -20.25 18.58
CA ILE A 426 -7.90 -21.30 17.60
C ILE A 426 -6.61 -22.06 17.22
N ALA A 427 -5.51 -21.34 17.02
CA ALA A 427 -4.21 -21.94 16.69
C ALA A 427 -3.72 -22.87 17.81
N MET A 428 -3.80 -22.45 19.07
CA MET A 428 -3.39 -23.28 20.22
C MET A 428 -4.20 -24.57 20.31
N ARG A 429 -5.53 -24.48 20.20
CA ARG A 429 -6.44 -25.64 20.26
C ARG A 429 -6.26 -26.57 19.05
N SER A 430 -6.02 -26.02 17.86
CA SER A 430 -5.70 -26.80 16.66
C SER A 430 -4.40 -27.59 16.82
N ILE A 431 -3.32 -26.93 17.27
CA ILE A 431 -2.01 -27.59 17.50
C ILE A 431 -2.14 -28.67 18.57
N ALA A 432 -2.84 -28.40 19.68
CA ALA A 432 -3.07 -29.38 20.73
C ALA A 432 -3.80 -30.64 20.21
N SER A 433 -4.85 -30.45 19.40
CA SER A 433 -5.63 -31.57 18.84
C SER A 433 -4.82 -32.46 17.88
N LYS A 434 -3.76 -31.93 17.26
CA LYS A 434 -2.87 -32.66 16.35
C LYS A 434 -1.72 -33.38 17.07
N LEU A 435 -1.39 -32.97 18.30
CA LEU A 435 -0.29 -33.53 19.11
C LEU A 435 -0.71 -34.75 19.93
N VAL A 436 -2.00 -35.03 20.03
CA VAL A 436 -2.59 -35.96 21.00
C VAL A 436 -3.63 -36.82 20.28
N PRO A 437 -3.62 -38.15 20.46
CA PRO A 437 -4.62 -39.03 19.87
C PRO A 437 -6.01 -38.78 20.49
N SER A 438 -7.07 -39.17 19.78
CA SER A 438 -8.45 -38.79 20.12
C SER A 438 -8.94 -39.30 21.48
N ASP A 439 -8.32 -40.35 22.01
CA ASP A 439 -8.56 -40.95 23.32
C ASP A 439 -7.92 -40.19 24.49
N GLU A 440 -6.89 -39.37 24.22
CA GLU A 440 -6.17 -38.56 25.23
C GLU A 440 -6.59 -37.07 25.18
N LEU A 441 -7.51 -36.68 24.28
CA LEU A 441 -7.88 -35.27 23.99
C LEU A 441 -8.66 -34.57 25.11
N GLY A 442 -9.56 -35.29 25.80
CA GLY A 442 -10.34 -34.75 26.94
C GLY A 442 -9.44 -34.33 28.10
N LYS A 443 -8.47 -35.17 28.46
CA LYS A 443 -7.44 -34.90 29.48
C LYS A 443 -6.59 -33.66 29.14
N VAL A 444 -6.17 -33.50 27.89
CA VAL A 444 -5.39 -32.32 27.47
C VAL A 444 -6.23 -31.04 27.45
N ASN A 445 -7.49 -31.10 27.06
CA ASN A 445 -8.41 -29.96 27.15
C ASN A 445 -8.69 -29.56 28.60
N SER A 446 -8.74 -30.52 29.54
CA SER A 446 -8.88 -30.23 30.97
C SER A 446 -7.66 -29.50 31.53
N LEU A 447 -6.44 -29.88 31.11
CA LEU A 447 -5.20 -29.18 31.47
C LEU A 447 -5.17 -27.73 30.95
N PHE A 448 -5.70 -27.49 29.74
CA PHE A 448 -5.84 -26.12 29.23
C PHE A 448 -6.87 -25.33 30.03
N GLY A 449 -8.00 -25.94 30.42
CA GLY A 449 -8.97 -25.31 31.32
C GLY A 449 -8.37 -24.95 32.68
N VAL A 450 -7.44 -25.75 33.20
CA VAL A 450 -6.69 -25.45 34.43
C VAL A 450 -5.73 -24.28 34.22
N CYS A 451 -4.96 -24.26 33.12
CA CYS A 451 -4.11 -23.12 32.78
C CYS A 451 -4.93 -21.83 32.61
N GLU A 452 -6.07 -21.90 31.95
CA GLU A 452 -6.99 -20.77 31.70
C GLU A 452 -7.60 -20.23 33.00
N SER A 453 -8.07 -21.11 33.88
CA SER A 453 -8.66 -20.73 35.17
C SER A 453 -7.63 -20.23 36.18
N LEU A 454 -6.36 -20.58 36.03
CA LEU A 454 -5.28 -20.07 36.86
C LEU A 454 -4.93 -18.60 36.53
N MET A 455 -5.20 -18.15 35.30
CA MET A 455 -4.74 -16.83 34.83
C MET A 455 -5.35 -15.64 35.56
N PRO A 456 -6.67 -15.55 35.81
CA PRO A 456 -7.22 -14.41 36.52
C PRO A 456 -6.67 -14.25 37.94
N LEU A 457 -6.21 -15.33 38.60
CA LEU A 457 -5.58 -15.26 39.93
C LEU A 457 -4.30 -14.45 39.94
N PHE A 458 -3.52 -14.53 38.87
CA PHE A 458 -2.25 -13.82 38.76
C PHE A 458 -2.44 -12.46 38.08
N TYR A 459 -3.14 -12.45 36.95
CA TYR A 459 -3.25 -11.27 36.09
C TYR A 459 -4.25 -10.24 36.61
N GLY A 460 -5.34 -10.65 37.27
CA GLY A 460 -6.33 -9.73 37.83
C GLY A 460 -5.71 -8.80 38.89
N PRO A 461 -5.21 -9.33 40.03
CA PRO A 461 -4.56 -8.54 41.07
C PRO A 461 -3.40 -7.69 40.57
N MET A 462 -2.57 -8.24 39.67
CA MET A 462 -1.43 -7.56 39.11
C MET A 462 -1.85 -6.33 38.30
N TYR A 463 -2.86 -6.45 37.42
CA TYR A 463 -3.35 -5.33 36.61
C TYR A 463 -4.07 -4.29 37.46
N SER A 464 -4.91 -4.72 38.41
CA SER A 464 -5.59 -3.81 39.34
C SER A 464 -4.58 -3.03 40.20
N SER A 465 -3.50 -3.68 40.66
CA SER A 465 -2.44 -3.03 41.44
C SER A 465 -1.61 -2.06 40.59
N ILE A 466 -1.23 -2.45 39.37
CA ILE A 466 -0.52 -1.57 38.43
C ILE A 466 -1.36 -0.33 38.14
N TYR A 467 -2.66 -0.51 37.86
CA TYR A 467 -3.57 0.60 37.60
C TYR A 467 -3.72 1.51 38.81
N ALA A 468 -3.99 0.96 39.99
CA ALA A 468 -4.12 1.74 41.22
C ALA A 468 -2.86 2.57 41.52
N ALA A 469 -1.66 2.04 41.25
CA ALA A 469 -0.39 2.73 41.45
C ALA A 469 -0.10 3.80 40.37
N THR A 470 -0.61 3.64 39.15
CA THR A 470 -0.25 4.49 37.99
C THR A 470 -1.36 5.42 37.51
N MET A 471 -2.57 5.34 38.09
CA MET A 471 -3.75 6.12 37.67
C MET A 471 -3.53 7.63 37.69
N ASN A 472 -2.66 8.16 38.56
CA ASN A 472 -2.38 9.60 38.64
C ASN A 472 -1.24 10.06 37.72
N THR A 473 -0.33 9.16 37.32
CA THR A 473 0.88 9.49 36.53
C THR A 473 0.75 9.08 35.07
N PHE A 474 0.39 7.82 34.82
CA PHE A 474 0.15 7.28 33.48
C PHE A 474 -0.92 6.17 33.50
N PRO A 475 -2.21 6.52 33.35
CA PRO A 475 -3.32 5.57 33.46
C PRO A 475 -3.27 4.40 32.46
N GLY A 476 -2.58 4.56 31.32
CA GLY A 476 -2.42 3.55 30.26
C GLY A 476 -1.32 2.50 30.51
N ALA A 477 -0.60 2.57 31.64
CA ALA A 477 0.55 1.70 31.91
C ALA A 477 0.25 0.20 31.89
N PHE A 478 -0.96 -0.21 32.32
CA PHE A 478 -1.34 -1.62 32.37
C PHE A 478 -1.44 -2.27 30.98
N PHE A 479 -1.73 -1.51 29.92
CA PHE A 479 -1.69 -2.02 28.56
C PHE A 479 -0.26 -2.35 28.11
N ILE A 480 0.73 -1.51 28.45
CA ILE A 480 2.14 -1.79 28.17
C ILE A 480 2.58 -3.06 28.89
N ALA A 481 2.18 -3.22 30.17
CA ALA A 481 2.46 -4.44 30.91
C ALA A 481 1.90 -5.68 30.19
N GLY A 482 0.70 -5.59 29.61
CA GLY A 482 0.13 -6.65 28.76
C GLY A 482 0.89 -6.94 27.48
N GLY A 483 1.30 -5.90 26.75
CA GLY A 483 2.16 -6.04 25.58
C GLY A 483 3.47 -6.75 25.93
N CYS A 484 4.17 -6.31 26.97
CA CYS A 484 5.41 -6.95 27.42
C CYS A 484 5.22 -8.41 27.84
N MET A 485 4.12 -8.72 28.51
CA MET A 485 3.83 -10.07 28.97
C MET A 485 3.52 -11.03 27.83
N THR A 486 2.98 -10.57 26.69
CA THR A 486 2.68 -11.43 25.53
C THR A 486 3.91 -11.78 24.66
N ILE A 487 5.04 -11.09 24.82
CA ILE A 487 6.28 -11.31 24.04
C ILE A 487 6.80 -12.77 24.11
N PRO A 488 6.86 -13.46 25.27
CA PRO A 488 7.29 -14.85 25.35
C PRO A 488 6.45 -15.82 24.50
N ALA A 489 5.18 -15.52 24.26
CA ALA A 489 4.33 -16.35 23.40
C ALA A 489 4.79 -16.33 21.94
N VAL A 490 5.32 -15.20 21.44
CA VAL A 490 5.89 -15.10 20.08
C VAL A 490 7.08 -16.06 19.93
N PHE A 491 7.98 -16.08 20.91
CA PHE A 491 9.10 -17.01 20.93
C PHE A 491 8.66 -18.47 21.05
N GLY A 492 7.64 -18.74 21.87
CA GLY A 492 7.04 -20.07 22.02
C GLY A 492 6.47 -20.61 20.70
N PHE A 493 5.66 -19.80 19.99
CA PHE A 493 5.12 -20.18 18.68
C PHE A 493 6.22 -20.29 17.62
N PHE A 494 7.23 -19.42 17.63
CA PHE A 494 8.36 -19.52 16.72
C PHE A 494 9.15 -20.81 16.92
N TRP A 495 9.40 -21.21 18.17
CA TRP A 495 10.01 -22.49 18.47
C TRP A 495 9.18 -23.67 17.95
N LEU A 496 7.87 -23.67 18.21
CA LEU A 496 6.95 -24.71 17.70
C LEU A 496 6.97 -24.79 16.17
N TYR A 497 7.04 -23.65 15.48
CA TYR A 497 7.18 -23.61 14.02
C TYR A 497 8.48 -24.26 13.53
N THR A 498 9.62 -23.96 14.18
CA THR A 498 10.90 -24.57 13.77
C THR A 498 10.92 -26.09 13.96
N GLU A 499 10.31 -26.58 15.04
CA GLU A 499 10.19 -28.01 15.33
C GLU A 499 9.25 -28.72 14.34
N HIS A 500 8.09 -28.14 14.04
CA HIS A 500 7.18 -28.72 13.04
C HIS A 500 7.79 -28.73 11.62
N ARG A 501 8.63 -27.74 11.28
CA ARG A 501 9.37 -27.74 10.01
C ARG A 501 10.42 -28.86 9.94
N LYS A 502 11.07 -29.22 11.06
CA LYS A 502 12.01 -30.35 11.12
C LYS A 502 11.29 -31.68 10.87
N ASP A 503 10.11 -31.86 11.47
CA ASP A 503 9.30 -33.07 11.29
C ASP A 503 8.86 -33.26 9.83
N ARG A 504 8.39 -32.19 9.18
CA ARG A 504 8.03 -32.25 7.75
C ARG A 504 9.22 -32.58 6.86
N ALA A 505 10.40 -32.05 7.17
CA ALA A 505 11.61 -32.37 6.42
C ALA A 505 12.04 -33.84 6.59
N LEU A 506 11.91 -34.40 7.81
CA LEU A 506 12.17 -35.81 8.07
C LEU A 506 11.17 -36.72 7.33
N LEU A 507 9.89 -36.38 7.33
CA LEU A 507 8.86 -37.10 6.58
C LEU A 507 9.09 -37.03 5.07
N GLU A 508 9.47 -35.86 4.53
CA GLU A 508 9.85 -35.71 3.11
C GLU A 508 11.06 -36.58 2.73
N ILE A 509 12.03 -36.75 3.64
CA ILE A 509 13.20 -37.62 3.44
C ILE A 509 12.79 -39.10 3.48
N GLU A 510 11.98 -39.53 4.45
CA GLU A 510 11.45 -40.90 4.53
C GLU A 510 10.60 -41.26 3.30
N THR A 511 9.79 -40.32 2.81
CA THR A 511 8.95 -40.53 1.62
C THR A 511 9.79 -40.64 0.35
N LYS A 512 10.86 -39.84 0.23
CA LYS A 512 11.82 -39.93 -0.88
C LYS A 512 12.67 -41.19 -0.83
N MET A 513 13.02 -41.67 0.36
CA MET A 513 13.72 -42.95 0.53
C MET A 513 12.84 -44.13 0.11
N LYS A 514 11.55 -44.10 0.45
CA LYS A 514 10.57 -45.12 -0.01
C LYS A 514 10.33 -45.06 -1.52
N ALA A 515 10.21 -43.86 -2.10
CA ALA A 515 10.07 -43.70 -3.56
C ALA A 515 11.32 -44.16 -4.33
N ASN A 516 12.52 -43.92 -3.81
CA ASN A 516 13.76 -44.40 -4.42
C ASN A 516 13.98 -45.91 -4.24
N GLN A 517 13.37 -46.54 -3.23
CA GLN A 517 13.36 -48.00 -3.08
C GLN A 517 12.44 -48.67 -4.11
N GLU A 518 11.28 -48.07 -4.41
CA GLU A 518 10.36 -48.57 -5.44
C GLU A 518 10.93 -48.42 -6.88
N ASP A 519 11.75 -47.39 -7.15
CA ASP A 519 12.45 -47.22 -8.44
C ASP A 519 13.66 -48.17 -8.62
N GLN A 520 14.22 -48.71 -7.52
CA GLN A 520 15.37 -49.63 -7.57
C GLN A 520 14.98 -51.11 -7.68
N ASP A 521 13.74 -51.49 -7.37
CA ASP A 521 13.26 -52.88 -7.51
C ASP A 521 12.99 -53.30 -8.97
N GLY A 522 13.10 -52.39 -9.95
CA GLY A 522 12.91 -52.66 -11.38
C GLY A 522 14.16 -53.10 -12.18
N LYS A 523 15.37 -53.05 -11.60
CA LYS A 523 16.61 -53.51 -12.26
C LYS A 523 17.41 -54.44 -11.36
N SER A 524 17.12 -55.73 -11.52
CA SER A 524 17.90 -56.92 -11.17
C SER A 524 19.22 -56.72 -10.40
N MET A 525 19.15 -56.94 -9.09
CA MET A 525 19.82 -58.03 -8.35
C MET A 525 21.22 -58.48 -8.81
N LYS A 526 22.25 -58.16 -8.00
CA LYS A 526 23.28 -59.12 -7.55
C LYS A 526 24.09 -58.60 -6.34
N VAL A 527 23.67 -59.08 -5.17
CA VAL A 527 24.46 -59.60 -4.03
C VAL A 527 25.86 -59.00 -3.79
N GLN A 528 26.02 -58.24 -2.70
CA GLN A 528 26.91 -58.66 -1.62
C GLN A 528 26.58 -57.96 -0.29
N THR A 529 26.16 -58.77 0.67
CA THR A 529 25.94 -58.46 2.07
C THR A 529 27.27 -58.11 2.75
N ILE A 530 27.19 -57.32 3.82
CA ILE A 530 28.27 -56.76 4.68
C ILE A 530 28.63 -55.30 4.35
N SER A 531 27.71 -54.38 4.64
CA SER A 531 28.05 -52.95 4.85
C SER A 531 27.09 -52.22 5.83
N GLU A 532 25.93 -52.77 6.17
CA GLU A 532 24.89 -52.02 6.90
C GLU A 532 25.06 -51.81 8.41
N LYS A 533 26.23 -52.13 9.00
CA LYS A 533 26.51 -51.79 10.41
C LYS A 533 27.62 -50.74 10.61
N LYS A 534 28.23 -50.23 9.53
CA LYS A 534 29.30 -49.21 9.61
C LYS A 534 28.83 -47.77 9.38
N GLU A 535 27.70 -47.55 8.71
CA GLU A 535 27.19 -46.18 8.50
C GLU A 535 26.43 -45.60 9.69
N ILE A 536 25.83 -46.44 10.55
CA ILE A 536 25.06 -45.95 11.71
C ILE A 536 25.96 -45.48 12.87
N CYS A 537 27.21 -45.98 12.95
CA CYS A 537 28.20 -45.48 13.92
C CYS A 537 29.04 -44.31 13.39
N ALA A 538 29.32 -44.24 12.08
CA ALA A 538 30.06 -43.11 11.49
C ALA A 538 29.27 -41.79 11.52
N VAL A 539 27.93 -41.86 11.48
CA VAL A 539 27.06 -40.68 11.59
C VAL A 539 27.02 -40.12 13.01
N ASN A 540 27.29 -40.93 14.04
CA ASN A 540 27.30 -40.47 15.44
C ASN A 540 28.65 -39.92 15.91
N ASP A 541 29.77 -40.34 15.31
CA ASP A 541 31.09 -39.73 15.57
C ASP A 541 31.36 -38.47 14.73
N ALA A 542 30.82 -38.37 13.51
CA ALA A 542 30.76 -37.09 12.78
C ALA A 542 29.83 -36.06 13.47
N ARG A 543 28.91 -36.53 14.33
CA ARG A 543 28.07 -35.70 15.20
C ARG A 543 28.78 -35.25 16.47
N ARG A 544 29.83 -35.95 16.91
CA ARG A 544 30.52 -35.67 18.19
C ARG A 544 31.76 -34.78 18.01
N SER A 545 32.36 -34.75 16.82
CA SER A 545 33.43 -33.79 16.48
C SER A 545 32.92 -32.40 16.05
N LYS A 546 31.70 -32.29 15.53
CA LYS A 546 31.01 -31.00 15.28
C LYS A 546 30.32 -30.39 16.52
N LEU A 547 30.34 -31.07 17.67
CA LEU A 547 29.68 -30.61 18.92
C LEU A 547 30.65 -30.20 20.04
N LYS A 548 31.97 -30.30 19.85
CA LYS A 548 32.97 -29.77 20.79
C LYS A 548 33.57 -28.46 20.25
N GLY A 549 32.73 -27.44 20.22
CA GLY A 549 33.09 -26.04 19.98
C GLY A 549 32.02 -25.08 20.52
N MET A 550 31.19 -25.54 21.46
CA MET A 550 30.07 -24.81 22.04
C MET A 550 30.15 -24.87 23.57
N VAL A 551 31.16 -24.20 24.13
CA VAL A 551 30.95 -23.38 25.33
C VAL A 551 30.65 -21.98 24.78
N PRO A 552 29.54 -21.37 25.18
CA PRO A 552 28.73 -20.62 24.25
C PRO A 552 29.34 -19.25 23.96
N LYS A 553 29.43 -18.93 22.67
CA LYS A 553 29.61 -17.56 22.17
C LYS A 553 28.62 -16.58 22.80
N TRP A 554 27.52 -17.02 23.44
CA TRP A 554 26.58 -16.17 24.19
C TRP A 554 27.20 -15.38 25.35
N THR A 555 28.26 -15.86 26.03
CA THR A 555 28.91 -15.08 27.09
C THR A 555 29.85 -14.02 26.51
N TRP A 556 30.48 -14.31 25.37
CA TRP A 556 31.29 -13.37 24.60
C TRP A 556 30.43 -12.39 23.77
N ILE A 557 29.23 -12.81 23.39
CA ILE A 557 28.17 -12.02 22.76
C ILE A 557 27.44 -11.19 23.80
N ALA A 558 27.31 -11.61 25.06
CA ALA A 558 26.76 -10.77 26.13
C ALA A 558 27.73 -9.66 26.55
N VAL A 559 29.04 -9.95 26.61
CA VAL A 559 30.08 -8.95 26.87
C VAL A 559 30.32 -8.04 25.65
N ASN A 560 30.28 -8.58 24.42
CA ASN A 560 30.25 -7.74 23.22
C ASN A 560 28.89 -7.08 22.98
N LEU A 561 27.77 -7.56 23.51
CA LEU A 561 26.50 -6.82 23.48
C LEU A 561 26.58 -5.63 24.43
N PHE A 562 27.29 -5.74 25.54
CA PHE A 562 27.51 -4.61 26.46
C PHE A 562 28.53 -3.58 25.92
N ILE A 563 29.52 -4.03 25.12
CA ILE A 563 30.50 -3.16 24.44
C ILE A 563 29.93 -2.62 23.10
N CYS A 564 29.12 -3.41 22.36
CA CYS A 564 28.37 -2.97 21.18
C CYS A 564 27.13 -2.16 21.53
N THR A 565 26.56 -2.20 22.72
CA THR A 565 25.55 -1.20 23.11
C THR A 565 26.15 0.20 23.25
N ILE A 566 27.46 0.30 23.42
CA ILE A 566 28.17 1.58 23.46
C ILE A 566 28.73 1.94 22.06
N ALA A 567 29.04 0.96 21.20
CA ALA A 567 29.56 1.20 19.83
C ALA A 567 28.54 1.05 18.67
N SER A 568 27.35 0.48 18.89
CA SER A 568 26.27 0.28 17.89
C SER A 568 25.12 1.27 18.03
N LEU A 569 25.12 2.09 19.09
CA LEU A 569 24.13 3.15 19.25
C LEU A 569 24.26 4.23 18.15
N GLU A 570 25.42 4.33 17.49
CA GLU A 570 25.70 5.39 16.52
C GLU A 570 25.34 4.98 15.07
N ASN A 571 25.60 3.73 14.66
CA ASN A 571 25.33 3.27 13.29
C ASN A 571 23.86 2.89 13.02
N ASP A 572 23.13 2.39 14.04
CA ASP A 572 21.69 2.09 13.91
C ASP A 572 20.84 3.38 13.91
N ASN A 573 21.29 4.44 14.60
CA ASN A 573 20.65 5.76 14.56
C ASN A 573 20.74 6.39 13.17
N ALA A 574 21.90 6.31 12.52
CA ALA A 574 22.09 6.82 11.16
C ALA A 574 21.17 6.11 10.15
N LYS A 575 21.07 4.77 10.24
CA LYS A 575 20.18 4.01 9.34
C LYS A 575 18.71 4.33 9.58
N ALA A 576 18.27 4.40 10.84
CA ALA A 576 16.91 4.78 11.18
C ALA A 576 16.58 6.22 10.76
N PHE A 577 17.54 7.14 10.88
CA PHE A 577 17.41 8.51 10.39
C PHE A 577 17.25 8.53 8.87
N LEU A 578 18.11 7.83 8.12
CA LEU A 578 18.01 7.74 6.65
C LEU A 578 16.65 7.17 6.21
N GLU A 579 16.14 6.10 6.84
CA GLU A 579 14.83 5.53 6.52
C GLU A 579 13.66 6.49 6.84
N LEU A 580 13.75 7.25 7.94
CA LEU A 580 12.75 8.27 8.28
C LEU A 580 12.81 9.46 7.31
N THR A 581 14.01 9.90 6.95
CA THR A 581 14.24 10.95 5.96
C THR A 581 13.70 10.53 4.61
N GLU A 582 13.85 9.26 4.20
CA GLU A 582 13.24 8.74 2.96
C GLU A 582 11.72 8.94 2.96
N LEU A 583 11.02 8.51 4.02
CA LEU A 583 9.56 8.68 4.11
C LEU A 583 9.14 10.14 4.07
N GLY A 584 9.87 11.03 4.75
CA GLY A 584 9.54 12.46 4.71
C GLY A 584 9.84 13.11 3.36
N TYR A 585 10.87 12.66 2.62
CA TYR A 585 11.11 13.07 1.24
C TYR A 585 9.96 12.61 0.31
N GLU A 586 9.47 11.37 0.48
CA GLU A 586 8.34 10.84 -0.29
C GLU A 586 7.07 11.68 -0.06
N ASP A 587 6.71 11.96 1.20
CA ASP A 587 5.52 12.73 1.53
C ASP A 587 5.62 14.18 1.03
N ALA A 588 6.74 14.87 1.29
CA ALA A 588 6.94 16.26 0.84
C ALA A 588 6.98 16.38 -0.69
N CYS A 589 7.59 15.42 -1.39
CA CYS A 589 7.54 15.36 -2.84
C CYS A 589 6.12 15.12 -3.36
N ASN A 590 5.37 14.16 -2.78
CA ASN A 590 4.02 13.85 -3.21
C ASN A 590 3.07 15.06 -3.06
N ASP A 591 3.19 15.83 -1.98
CA ASP A 591 2.40 17.04 -1.76
C ASP A 591 2.72 18.12 -2.81
N THR A 592 4.02 18.33 -3.09
CA THR A 592 4.47 19.26 -4.13
C THR A 592 4.00 18.84 -5.53
N ALA A 593 4.14 17.56 -5.87
CA ALA A 593 3.69 16.99 -7.14
C ALA A 593 2.17 17.07 -7.30
N THR A 594 1.42 16.92 -6.21
CA THR A 594 -0.04 17.07 -6.23
C THR A 594 -0.45 18.50 -6.51
N ALA A 595 0.22 19.48 -5.89
CA ALA A 595 0.00 20.90 -6.17
C ALA A 595 0.39 21.27 -7.61
N GLU A 596 1.53 20.78 -8.10
CA GLU A 596 1.98 20.97 -9.49
C GLU A 596 0.94 20.41 -10.48
N TRP A 597 0.45 19.20 -10.22
CA TRP A 597 -0.54 18.54 -11.06
C TRP A 597 -1.86 19.30 -11.12
N LEU A 598 -2.30 19.90 -10.01
CA LEU A 598 -3.47 20.78 -9.99
C LEU A 598 -3.24 22.02 -10.86
N PHE A 599 -2.08 22.66 -10.73
CA PHE A 599 -1.72 23.83 -11.52
C PHE A 599 -1.67 23.54 -13.02
N LEU A 600 -0.90 22.52 -13.45
CA LEU A 600 -0.74 22.18 -14.88
C LEU A 600 -2.05 21.87 -15.59
N ASN A 601 -3.06 21.38 -14.86
CA ASN A 601 -4.36 21.03 -15.44
C ASN A 601 -5.43 22.13 -15.28
N SER A 602 -5.14 23.17 -14.49
CA SER A 602 -5.99 24.34 -14.27
C SER A 602 -5.23 25.65 -14.48
N LEU A 603 -4.69 25.83 -15.70
CA LEU A 603 -3.81 26.95 -16.07
C LEU A 603 -4.37 28.35 -15.79
N SER A 604 -5.70 28.51 -15.71
CA SER A 604 -6.37 29.78 -15.39
C SER A 604 -6.54 30.03 -13.88
N ASN A 605 -6.21 29.07 -13.02
CA ASN A 605 -6.45 29.14 -11.58
C ASN A 605 -5.21 29.68 -10.83
N ARG A 606 -5.23 30.98 -10.53
CA ARG A 606 -4.16 31.66 -9.78
C ARG A 606 -3.94 31.07 -8.38
N THR A 607 -4.96 30.47 -7.78
CA THR A 607 -4.84 29.81 -6.46
C THR A 607 -4.05 28.51 -6.55
N ALA A 608 -4.20 27.74 -7.63
CA ALA A 608 -3.43 26.50 -7.82
C ALA A 608 -1.93 26.79 -7.99
N TYR A 609 -1.62 27.87 -8.72
CA TYR A 609 -0.26 28.40 -8.84
C TYR A 609 0.37 28.73 -7.48
N THR A 610 -0.30 29.53 -6.64
CA THR A 610 0.26 29.94 -5.34
C THR A 610 0.47 28.77 -4.39
N ILE A 611 -0.43 27.77 -4.44
CA ILE A 611 -0.30 26.55 -3.64
C ILE A 611 0.94 25.76 -4.09
N TRP A 612 1.14 25.60 -5.40
CA TRP A 612 2.33 24.90 -5.92
C TRP A 612 3.64 25.59 -5.52
N GLU A 613 3.69 26.92 -5.63
CA GLU A 613 4.84 27.71 -5.20
C GLU A 613 5.14 27.51 -3.70
N GLU A 614 4.12 27.57 -2.84
CA GLU A 614 4.27 27.35 -1.40
C GLU A 614 4.79 25.93 -1.08
N HIS A 615 4.24 24.91 -1.72
CA HIS A 615 4.68 23.52 -1.49
C HIS A 615 6.13 23.29 -1.95
N GLN A 616 6.56 23.90 -3.04
CA GLN A 616 7.98 23.86 -3.45
C GLN A 616 8.91 24.49 -2.41
N ILE A 617 8.50 25.63 -1.83
CA ILE A 617 9.25 26.28 -0.73
C ILE A 617 9.33 25.36 0.48
N GLN A 618 8.21 24.76 0.89
CA GLN A 618 8.17 23.82 2.02
C GLN A 618 9.05 22.60 1.79
N TYR A 619 9.05 22.06 0.57
CA TYR A 619 9.91 20.92 0.23
C TYR A 619 11.40 21.29 0.32
N GLY A 620 11.80 22.46 -0.19
CA GLY A 620 13.18 22.94 -0.04
C GLY A 620 13.58 23.15 1.42
N LYS A 621 12.69 23.74 2.24
CA LYS A 621 12.91 23.89 3.70
C LYS A 621 13.11 22.55 4.38
N TYR A 622 12.29 21.56 4.03
CA TYR A 622 12.44 20.20 4.54
C TYR A 622 13.81 19.62 4.17
N LYS A 623 14.23 19.69 2.91
CA LYS A 623 15.56 19.23 2.47
C LYS A 623 16.71 19.87 3.25
N LYS A 624 16.63 21.20 3.48
CA LYS A 624 17.63 21.95 4.25
C LYS A 624 17.67 21.50 5.72
N SER A 625 16.51 21.32 6.35
CA SER A 625 16.41 20.80 7.72
C SER A 625 17.00 19.39 7.84
N GLN A 626 16.77 18.50 6.87
CA GLN A 626 17.35 17.15 6.90
C GLN A 626 18.88 17.17 6.80
N LYS A 627 19.44 18.11 6.04
CA LYS A 627 20.90 18.34 5.99
C LYS A 627 21.45 18.83 7.33
N GLU A 628 20.75 19.71 8.04
CA GLU A 628 21.16 20.19 9.35
C GLU A 628 21.12 19.05 10.39
N ASP A 629 20.03 18.27 10.38
CA ASP A 629 19.84 17.13 11.27
C ASP A 629 20.93 16.06 11.07
N ILE A 630 21.27 15.72 9.81
CA ILE A 630 22.31 14.72 9.53
C ILE A 630 23.72 15.20 9.89
N SER A 631 23.98 16.51 9.79
CA SER A 631 25.28 17.09 10.16
C SER A 631 25.55 17.03 11.67
N ASN A 632 24.50 16.98 12.49
CA ASN A 632 24.61 16.81 13.94
C ASN A 632 24.97 15.38 14.35
N ILE A 633 24.79 14.40 13.44
CA ILE A 633 25.15 13.01 13.64
C ILE A 633 26.62 12.85 13.23
N SER A 634 27.54 13.30 14.09
CA SER A 634 28.98 13.27 13.82
C SER A 634 29.56 11.84 13.74
N ASN A 635 30.47 11.61 12.78
CA ASN A 635 31.26 10.38 12.59
C ASN A 635 30.47 9.08 12.27
N ILE A 636 29.68 9.10 11.21
CA ILE A 636 29.13 7.86 10.68
C ILE A 636 30.22 7.11 9.91
N SER A 637 30.75 6.02 10.48
CA SER A 637 31.58 5.05 9.74
C SER A 637 30.67 4.21 8.84
N LEU A 638 30.19 4.82 7.76
CA LEU A 638 29.41 4.15 6.73
C LEU A 638 30.37 3.28 5.90
N SER A 639 30.36 1.98 6.19
CA SER A 639 31.10 0.97 5.43
C SER A 639 30.31 0.44 4.23
N ASP A 640 29.01 0.75 4.13
CA ASP A 640 28.12 0.37 3.02
C ASP A 640 28.06 1.49 1.96
N PRO A 641 28.55 1.24 0.72
CA PRO A 641 28.51 2.21 -0.38
C PRO A 641 27.11 2.78 -0.69
N SER A 642 26.05 1.99 -0.51
CA SER A 642 24.67 2.45 -0.77
C SER A 642 24.21 3.49 0.25
N LEU A 643 24.59 3.31 1.52
CA LEU A 643 24.28 4.29 2.58
C LEU A 643 25.13 5.55 2.44
N VAL A 644 26.39 5.43 2.00
CA VAL A 644 27.24 6.58 1.66
C VAL A 644 26.61 7.42 0.56
N TYR A 645 26.05 6.79 -0.47
CA TYR A 645 25.37 7.49 -1.55
C TYR A 645 24.18 8.31 -1.03
N LYS A 646 23.30 7.69 -0.23
CA LYS A 646 22.13 8.37 0.38
C LYS A 646 22.54 9.52 1.32
N TYR A 647 23.58 9.30 2.12
CA TYR A 647 24.16 10.34 2.95
C TYR A 647 24.60 11.55 2.12
N ASN A 648 25.35 11.32 1.04
CA ASN A 648 25.81 12.38 0.14
C ASN A 648 24.65 13.12 -0.55
N VAL A 649 23.51 12.47 -0.79
CA VAL A 649 22.30 13.11 -1.34
C VAL A 649 21.65 14.06 -0.33
N ILE A 650 21.60 13.68 0.96
CA ILE A 650 21.06 14.54 2.02
C ILE A 650 22.03 15.67 2.33
N GLU A 651 23.33 15.39 2.39
CA GLU A 651 24.37 16.40 2.66
C GLU A 651 24.41 17.47 1.57
N LYS A 652 24.17 17.05 0.31
CA LYS A 652 24.17 17.91 -0.88
C LYS A 652 22.82 17.86 -1.61
N PRO A 653 21.77 18.48 -1.05
CA PRO A 653 20.42 18.46 -1.60
C PRO A 653 20.21 19.47 -2.75
N GLY A 654 21.27 20.16 -3.20
CA GLY A 654 21.23 21.07 -4.34
C GLY A 654 20.79 22.49 -3.95
N ASP A 655 19.93 23.11 -4.77
CA ASP A 655 19.53 24.51 -4.64
C ASP A 655 18.80 24.81 -3.31
N ALA A 656 18.26 23.78 -2.64
CA ALA A 656 17.63 23.90 -1.33
C ALA A 656 18.58 24.42 -0.22
N LEU A 657 19.91 24.38 -0.42
CA LEU A 657 20.88 24.95 0.52
C LEU A 657 21.08 26.46 0.40
N LEU A 658 20.46 27.11 -0.59
CA LEU A 658 20.44 28.58 -0.66
C LEU A 658 19.86 29.20 0.63
N ASP A 659 20.16 30.48 0.85
CA ASP A 659 19.53 31.24 1.92
C ASP A 659 18.02 31.29 1.70
N GLU A 660 17.24 31.36 2.78
CA GLU A 660 15.78 31.16 2.70
C GLU A 660 15.11 32.13 1.71
N GLU A 661 15.53 33.40 1.72
CA GLU A 661 15.00 34.42 0.81
C GLU A 661 15.47 34.21 -0.64
N GLU A 662 16.72 33.77 -0.85
CA GLU A 662 17.25 33.48 -2.19
C GLU A 662 16.56 32.26 -2.80
N PHE A 663 16.31 31.22 -2.00
CA PHE A 663 15.58 30.04 -2.41
C PHE A 663 14.12 30.36 -2.75
N LYS A 664 13.44 31.17 -1.93
CA LYS A 664 12.10 31.67 -2.24
C LYS A 664 12.07 32.43 -3.56
N GLN A 665 13.06 33.29 -3.82
CA GLN A 665 13.17 34.03 -5.08
C GLN A 665 13.38 33.11 -6.28
N LEU A 666 14.22 32.07 -6.16
CA LEU A 666 14.39 31.04 -7.19
C LEU A 666 13.08 30.32 -7.49
N VAL A 667 12.36 29.87 -6.45
CA VAL A 667 11.09 29.15 -6.61
C VAL A 667 10.00 30.06 -7.19
N HIS A 668 9.93 31.31 -6.72
CA HIS A 668 9.00 32.32 -7.23
C HIS A 668 9.24 32.59 -8.71
N PHE A 669 10.51 32.78 -9.11
CA PHE A 669 10.88 32.97 -10.51
C PHE A 669 10.52 31.75 -11.37
N THR A 670 10.90 30.56 -10.92
CA THR A 670 10.64 29.31 -11.64
C THR A 670 9.14 29.11 -11.88
N SER A 671 8.35 29.32 -10.83
CA SER A 671 6.90 29.19 -10.89
C SER A 671 6.32 30.26 -11.83
N SER A 672 6.72 31.52 -11.68
CA SER A 672 6.26 32.64 -12.52
C SER A 672 6.58 32.42 -14.00
N ALA A 673 7.75 31.85 -14.30
CA ALA A 673 8.14 31.49 -15.66
C ALA A 673 7.25 30.39 -16.24
N GLU A 674 6.91 29.36 -15.46
CA GLU A 674 5.96 28.31 -15.91
C GLU A 674 4.55 28.86 -16.12
N PHE A 675 4.08 29.73 -15.23
CA PHE A 675 2.80 30.40 -15.37
C PHE A 675 2.74 31.21 -16.67
N LEU A 676 3.71 32.09 -16.91
CA LEU A 676 3.75 32.92 -18.12
C LEU A 676 3.85 32.07 -19.39
N ARG A 677 4.69 31.02 -19.41
CA ARG A 677 4.79 30.10 -20.56
C ARG A 677 3.48 29.39 -20.88
N SER A 678 2.66 29.12 -19.87
CA SER A 678 1.39 28.41 -20.02
C SER A 678 0.19 29.32 -20.23
N SER A 679 0.26 30.58 -19.79
CA SER A 679 -0.82 31.56 -19.89
C SER A 679 -0.63 32.60 -20.99
N ALA A 680 0.55 32.67 -21.63
CA ALA A 680 0.82 33.62 -22.71
C ALA A 680 -0.14 33.41 -23.88
N VAL A 681 -0.61 34.52 -24.45
CA VAL A 681 -1.55 34.53 -25.58
C VAL A 681 -1.01 35.48 -26.63
N TYR A 682 -0.92 34.98 -27.87
CA TYR A 682 -0.57 35.81 -29.02
C TYR A 682 -1.85 36.39 -29.64
N THR A 683 -1.93 37.73 -29.75
CA THR A 683 -3.05 38.41 -30.41
C THR A 683 -2.72 38.79 -31.85
N LYS A 684 -3.45 38.24 -32.83
CA LYS A 684 -3.45 38.68 -34.24
C LYS A 684 -4.87 39.06 -34.64
N GLU A 685 -5.07 40.27 -35.18
CA GLU A 685 -6.36 40.71 -35.76
C GLU A 685 -7.59 40.49 -34.84
N ALA A 686 -7.45 40.78 -33.54
CA ALA A 686 -8.47 40.58 -32.49
C ALA A 686 -8.80 39.12 -32.12
N SER A 687 -8.06 38.13 -32.64
CA SER A 687 -8.12 36.74 -32.20
C SER A 687 -6.96 36.39 -31.25
N ASN A 688 -7.30 35.70 -30.16
CA ASN A 688 -6.36 35.23 -29.15
C ASN A 688 -5.89 33.82 -29.50
N HIS A 689 -4.60 33.64 -29.72
CA HIS A 689 -3.95 32.36 -30.01
C HIS A 689 -3.22 31.83 -28.79
N SER A 690 -3.53 30.60 -28.40
CA SER A 690 -2.82 29.85 -27.37
C SER A 690 -1.43 29.40 -27.85
N ARG A 691 -0.62 28.83 -26.96
CA ARG A 691 0.65 28.20 -27.34
C ARG A 691 0.48 27.17 -28.45
N GLU A 692 -0.53 26.31 -28.31
CA GLU A 692 -0.85 25.25 -29.27
C GLU A 692 -1.16 25.84 -30.65
N ASP A 693 -1.94 26.93 -30.69
CA ASP A 693 -2.25 27.63 -31.95
C ASP A 693 -0.98 28.20 -32.61
N VAL A 694 -0.03 28.70 -31.82
CA VAL A 694 1.25 29.22 -32.32
C VAL A 694 2.16 28.09 -32.80
N GLU A 695 2.32 27.00 -32.05
CA GLU A 695 3.09 25.83 -32.47
C GLU A 695 2.51 25.21 -33.75
N ARG A 696 1.18 25.17 -33.87
CA ARG A 696 0.48 24.76 -35.08
C ARG A 696 0.77 25.69 -36.26
N LEU A 697 0.71 27.00 -36.06
CA LEU A 697 1.06 27.99 -37.10
C LEU A 697 2.50 27.84 -37.58
N LEU A 698 3.44 27.55 -36.67
CA LEU A 698 4.85 27.39 -37.00
C LEU A 698 5.12 26.09 -37.77
N SER A 699 4.47 25.00 -37.41
CA SER A 699 4.65 23.69 -38.05
C SER A 699 4.00 23.59 -39.43
N HIS A 700 2.90 24.30 -39.67
CA HIS A 700 2.13 24.26 -40.92
C HIS A 700 2.73 25.08 -42.06
N ASN A 701 2.17 24.92 -43.27
CA ASN A 701 2.61 25.71 -44.42
C ASN A 701 2.15 27.18 -44.28
N GLY A 702 3.05 28.11 -44.56
CA GLY A 702 2.79 29.53 -44.34
C GLY A 702 3.99 30.40 -44.71
N HIS A 703 3.78 31.70 -44.83
CA HIS A 703 4.86 32.63 -45.17
C HIS A 703 5.87 32.76 -44.03
N ALA A 704 7.15 32.84 -44.40
CA ALA A 704 8.25 33.02 -43.44
C ALA A 704 8.01 34.23 -42.50
N GLU A 705 7.43 35.31 -43.03
CA GLU A 705 7.16 36.53 -42.27
C GLU A 705 6.07 36.34 -41.21
N ASP A 706 4.98 35.62 -41.51
CA ASP A 706 3.93 35.32 -40.54
C ASP A 706 4.48 34.48 -39.38
N LYS A 707 5.31 33.48 -39.70
CA LYS A 707 6.00 32.65 -38.70
C LYS A 707 6.95 33.48 -37.85
N ARG A 708 7.71 34.39 -38.46
CA ARG A 708 8.62 35.30 -37.75
C ARG A 708 7.86 36.18 -36.76
N VAL A 709 6.72 36.76 -37.18
CA VAL A 709 5.90 37.63 -36.33
C VAL A 709 5.30 36.87 -35.16
N ALA A 710 4.69 35.70 -35.42
CA ALA A 710 4.10 34.87 -34.36
C ALA A 710 5.16 34.41 -33.35
N TRP A 711 6.28 33.86 -33.85
CA TRP A 711 7.39 33.40 -33.03
C TRP A 711 7.98 34.53 -32.18
N THR A 712 8.29 35.68 -32.78
CA THR A 712 8.90 36.81 -32.05
C THR A 712 7.96 37.41 -31.00
N SER A 713 6.66 37.45 -31.31
CA SER A 713 5.66 37.94 -30.38
C SER A 713 5.51 37.03 -29.16
N TRP A 714 5.57 35.71 -29.36
CA TRP A 714 5.54 34.75 -28.24
C TRP A 714 6.66 35.00 -27.22
N TYR A 715 7.92 35.08 -27.66
CA TYR A 715 9.02 35.31 -26.71
C TYR A 715 9.04 36.73 -26.13
N ARG A 716 8.38 37.71 -26.77
CA ARG A 716 8.25 39.05 -26.21
C ARG A 716 7.43 39.05 -24.91
N GLU A 717 6.45 38.15 -24.80
CA GLU A 717 5.68 37.97 -23.57
C GLU A 717 6.55 37.51 -22.38
N LEU A 718 7.72 36.92 -22.66
CA LEU A 718 8.67 36.49 -21.62
C LEU A 718 9.69 37.57 -21.22
N ASN A 719 9.76 38.71 -21.94
CA ASN A 719 10.69 39.80 -21.63
C ASN A 719 10.64 40.31 -20.17
N PRO A 720 9.48 40.39 -19.49
CA PRO A 720 9.43 40.85 -18.10
C PRO A 720 10.28 40.01 -17.13
N LEU A 721 10.56 38.75 -17.46
CA LEU A 721 11.35 37.85 -16.62
C LEU A 721 12.87 38.09 -16.73
N VAL A 722 13.36 38.71 -17.80
CA VAL A 722 14.80 38.83 -18.06
C VAL A 722 15.52 39.60 -16.95
N GLY A 723 14.90 40.66 -16.43
CA GLY A 723 15.48 41.47 -15.37
C GLY A 723 15.75 40.68 -14.08
N ASN A 724 14.85 39.74 -13.74
CA ASN A 724 15.01 38.90 -12.56
C ASN A 724 15.88 37.67 -12.83
N PHE A 725 15.99 37.24 -14.09
CA PHE A 725 16.75 36.05 -14.45
C PHE A 725 18.26 36.21 -14.20
N SER A 726 18.85 37.39 -14.40
CA SER A 726 20.28 37.60 -14.14
C SER A 726 20.64 37.33 -12.67
N TYR A 727 19.76 37.72 -11.75
CA TYR A 727 19.88 37.40 -10.34
C TYR A 727 19.75 35.89 -10.08
N VAL A 728 18.72 35.25 -10.66
CA VAL A 728 18.44 33.81 -10.51
C VAL A 728 19.56 32.94 -11.07
N LEU A 729 20.17 33.35 -12.17
CA LEU A 729 21.33 32.67 -12.77
C LEU A 729 22.53 32.69 -11.82
N GLY A 730 22.78 33.82 -11.15
CA GLY A 730 23.83 33.96 -10.14
C GLY A 730 23.61 33.12 -8.87
N LEU A 731 22.37 32.71 -8.59
CA LEU A 731 22.07 31.82 -7.46
C LEU A 731 22.69 30.43 -7.64
N ALA A 732 22.91 29.97 -8.87
CA ALA A 732 23.56 28.67 -9.11
C ALA A 732 25.00 28.63 -8.54
N GLU A 733 25.74 29.74 -8.59
CA GLU A 733 27.08 29.84 -8.00
C GLU A 733 27.02 29.80 -6.46
N LYS A 734 26.02 30.46 -5.87
CA LYS A 734 25.79 30.43 -4.42
C LYS A 734 25.39 29.03 -3.95
N ALA A 735 24.51 28.36 -4.70
CA ALA A 735 24.13 26.97 -4.45
C ALA A 735 25.34 26.02 -4.56
N ALA A 736 26.20 26.22 -5.56
CA ALA A 736 27.44 25.45 -5.71
C ALA A 736 28.34 25.57 -4.48
N LYS A 737 28.60 26.81 -4.01
CA LYS A 737 29.38 27.08 -2.79
C LYS A 737 28.73 26.45 -1.55
N ALA A 738 27.40 26.55 -1.42
CA ALA A 738 26.67 25.98 -0.29
C ALA A 738 26.72 24.44 -0.25
N ASN A 739 26.83 23.78 -1.41
CA ASN A 739 26.99 22.32 -1.54
C ASN A 739 28.47 21.86 -1.49
N GLY A 740 29.41 22.78 -1.24
CA GLY A 740 30.84 22.48 -1.15
C GLY A 740 31.52 22.18 -2.48
N ALA A 741 30.96 22.63 -3.61
CA ALA A 741 31.59 22.55 -4.93
C ALA A 741 32.41 23.82 -5.19
N ASN A 742 33.54 23.68 -5.89
CA ASN A 742 34.43 24.81 -6.19
C ASN A 742 33.91 25.69 -7.35
N SER A 743 33.07 25.11 -8.22
CA SER A 743 32.49 25.79 -9.38
C SER A 743 31.09 25.28 -9.67
N VAL A 744 30.31 26.03 -10.48
CA VAL A 744 29.00 25.58 -10.97
C VAL A 744 29.13 24.34 -11.85
N THR A 745 30.22 24.23 -12.61
CA THR A 745 30.57 23.05 -13.40
C THR A 745 30.65 21.80 -12.52
N GLU A 746 31.45 21.84 -11.45
CA GLU A 746 31.57 20.73 -10.49
C GLU A 746 30.22 20.44 -9.79
N TYR A 747 29.47 21.48 -9.44
CA TYR A 747 28.14 21.33 -8.84
C TYR A 747 27.18 20.55 -9.75
N TRP A 748 27.08 20.92 -11.02
CA TRP A 748 26.23 20.24 -11.99
C TRP A 748 26.70 18.82 -12.34
N GLU A 749 28.00 18.55 -12.32
CA GLU A 749 28.55 17.19 -12.44
C GLU A 749 28.16 16.30 -11.26
N ILE A 750 28.17 16.84 -10.03
CA ILE A 750 27.70 16.15 -8.83
C ILE A 750 26.21 15.81 -8.95
N LEU A 751 25.37 16.76 -9.38
CA LEU A 751 23.93 16.52 -9.57
C LEU A 751 23.66 15.45 -10.65
N SER A 752 24.49 15.40 -11.68
CA SER A 752 24.36 14.43 -12.79
C SER A 752 24.98 13.06 -12.46
N GLY A 753 25.78 12.96 -11.40
CA GLY A 753 26.52 11.75 -11.05
C GLY A 753 27.60 11.37 -12.07
N TYR A 754 28.09 12.33 -12.87
CA TYR A 754 29.05 12.11 -13.94
C TYR A 754 30.27 13.03 -13.79
N PRO A 755 31.30 12.60 -13.05
CA PRO A 755 32.48 13.42 -12.75
C PRO A 755 33.27 13.80 -14.01
N SER A 756 33.76 15.05 -14.06
CA SER A 756 34.45 15.63 -15.22
C SER A 756 33.63 15.55 -16.50
N GLY A 757 32.30 15.53 -16.36
CA GLY A 757 31.36 15.38 -17.44
C GLY A 757 31.46 16.47 -18.49
N TYR A 758 31.64 17.74 -18.07
CA TYR A 758 31.69 18.85 -19.03
C TYR A 758 32.95 18.83 -19.89
N GLU A 759 34.08 18.38 -19.35
CA GLU A 759 35.31 18.20 -20.13
C GLU A 759 35.14 17.07 -21.16
N LYS A 760 34.55 15.95 -20.74
CA LYS A 760 34.27 14.81 -21.62
C LYS A 760 33.31 15.18 -22.74
N ILE A 761 32.17 15.82 -22.45
CA ILE A 761 31.21 16.18 -23.51
C ILE A 761 31.80 17.20 -24.49
N LYS A 762 32.70 18.12 -24.06
CA LYS A 762 33.43 19.01 -24.98
C LYS A 762 34.28 18.22 -25.95
N TYR A 763 35.02 17.22 -25.45
CA TYR A 763 35.82 16.32 -26.28
C TYR A 763 34.93 15.54 -27.27
N HIS A 764 33.83 14.94 -26.80
CA HIS A 764 32.94 14.20 -27.67
C HIS A 764 32.21 15.10 -28.69
N TRP A 765 31.82 16.31 -28.28
CA TRP A 765 31.20 17.30 -29.16
C TRP A 765 32.10 17.63 -30.35
N GLN A 766 33.41 17.81 -30.15
CA GLN A 766 34.34 18.07 -31.25
C GLN A 766 34.30 16.96 -32.32
N ARG A 767 34.12 15.70 -31.90
CA ARG A 767 34.07 14.54 -32.79
C ARG A 767 32.74 14.42 -33.54
N ILE A 768 31.62 14.80 -32.93
CA ILE A 768 30.30 14.77 -33.58
C ILE A 768 29.95 16.09 -34.29
N SER A 769 30.71 17.17 -34.07
CA SER A 769 30.41 18.50 -34.62
C SER A 769 30.37 18.52 -36.15
N SER A 770 31.17 17.68 -36.81
CA SER A 770 31.16 17.52 -38.28
C SER A 770 29.81 16.98 -38.75
N LEU A 771 29.32 15.92 -38.11
CA LEU A 771 28.04 15.31 -38.43
C LEU A 771 26.89 16.30 -38.21
N HIS A 772 26.89 17.06 -37.11
CA HIS A 772 25.90 18.13 -36.88
C HIS A 772 25.95 19.20 -37.97
N LYS A 773 27.14 19.64 -38.40
CA LYS A 773 27.30 20.61 -39.48
C LYS A 773 26.74 20.11 -40.81
N ASN A 774 26.88 18.82 -41.11
CA ASN A 774 26.30 18.22 -42.31
C ASN A 774 24.76 18.28 -42.28
N ILE A 775 24.15 17.95 -41.13
CA ILE A 775 22.70 18.08 -40.94
C ILE A 775 22.22 19.54 -40.93
N LEU A 776 23.00 20.46 -40.36
CA LEU A 776 22.73 21.89 -40.42
C LEU A 776 22.73 22.39 -41.87
N LYS A 777 23.74 22.04 -42.66
CA LYS A 777 23.84 22.40 -44.09
C LYS A 777 22.67 21.80 -44.88
N PHE A 778 22.32 20.55 -44.60
CA PHE A 778 21.12 19.92 -45.15
C PHE A 778 19.87 20.75 -44.83
N ALA A 779 19.61 21.08 -43.56
CA ALA A 779 18.46 21.89 -43.16
C ALA A 779 18.45 23.27 -43.84
N GLN A 780 19.61 23.92 -43.95
CA GLN A 780 19.77 25.21 -44.62
C GLN A 780 19.35 25.17 -46.09
N SER A 781 19.92 24.24 -46.87
CA SER A 781 19.61 24.11 -48.31
C SER A 781 18.12 23.89 -48.54
N HIS A 782 17.49 23.08 -47.70
CA HIS A 782 16.06 22.75 -47.83
C HIS A 782 15.15 23.92 -47.42
N LEU A 783 15.48 24.63 -46.33
CA LEU A 783 14.74 25.83 -45.92
C LEU A 783 14.90 26.97 -46.92
N ALA A 784 16.12 27.15 -47.45
CA ALA A 784 16.41 28.11 -48.51
C ALA A 784 15.56 27.83 -49.76
N HIS A 785 15.51 26.56 -50.19
CA HIS A 785 14.70 26.15 -51.32
C HIS A 785 13.18 26.24 -51.05
N LYS A 786 12.72 25.96 -49.82
CA LYS A 786 11.29 26.06 -49.46
C LYS A 786 10.78 27.49 -49.44
N TYR A 787 11.51 28.40 -48.80
CA TYR A 787 11.06 29.78 -48.62
C TYR A 787 11.60 30.75 -49.67
N GLY A 788 12.46 30.30 -50.59
CA GLY A 788 13.07 31.15 -51.62
C GLY A 788 14.01 32.21 -51.04
N ILE A 789 14.64 31.91 -49.91
CA ILE A 789 15.53 32.80 -49.17
C ILE A 789 16.98 32.33 -49.31
N ASN A 790 17.93 33.25 -49.39
CA ASN A 790 19.35 32.90 -49.41
C ASN A 790 19.85 32.78 -47.96
N LEU A 791 20.18 31.56 -47.52
CA LEU A 791 20.73 31.29 -46.19
C LEU A 791 22.23 31.07 -46.34
N THR A 792 23.03 32.06 -45.97
CA THR A 792 24.47 32.06 -46.27
C THR A 792 25.35 31.37 -45.23
N GLU A 793 24.82 30.96 -44.06
CA GLU A 793 25.56 30.18 -43.04
C GLU A 793 24.75 29.83 -41.79
N THR A 794 23.55 30.39 -41.60
CA THR A 794 22.78 30.24 -40.35
C THR A 794 21.31 29.92 -40.62
N VAL A 795 20.67 29.23 -39.67
CA VAL A 795 19.23 28.93 -39.75
C VAL A 795 18.43 29.88 -38.84
N PRO A 796 17.43 30.59 -39.37
CA PRO A 796 16.52 31.37 -38.55
C PRO A 796 15.59 30.45 -37.72
N PRO A 797 15.46 30.65 -36.40
CA PRO A 797 14.79 29.70 -35.51
C PRO A 797 13.28 29.62 -35.75
N HIS A 798 12.66 30.70 -36.23
CA HIS A 798 11.23 30.74 -36.54
C HIS A 798 10.83 29.86 -37.74
N LEU A 799 11.79 29.38 -38.53
CA LEU A 799 11.54 28.49 -39.67
C LEU A 799 11.65 27.00 -39.30
N LEU A 800 12.11 26.68 -38.09
CA LEU A 800 12.26 25.30 -37.59
C LEU A 800 10.93 24.66 -37.19
N GLY A 801 9.85 25.45 -37.14
CA GLY A 801 8.49 24.93 -36.97
C GLY A 801 8.07 24.64 -35.53
N SER A 802 8.80 25.16 -34.54
CA SER A 802 8.57 24.91 -33.12
C SER A 802 9.02 26.11 -32.25
N LEU A 803 8.42 26.26 -31.06
CA LEU A 803 8.80 27.26 -30.04
C LEU A 803 9.94 26.75 -29.13
N GLN A 804 10.36 25.51 -29.27
CA GLN A 804 11.41 24.89 -28.46
C GLN A 804 12.77 25.20 -29.10
N GLY A 805 12.79 25.35 -30.43
CA GLY A 805 13.95 25.83 -31.18
C GLY A 805 15.04 24.78 -31.44
N TYR A 806 14.88 23.56 -30.91
CA TYR A 806 15.73 22.39 -31.16
C TYR A 806 14.96 21.21 -31.77
N GLU A 807 13.65 21.33 -31.98
CA GLU A 807 12.83 20.32 -32.64
C GLU A 807 12.88 20.57 -34.16
N TRP A 808 13.71 19.82 -34.88
CA TRP A 808 13.88 20.03 -36.33
C TRP A 808 13.00 19.07 -37.17
N ASN A 809 12.33 18.13 -36.52
CA ASN A 809 11.33 17.25 -37.16
C ASN A 809 10.02 17.95 -37.53
N THR A 810 9.79 19.14 -36.97
CA THR A 810 8.56 19.92 -37.13
C THR A 810 8.55 20.80 -38.36
N PHE A 811 9.72 21.25 -38.85
CA PHE A 811 9.73 21.94 -40.14
C PHE A 811 9.48 20.94 -41.25
N SER A 812 8.74 21.40 -42.24
CA SER A 812 8.22 20.51 -43.25
C SER A 812 9.31 20.13 -44.24
N ILE A 813 9.62 18.84 -44.28
CA ILE A 813 10.66 18.20 -45.10
C ILE A 813 10.15 18.01 -46.54
N ASP A 814 9.17 18.79 -46.98
CA ASP A 814 8.41 18.56 -48.22
C ASP A 814 9.32 18.57 -49.46
N LYS A 815 10.41 19.34 -49.39
CA LYS A 815 11.41 19.47 -50.46
C LYS A 815 12.67 18.61 -50.27
N SER A 816 12.63 17.58 -49.43
CA SER A 816 13.73 16.65 -49.17
C SER A 816 13.62 15.37 -49.99
N PRO A 817 14.73 14.62 -50.15
CA PRO A 817 14.71 13.26 -50.65
C PRO A 817 13.62 12.42 -49.97
N TYR A 818 12.90 11.66 -50.79
CA TYR A 818 11.84 10.75 -50.35
C TYR A 818 10.73 11.42 -49.51
N SER A 819 10.42 12.69 -49.80
CA SER A 819 9.35 13.44 -49.12
C SER A 819 7.99 12.73 -49.15
N GLU A 820 7.72 11.90 -50.16
CA GLU A 820 6.53 11.04 -50.25
C GLU A 820 6.40 10.05 -49.07
N ILE A 821 7.52 9.49 -48.60
CA ILE A 821 7.54 8.58 -47.44
C ILE A 821 7.23 9.37 -46.17
N THR A 822 7.89 10.51 -45.98
CA THR A 822 7.67 11.39 -44.82
C THR A 822 6.23 11.92 -44.78
N TYR A 823 5.70 12.31 -45.93
CA TYR A 823 4.30 12.68 -46.13
C TYR A 823 3.35 11.53 -45.74
N THR A 824 3.64 10.32 -46.23
CA THR A 824 2.86 9.12 -45.90
C THR A 824 2.83 8.86 -44.39
N ILE A 825 3.96 9.00 -43.70
CA ILE A 825 4.03 8.87 -42.23
C ILE A 825 3.11 9.91 -41.56
N ARG A 826 3.23 11.19 -41.91
CA ARG A 826 2.42 12.29 -41.36
C ARG A 826 0.92 12.07 -41.60
N LYS A 827 0.56 11.71 -42.83
CA LYS A 827 -0.82 11.38 -43.23
C LYS A 827 -1.36 10.20 -42.43
N ASN A 828 -0.55 9.16 -42.24
CA ASN A 828 -0.98 7.96 -41.52
C ASN A 828 -1.09 8.17 -40.01
N LEU A 829 -0.31 9.06 -39.40
CA LEU A 829 -0.47 9.44 -37.99
C LEU A 829 -1.90 9.95 -37.73
N TRP A 830 -2.40 10.83 -38.61
CA TRP A 830 -3.77 11.32 -38.60
C TRP A 830 -4.78 10.22 -38.93
N LYS A 831 -4.65 9.53 -40.08
CA LYS A 831 -5.62 8.50 -40.52
C LYS A 831 -5.78 7.34 -39.53
N LYS A 832 -4.71 6.97 -38.81
CA LYS A 832 -4.70 5.92 -37.79
C LYS A 832 -5.14 6.43 -36.41
N LYS A 833 -5.44 7.72 -36.27
CA LYS A 833 -5.87 8.38 -35.02
C LYS A 833 -4.84 8.15 -33.89
N LEU A 834 -3.56 8.34 -34.20
CA LEU A 834 -2.45 8.20 -33.24
C LEU A 834 -2.17 9.53 -32.52
N PHE A 835 -3.13 9.97 -31.72
CA PHE A 835 -3.04 11.18 -30.90
C PHE A 835 -3.43 10.89 -29.44
N GLY A 836 -2.99 11.75 -28.52
CA GLY A 836 -3.32 11.69 -27.09
C GLY A 836 -3.18 10.27 -26.49
N LYS A 837 -4.25 9.76 -25.88
CA LYS A 837 -4.26 8.45 -25.20
C LYS A 837 -3.96 7.27 -26.15
N SER A 838 -4.33 7.37 -27.44
CA SER A 838 -4.07 6.32 -28.44
C SER A 838 -2.58 6.18 -28.74
N LEU A 839 -1.89 7.32 -28.88
CA LEU A 839 -0.45 7.37 -29.11
C LEU A 839 0.34 6.75 -27.94
N TYR A 840 -0.03 7.08 -26.70
CA TYR A 840 0.59 6.47 -25.51
C TYR A 840 0.37 4.96 -25.44
N LYS A 841 -0.77 4.44 -25.93
CA LYS A 841 -1.00 2.98 -25.99
C LYS A 841 -0.05 2.29 -26.96
N VAL A 842 0.21 2.93 -28.12
CA VAL A 842 1.20 2.44 -29.08
C VAL A 842 2.58 2.41 -28.43
N ALA A 843 3.00 3.52 -27.81
CA ALA A 843 4.28 3.57 -27.12
C ALA A 843 4.39 2.55 -25.97
N SER A 844 3.33 2.36 -25.18
CA SER A 844 3.29 1.34 -24.12
C SER A 844 3.44 -0.09 -24.64
N ASN A 845 3.03 -0.38 -25.88
CA ASN A 845 3.24 -1.70 -26.48
C ASN A 845 4.72 -1.98 -26.76
N MET A 846 5.53 -0.94 -27.02
CA MET A 846 6.98 -1.09 -27.14
C MET A 846 7.59 -1.53 -25.80
N GLY A 847 7.13 -0.93 -24.69
CA GLY A 847 7.49 -1.36 -23.34
C GLY A 847 7.26 -2.85 -23.11
N ASN A 848 6.11 -3.38 -23.55
CA ASN A 848 5.81 -4.81 -23.42
C ASN A 848 6.78 -5.70 -24.21
N MET A 849 7.31 -5.20 -25.33
CA MET A 849 8.25 -5.96 -26.16
C MET A 849 9.67 -5.95 -25.60
N LEU A 850 10.15 -4.79 -25.15
CA LEU A 850 11.52 -4.61 -24.69
C LEU A 850 11.69 -5.00 -23.22
N LEU A 851 10.75 -4.56 -22.38
CA LEU A 851 10.84 -4.65 -20.92
C LEU A 851 9.86 -5.66 -20.31
N SER A 852 8.97 -6.26 -21.11
CA SER A 852 7.87 -7.14 -20.64
C SER A 852 6.91 -6.45 -19.66
N GLU A 853 6.81 -5.12 -19.72
CA GLU A 853 5.97 -4.30 -18.85
C GLU A 853 5.16 -3.28 -19.66
N VAL A 854 4.01 -2.87 -19.11
CA VAL A 854 3.13 -1.85 -19.69
C VAL A 854 2.77 -0.80 -18.64
N LEU A 855 2.32 0.37 -19.10
CA LEU A 855 1.91 1.44 -18.18
C LEU A 855 0.73 0.97 -17.32
N GLN A 856 0.86 1.18 -16.01
CA GLN A 856 -0.13 0.79 -14.99
C GLN A 856 -1.51 1.46 -15.18
N SER A 857 -2.56 0.91 -14.55
CA SER A 857 -3.94 1.43 -14.69
C SER A 857 -4.10 2.88 -14.17
N ASP A 858 -3.43 3.26 -13.07
CA ASP A 858 -3.52 4.62 -12.50
C ASP A 858 -3.07 5.69 -13.51
N PHE A 859 -2.06 5.38 -14.33
CA PHE A 859 -1.57 6.26 -15.39
C PHE A 859 -2.70 6.59 -16.39
N TRP A 860 -3.44 5.58 -16.83
CA TRP A 860 -4.48 5.75 -17.85
C TRP A 860 -5.72 6.49 -17.35
N ASP A 861 -6.04 6.33 -16.07
CA ASP A 861 -7.25 6.89 -15.45
C ASP A 861 -7.04 8.35 -15.03
N LYS A 862 -5.81 8.74 -14.68
CA LYS A 862 -5.53 10.06 -14.11
C LYS A 862 -4.69 10.99 -14.97
N SER A 863 -4.00 10.51 -16.00
CA SER A 863 -3.22 11.37 -16.92
C SER A 863 -4.13 12.19 -17.84
N GLN A 864 -3.65 13.35 -18.30
CA GLN A 864 -4.37 14.27 -19.17
C GLN A 864 -3.71 14.29 -20.56
N PHE A 865 -4.44 13.83 -21.57
CA PHE A 865 -3.88 13.61 -22.91
C PHE A 865 -4.19 14.73 -23.93
N HIS A 866 -4.68 15.88 -23.47
CA HIS A 866 -5.01 17.02 -24.35
C HIS A 866 -4.72 18.40 -23.73
N ARG A 867 -3.98 18.47 -22.61
CA ARG A 867 -4.09 19.62 -21.69
C ARG A 867 -2.90 20.57 -21.65
N HIS A 868 -1.68 20.09 -21.93
CA HIS A 868 -0.48 20.91 -21.76
C HIS A 868 0.57 20.55 -22.82
N CYS A 869 1.20 21.59 -23.39
CA CYS A 869 2.19 21.51 -24.45
C CYS A 869 3.42 22.38 -24.15
N PRO A 870 4.66 21.87 -24.26
CA PRO A 870 5.05 20.46 -24.53
C PRO A 870 4.63 19.51 -23.38
N PRO A 871 4.68 18.17 -23.56
CA PRO A 871 4.29 17.25 -22.50
C PRO A 871 5.08 17.41 -21.20
N LYS A 872 4.39 17.37 -20.06
CA LYS A 872 4.95 17.40 -18.72
C LYS A 872 4.71 16.08 -17.99
N LEU A 873 5.80 15.52 -17.46
CA LEU A 873 5.78 14.35 -16.59
C LEU A 873 5.88 14.81 -15.13
N VAL A 874 4.92 14.41 -14.32
CA VAL A 874 4.93 14.67 -12.88
C VAL A 874 5.09 13.36 -12.13
N ASN A 875 6.18 13.24 -11.38
CA ASN A 875 6.46 12.11 -10.52
C ASN A 875 5.94 12.39 -9.10
N PHE A 876 5.06 11.53 -8.60
CA PHE A 876 4.47 11.66 -7.27
C PHE A 876 5.33 11.04 -6.17
N CYS A 877 6.52 10.53 -6.50
CA CYS A 877 7.51 9.95 -5.59
C CYS A 877 7.05 8.73 -4.77
N LYS A 878 5.78 8.33 -4.86
CA LYS A 878 5.17 7.23 -4.11
C LYS A 878 4.81 6.08 -5.04
N TYR A 879 5.37 4.89 -4.79
CA TYR A 879 5.08 3.65 -5.54
C TYR A 879 5.26 3.75 -7.07
N GLY A 880 6.16 4.62 -7.56
CA GLY A 880 6.40 4.78 -9.00
C GLY A 880 5.24 5.43 -9.77
N ILE A 881 4.35 6.14 -9.07
CA ILE A 881 3.23 6.86 -9.70
C ILE A 881 3.79 8.07 -10.46
N THR A 882 3.75 8.00 -11.79
CA THR A 882 4.04 9.11 -12.69
C THR A 882 2.83 9.35 -13.58
N ARG A 883 2.50 10.62 -13.81
CA ARG A 883 1.41 11.03 -14.70
C ARG A 883 1.94 11.96 -15.78
N VAL A 884 1.21 12.02 -16.89
CA VAL A 884 1.55 12.93 -17.99
C VAL A 884 0.41 13.90 -18.29
N SER A 885 0.75 15.17 -18.45
CA SER A 885 -0.11 16.17 -19.09
C SER A 885 0.51 16.50 -20.45
N THR A 886 -0.15 16.16 -21.55
CA THR A 886 0.44 16.18 -22.91
C THR A 886 -0.48 16.80 -23.95
N CYS A 887 0.16 17.20 -25.06
CA CYS A 887 -0.47 17.64 -26.29
C CYS A 887 -1.36 16.57 -26.92
N PHE A 888 -2.41 17.05 -27.58
CA PHE A 888 -3.25 16.20 -28.40
C PHE A 888 -2.63 15.89 -29.77
N GLU A 889 -1.75 16.73 -30.32
CA GLU A 889 -1.39 16.69 -31.75
C GLU A 889 -0.60 15.44 -32.20
N PRO A 890 -0.94 14.81 -33.35
CA PRO A 890 -0.24 13.64 -33.89
C PRO A 890 0.92 14.02 -34.84
N THR A 891 1.95 14.69 -34.32
CA THR A 891 3.17 15.05 -35.08
C THR A 891 4.27 13.99 -34.94
N ILE A 892 5.27 13.98 -35.83
CA ILE A 892 6.45 13.10 -35.69
C ILE A 892 7.20 13.43 -34.39
N ALA A 893 7.41 14.71 -34.09
CA ALA A 893 8.06 15.14 -32.85
C ALA A 893 7.31 14.61 -31.61
N ASN A 894 5.99 14.77 -31.55
CA ASN A 894 5.20 14.25 -30.43
C ASN A 894 5.17 12.71 -30.40
N PHE A 895 5.25 12.05 -31.57
CA PHE A 895 5.35 10.60 -31.67
C PHE A 895 6.66 10.09 -31.03
N LEU A 896 7.81 10.66 -31.38
CA LEU A 896 9.11 10.29 -30.80
C LEU A 896 9.16 10.61 -29.30
N LEU A 897 8.76 11.83 -28.93
CA LEU A 897 8.74 12.30 -27.54
C LEU A 897 7.80 11.48 -26.66
N THR A 898 6.67 10.99 -27.18
CA THR A 898 5.79 10.09 -26.43
C THR A 898 6.47 8.76 -26.13
N HIS A 899 7.24 8.19 -27.06
CA HIS A 899 7.98 6.95 -26.79
C HIS A 899 9.08 7.16 -25.75
N GLN A 900 9.82 8.27 -25.85
CA GLN A 900 10.79 8.72 -24.85
C GLN A 900 10.14 8.86 -23.45
N ASN A 901 9.00 9.55 -23.36
CA ASN A 901 8.26 9.74 -22.11
C ASN A 901 7.75 8.41 -21.51
N VAL A 902 7.24 7.50 -22.34
CA VAL A 902 6.81 6.17 -21.87
C VAL A 902 7.98 5.39 -21.28
N ALA A 903 9.17 5.49 -21.86
CA ALA A 903 10.36 4.84 -21.29
C ALA A 903 10.70 5.38 -19.91
N LYS A 904 10.64 6.71 -19.71
CA LYS A 904 10.85 7.34 -18.39
C LYS A 904 9.82 6.87 -17.37
N ILE A 905 8.54 6.82 -17.75
CA ILE A 905 7.48 6.33 -16.87
C ILE A 905 7.71 4.86 -16.50
N LEU A 906 8.07 4.01 -17.46
CA LEU A 906 8.38 2.60 -17.20
C LEU A 906 9.62 2.45 -16.33
N PHE A 907 10.65 3.26 -16.53
CA PHE A 907 11.84 3.28 -15.68
C PHE A 907 11.47 3.55 -14.22
N GLN A 908 10.66 4.59 -13.98
CA GLN A 908 10.16 4.95 -12.64
C GLN A 908 9.28 3.83 -12.04
N GLN A 909 8.34 3.28 -12.81
CA GLN A 909 7.44 2.22 -12.34
C GLN A 909 8.17 0.91 -11.99
N MET A 910 9.16 0.53 -12.80
CA MET A 910 9.91 -0.71 -12.61
C MET A 910 10.97 -0.62 -11.51
N SER A 911 11.51 0.57 -11.26
CA SER A 911 12.52 0.79 -10.21
C SER A 911 11.91 1.03 -8.83
N ALA A 912 10.69 1.58 -8.76
CA ALA A 912 10.06 2.03 -7.51
C ALA A 912 10.00 1.02 -6.35
N GLU A 913 9.84 -0.28 -6.62
CA GLU A 913 9.80 -1.29 -5.53
C GLU A 913 11.18 -1.53 -4.89
N SER A 914 12.26 -1.23 -5.61
CA SER A 914 13.63 -1.52 -5.21
C SER A 914 14.51 -0.28 -4.97
N THR A 915 14.03 0.92 -5.29
CA THR A 915 14.81 2.16 -5.23
C THR A 915 14.13 3.22 -4.39
N PRO A 916 14.60 3.46 -3.15
CA PRO A 916 14.08 4.52 -2.29
C PRO A 916 14.27 5.92 -2.87
N ILE A 917 13.44 6.87 -2.46
CA ILE A 917 13.43 8.23 -3.02
C ILE A 917 14.78 8.93 -2.94
N LEU A 918 15.58 8.71 -1.88
CA LEU A 918 16.88 9.36 -1.72
C LEU A 918 17.91 8.92 -2.77
N ASN A 919 17.68 7.82 -3.48
CA ASN A 919 18.59 7.43 -4.55
C ASN A 919 18.35 8.22 -5.85
N ILE A 920 17.17 8.83 -6.01
CA ILE A 920 16.79 9.60 -7.20
C ILE A 920 16.59 11.09 -6.88
N ALA A 921 16.32 11.43 -5.62
CA ALA A 921 16.11 12.80 -5.20
C ALA A 921 17.35 13.66 -5.46
N ASN A 922 17.12 14.86 -5.98
CA ASN A 922 18.18 15.85 -6.22
C ASN A 922 19.27 15.36 -7.20
N ARG A 923 18.99 14.35 -8.03
CA ARG A 923 19.93 13.80 -9.01
C ARG A 923 19.28 13.66 -10.38
N TYR A 924 20.06 13.85 -11.43
CA TYR A 924 19.64 13.71 -12.83
C TYR A 924 20.31 12.49 -13.44
N SER A 925 19.55 11.41 -13.66
CA SER A 925 20.12 10.14 -14.10
C SER A 925 20.38 10.11 -15.61
N GLY A 926 21.63 9.90 -16.02
CA GLY A 926 21.98 9.65 -17.42
C GLY A 926 21.39 8.33 -17.96
N LEU A 927 21.18 7.35 -17.09
CA LEU A 927 20.58 6.06 -17.46
C LEU A 927 19.08 6.19 -17.82
N GLU A 928 18.33 6.97 -17.07
CA GLU A 928 16.91 7.24 -17.38
C GLU A 928 16.79 7.96 -18.74
N GLU A 929 17.64 8.96 -18.98
CA GLU A 929 17.71 9.66 -20.26
C GLU A 929 18.18 8.73 -21.40
N GLY A 930 19.09 7.80 -21.16
CA GLY A 930 19.53 6.83 -22.17
C GLY A 930 18.49 5.78 -22.53
N LEU A 931 17.69 5.31 -21.55
CA LEU A 931 16.56 4.43 -21.85
C LEU A 931 15.46 5.18 -22.62
N SER A 932 15.24 6.45 -22.26
CA SER A 932 14.36 7.36 -23.00
C SER A 932 14.79 7.48 -24.45
N GLU A 933 16.07 7.77 -24.71
CA GLU A 933 16.60 7.88 -26.06
C GLU A 933 16.48 6.57 -26.85
N LEU A 934 16.76 5.42 -26.23
CA LEU A 934 16.57 4.11 -26.86
C LEU A 934 15.15 3.94 -27.43
N PHE A 935 14.12 4.31 -26.66
CA PHE A 935 12.74 4.23 -27.14
C PHE A 935 12.47 5.22 -28.28
N GLY A 936 13.08 6.41 -28.24
CA GLY A 936 13.07 7.37 -29.33
C GLY A 936 13.63 6.77 -30.64
N ILE A 937 14.86 6.25 -30.58
CA ILE A 937 15.54 5.60 -31.71
C ILE A 937 14.69 4.44 -32.28
N LEU A 938 14.19 3.57 -31.41
CA LEU A 938 13.38 2.42 -31.84
C LEU A 938 12.02 2.84 -32.42
N SER A 939 11.47 3.97 -31.97
CA SER A 939 10.20 4.46 -32.49
C SER A 939 10.32 5.03 -33.91
N ALA A 940 11.46 5.63 -34.24
CA ALA A 940 11.79 6.07 -35.59
C ALA A 940 12.18 4.91 -36.52
N SER A 941 12.44 3.70 -35.98
CA SER A 941 12.85 2.56 -36.79
C SER A 941 11.75 2.16 -37.79
N PRO A 942 12.12 1.76 -39.01
CA PRO A 942 11.12 1.44 -40.02
C PRO A 942 10.27 0.21 -39.66
N ALA A 943 10.87 -0.74 -38.93
CA ALA A 943 10.18 -1.88 -38.36
C ALA A 943 8.97 -1.45 -37.51
N TRP A 944 9.19 -0.45 -36.65
CA TRP A 944 8.16 0.04 -35.74
C TRP A 944 7.11 0.88 -36.46
N LEU A 945 7.56 1.78 -37.34
CA LEU A 945 6.69 2.60 -38.17
C LEU A 945 5.79 1.71 -39.05
N SER A 946 6.35 0.67 -39.68
CA SER A 946 5.57 -0.27 -40.50
C SER A 946 4.59 -1.11 -39.68
N ARG A 947 5.01 -1.58 -38.51
CA ARG A 947 4.14 -2.32 -37.58
C ARG A 947 2.89 -1.53 -37.19
N ASN A 948 3.03 -0.21 -37.03
CA ASN A 948 1.91 0.68 -36.70
C ASN A 948 1.17 1.20 -37.94
N GLY A 949 1.54 0.73 -39.14
CA GLY A 949 0.91 1.10 -40.40
C GLY A 949 1.17 2.54 -40.82
N LEU A 950 2.32 3.09 -40.42
CA LEU A 950 2.79 4.44 -40.79
C LEU A 950 3.59 4.44 -42.10
N MET A 951 4.30 3.35 -42.40
CA MET A 951 5.03 3.15 -43.66
C MET A 951 4.86 1.73 -44.20
N TYR A 952 5.11 1.53 -45.51
CA TYR A 952 4.93 0.25 -46.20
C TYR A 952 6.23 -0.12 -46.92
N ASP A 953 6.58 -1.41 -46.90
CA ASP A 953 7.85 -1.97 -47.39
C ASP A 953 9.07 -1.67 -46.49
N ILE A 954 9.68 -2.76 -46.03
CA ILE A 954 10.63 -2.79 -44.91
C ILE A 954 12.05 -3.06 -45.45
N ASN A 955 12.24 -3.50 -46.70
CA ASN A 955 13.58 -3.83 -47.19
C ASN A 955 14.20 -2.76 -48.09
N ASP A 956 13.52 -1.63 -48.24
CA ASP A 956 13.91 -0.55 -49.12
C ASP A 956 14.98 0.36 -48.48
N THR A 957 15.99 0.73 -49.27
CA THR A 957 17.08 1.62 -48.88
C THR A 957 16.54 3.04 -48.61
N ASP A 958 15.53 3.49 -49.35
CA ASP A 958 14.96 4.83 -49.22
C ASP A 958 14.33 5.02 -47.83
N HIS A 959 13.65 3.97 -47.35
CA HIS A 959 13.06 3.90 -46.03
C HIS A 959 14.13 3.97 -44.92
N LYS A 960 15.37 3.51 -45.17
CA LYS A 960 16.50 3.60 -44.21
C LYS A 960 16.90 5.03 -44.02
N ILE A 961 17.11 5.71 -45.13
CA ILE A 961 17.53 7.10 -45.18
C ILE A 961 16.49 7.99 -44.50
N VAL A 962 15.19 7.78 -44.75
CA VAL A 962 14.12 8.56 -44.09
C VAL A 962 14.12 8.36 -42.57
N SER A 963 14.28 7.12 -42.09
CA SER A 963 14.35 6.83 -40.65
C SER A 963 15.60 7.43 -39.99
N LEU A 964 16.75 7.32 -40.65
CA LEU A 964 17.99 7.97 -40.24
C LEU A 964 17.82 9.49 -40.18
N MET A 965 17.19 10.08 -41.19
CA MET A 965 16.94 11.52 -41.26
C MET A 965 16.03 12.00 -40.12
N ILE A 966 14.91 11.31 -39.87
CA ILE A 966 14.00 11.62 -38.74
C ILE A 966 14.77 11.55 -37.40
N THR A 967 15.61 10.54 -37.24
CA THR A 967 16.42 10.37 -36.02
C THR A 967 17.49 11.45 -35.92
N ALA A 968 18.16 11.82 -37.02
CA ALA A 968 19.20 12.84 -37.06
C ALA A 968 18.67 14.24 -36.74
N LEU A 969 17.51 14.59 -37.32
CA LEU A 969 16.80 15.84 -37.05
C LEU A 969 16.20 15.90 -35.64
N ASP A 970 16.02 14.75 -34.97
CA ASP A 970 15.65 14.71 -33.56
C ASP A 970 16.86 14.90 -32.64
N VAL A 971 17.94 14.17 -32.90
CA VAL A 971 19.05 13.95 -31.96
C VAL A 971 20.11 15.04 -32.02
N LEU A 972 20.63 15.35 -33.21
CA LEU A 972 21.80 16.21 -33.37
C LEU A 972 21.50 17.67 -32.96
N PRO A 973 20.35 18.26 -33.36
CA PRO A 973 19.96 19.58 -32.88
C PRO A 973 19.75 19.66 -31.37
N ARG A 974 19.19 18.62 -30.74
CA ARG A 974 19.06 18.53 -29.28
C ARG A 974 20.43 18.52 -28.60
N LEU A 975 21.37 17.72 -29.08
CA LEU A 975 22.74 17.69 -28.55
C LEU A 975 23.44 19.06 -28.66
N ALA A 976 23.28 19.73 -29.81
CA ALA A 976 23.81 21.07 -30.02
C ALA A 976 23.20 22.08 -29.05
N TYR A 977 21.87 22.03 -28.85
CA TYR A 977 21.16 22.89 -27.91
C TYR A 977 21.58 22.64 -26.46
N TYR A 978 21.74 21.39 -26.04
CA TYR A 978 22.22 21.04 -24.70
C TYR A 978 23.62 21.61 -24.44
N MET A 979 24.51 21.57 -25.44
CA MET A 979 25.82 22.22 -25.38
C MET A 979 25.69 23.74 -25.28
N SER A 980 24.88 24.38 -26.15
CA SER A 980 24.61 25.82 -26.09
C SER A 980 24.14 26.25 -24.70
N ALA A 981 23.14 25.56 -24.14
CA ALA A 981 22.48 25.89 -22.89
C ALA A 981 23.44 25.87 -21.70
N ASP A 982 24.20 24.78 -21.51
CA ASP A 982 25.10 24.66 -20.35
C ASP A 982 26.38 25.47 -20.54
N MET A 983 27.00 25.45 -21.74
CA MET A 983 28.24 26.20 -21.98
C MET A 983 28.02 27.71 -21.87
N TRP A 984 26.87 28.20 -22.33
CA TRP A 984 26.49 29.59 -22.15
C TRP A 984 26.25 29.93 -20.68
N ARG A 985 25.45 29.14 -19.94
CA ARG A 985 25.17 29.44 -18.52
C ARG A 985 26.43 29.44 -17.69
N ILE A 986 27.32 28.46 -17.88
CA ILE A 986 28.62 28.41 -17.21
C ILE A 986 29.41 29.68 -17.50
N ASN A 987 29.50 30.07 -18.77
CA ASN A 987 30.21 31.29 -19.17
C ASN A 987 29.58 32.57 -18.59
N ALA A 988 28.25 32.67 -18.59
CA ALA A 988 27.54 33.82 -18.08
C ALA A 988 27.71 33.98 -16.56
N ILE A 989 27.76 32.86 -15.83
CA ILE A 989 28.02 32.85 -14.38
C ILE A 989 29.49 33.20 -14.10
N GLU A 990 30.44 32.52 -14.76
CA GLU A 990 31.88 32.73 -14.54
C GLU A 990 32.33 34.16 -14.88
N ASN A 991 31.72 34.79 -15.89
CA ASN A 991 31.98 36.19 -16.26
C ASN A 991 31.04 37.19 -15.56
N ASN A 992 30.14 36.72 -14.69
CA ASN A 992 29.20 37.53 -13.94
C ASN A 992 28.40 38.53 -14.83
N ILE A 993 27.84 38.03 -15.93
CA ILE A 993 27.02 38.82 -16.87
C ILE A 993 25.68 39.15 -16.20
N THR A 994 25.51 40.41 -15.80
CA THR A 994 24.30 40.87 -15.07
C THR A 994 23.38 41.74 -15.92
N ASP A 995 23.89 42.36 -16.99
CA ASP A 995 23.10 43.20 -17.88
C ASP A 995 22.13 42.35 -18.74
N PRO A 996 20.81 42.61 -18.69
CA PRO A 996 19.82 41.87 -19.48
C PRO A 996 20.10 41.85 -21.00
N ALA A 997 20.57 42.95 -21.57
CA ALA A 997 20.82 43.03 -23.01
C ALA A 997 22.08 42.24 -23.40
N GLU A 998 23.15 42.34 -22.63
CA GLU A 998 24.35 41.52 -22.79
C GLU A 998 24.06 40.03 -22.59
N LEU A 999 23.17 39.67 -21.67
CA LEU A 999 22.76 38.29 -21.42
C LEU A 999 22.04 37.68 -22.63
N ILE A 1000 21.11 38.41 -23.24
CA ILE A 1000 20.43 37.96 -24.47
C ILE A 1000 21.44 37.89 -25.63
N LYS A 1001 22.31 38.88 -25.78
CA LYS A 1001 23.33 38.91 -26.84
C LYS A 1001 24.30 37.73 -26.73
N SER A 1002 24.79 37.43 -25.52
CA SER A 1002 25.70 36.31 -25.27
C SER A 1002 25.01 34.96 -25.53
N TRP A 1003 23.73 34.82 -25.18
CA TRP A 1003 22.95 33.61 -25.50
C TRP A 1003 22.93 33.31 -27.01
N TRP A 1004 22.62 34.32 -27.83
CA TRP A 1004 22.61 34.17 -29.29
C TRP A 1004 23.99 33.83 -29.87
N LYS A 1005 25.08 34.28 -29.24
CA LYS A 1005 26.44 33.90 -29.63
C LYS A 1005 26.67 32.40 -29.48
N TYR A 1006 26.23 31.80 -28.37
CA TYR A 1006 26.39 30.36 -28.13
C TYR A 1006 25.50 29.52 -29.03
N ARG A 1007 24.24 29.94 -29.25
CA ARG A 1007 23.37 29.27 -30.24
C ARG A 1007 23.97 29.29 -31.64
N LEU A 1008 24.61 30.40 -32.03
CA LEU A 1008 25.30 30.48 -33.31
C LEU A 1008 26.51 29.53 -33.35
N GLU A 1009 27.31 29.49 -32.29
CA GLU A 1009 28.54 28.68 -32.21
C GLU A 1009 28.27 27.17 -32.26
N TYR A 1010 27.31 26.68 -31.47
CA TYR A 1010 27.06 25.25 -31.32
C TYR A 1010 25.93 24.75 -32.25
N GLU A 1011 24.82 25.49 -32.36
CA GLU A 1011 23.66 25.04 -33.16
C GLU A 1011 23.72 25.52 -34.61
N GLY A 1012 24.37 26.64 -34.90
CA GLY A 1012 24.32 27.30 -36.21
C GLY A 1012 23.05 28.12 -36.42
N ILE A 1013 22.38 28.51 -35.34
CA ILE A 1013 21.11 29.26 -35.36
C ILE A 1013 21.38 30.74 -35.11
N SER A 1014 20.86 31.61 -35.99
CA SER A 1014 20.99 33.06 -35.86
C SER A 1014 19.78 33.69 -35.17
N LYS A 1015 19.99 34.88 -34.60
CA LYS A 1015 18.89 35.67 -34.05
C LYS A 1015 17.98 36.21 -35.17
N PRO A 1016 16.67 36.37 -34.93
CA PRO A 1016 15.80 37.05 -35.89
C PRO A 1016 16.09 38.56 -35.94
N ASP A 1017 16.31 39.09 -37.13
CA ASP A 1017 16.47 40.54 -37.38
C ASP A 1017 15.10 41.26 -37.19
N PRO A 1018 14.99 42.40 -36.47
CA PRO A 1018 16.01 43.22 -35.80
C PRO A 1018 16.06 43.12 -34.27
N MET A 1019 15.47 42.09 -33.64
CA MET A 1019 15.21 42.09 -32.20
C MET A 1019 15.88 40.94 -31.43
N ASP A 1020 16.55 41.32 -30.33
CA ASP A 1020 17.10 40.40 -29.36
C ASP A 1020 15.99 39.91 -28.42
N VAL A 1021 15.51 38.66 -28.61
CA VAL A 1021 14.50 38.04 -27.75
C VAL A 1021 15.12 36.97 -26.82
N PRO A 1022 14.62 36.82 -25.58
CA PRO A 1022 15.20 35.94 -24.56
C PRO A 1022 14.66 34.50 -24.67
N THR A 1023 15.00 33.79 -25.75
CA THR A 1023 14.45 32.44 -26.00
C THR A 1023 14.77 31.41 -24.92
N PHE A 1024 15.88 31.58 -24.19
CA PHE A 1024 16.26 30.72 -23.07
C PHE A 1024 15.22 30.70 -21.93
N LEU A 1025 14.37 31.72 -21.81
CA LEU A 1025 13.29 31.75 -20.81
C LEU A 1025 12.12 30.81 -21.11
N ASN A 1026 12.02 30.31 -22.34
CA ASN A 1026 11.01 29.30 -22.65
C ASN A 1026 11.40 27.90 -22.12
N ASP A 1027 12.65 27.72 -21.72
CA ASP A 1027 13.23 26.44 -21.31
C ASP A 1027 13.22 26.26 -19.77
N GLU A 1028 12.61 25.17 -19.30
CA GLU A 1028 12.49 24.89 -17.87
C GLU A 1028 13.80 24.52 -17.19
N TYR A 1029 14.70 23.81 -17.88
CA TYR A 1029 16.00 23.43 -17.34
C TYR A 1029 16.85 24.68 -17.11
N ILE A 1030 16.73 25.68 -18.00
CA ILE A 1030 17.37 26.98 -17.83
C ILE A 1030 16.73 27.75 -16.67
N THR A 1031 15.40 27.94 -16.67
CA THR A 1031 14.73 28.77 -15.65
C THR A 1031 14.76 28.20 -14.24
N SER A 1032 14.95 26.87 -14.11
CA SER A 1032 14.95 26.16 -12.83
C SER A 1032 16.35 25.65 -12.43
N ASN A 1033 17.42 26.18 -13.02
CA ASN A 1033 18.82 25.84 -12.72
C ASN A 1033 19.19 24.34 -12.83
N LYS A 1034 18.50 23.58 -13.70
CA LYS A 1034 18.77 22.15 -13.95
C LYS A 1034 19.84 21.99 -15.05
N PRO A 1035 20.84 21.10 -14.90
CA PRO A 1035 21.87 20.86 -15.92
C PRO A 1035 21.34 20.00 -17.08
N TYR A 1036 21.87 20.23 -18.28
CA TYR A 1036 21.62 19.42 -19.48
C TYR A 1036 22.60 18.25 -19.64
N LEU A 1037 23.68 18.21 -18.85
CA LEU A 1037 24.70 17.17 -18.88
C LEU A 1037 24.14 15.73 -18.94
N SER A 1038 23.20 15.35 -18.06
CA SER A 1038 22.62 14.00 -18.06
C SER A 1038 21.81 13.68 -19.32
N LYS A 1039 21.17 14.67 -19.93
CA LYS A 1039 20.46 14.49 -21.21
C LYS A 1039 21.45 14.27 -22.36
N PHE A 1040 22.54 15.05 -22.40
CA PHE A 1040 23.57 14.88 -23.43
C PHE A 1040 24.21 13.49 -23.36
N VAL A 1041 24.65 13.09 -22.17
CA VAL A 1041 25.29 11.77 -21.95
C VAL A 1041 24.27 10.64 -22.15
N GLY A 1042 23.02 10.85 -21.74
CA GLY A 1042 21.92 9.92 -21.97
C GLY A 1042 21.73 9.59 -23.45
N VAL A 1043 21.81 10.59 -24.34
CA VAL A 1043 21.69 10.34 -25.79
C VAL A 1043 22.72 9.32 -26.27
N PHE A 1044 24.01 9.52 -25.94
CA PHE A 1044 25.06 8.57 -26.35
C PHE A 1044 24.86 7.18 -25.77
N LEU A 1045 24.48 7.13 -24.49
CA LEU A 1045 24.14 5.88 -23.84
C LEU A 1045 22.98 5.16 -24.55
N GLY A 1046 21.98 5.89 -25.04
CA GLY A 1046 20.87 5.33 -25.83
C GLY A 1046 21.34 4.58 -27.07
N PHE A 1047 22.30 5.15 -27.81
CA PHE A 1047 22.90 4.49 -28.98
C PHE A 1047 23.78 3.29 -28.60
N GLN A 1048 24.55 3.38 -27.51
CA GLN A 1048 25.32 2.23 -27.02
C GLN A 1048 24.41 1.08 -26.55
N ILE A 1049 23.30 1.40 -25.87
CA ILE A 1049 22.29 0.40 -25.48
C ILE A 1049 21.61 -0.18 -26.73
N TYR A 1050 21.32 0.64 -27.75
CA TYR A 1050 20.78 0.16 -29.02
C TYR A 1050 21.74 -0.85 -29.67
N GLU A 1051 23.03 -0.49 -29.81
CA GLU A 1051 24.06 -1.38 -30.35
C GLU A 1051 24.14 -2.68 -29.56
N TYR A 1052 24.12 -2.60 -28.23
CA TYR A 1052 24.15 -3.75 -27.34
C TYR A 1052 22.95 -4.70 -27.55
N ILE A 1053 21.74 -4.15 -27.67
CA ILE A 1053 20.51 -4.92 -27.82
C ILE A 1053 20.39 -5.51 -29.23
N MET A 1054 20.81 -4.76 -30.25
CA MET A 1054 20.69 -5.14 -31.65
C MET A 1054 21.91 -5.88 -32.19
N GLU A 1055 22.98 -6.01 -31.39
CA GLU A 1055 24.29 -6.57 -31.78
C GLU A 1055 24.84 -5.92 -33.06
N SER A 1056 24.47 -4.65 -33.30
CA SER A 1056 24.79 -3.88 -34.51
C SER A 1056 24.32 -2.44 -34.35
N THR A 1057 25.05 -1.51 -34.96
CA THR A 1057 24.67 -0.10 -35.12
C THR A 1057 23.81 0.16 -36.35
N GLU A 1058 23.59 -0.84 -37.22
CA GLU A 1058 22.75 -0.68 -38.41
C GLU A 1058 21.27 -0.50 -38.03
N VAL A 1059 20.55 0.33 -38.79
CA VAL A 1059 19.09 0.49 -38.64
C VAL A 1059 18.40 -0.82 -39.04
N ARG A 1060 17.84 -1.51 -38.04
CA ARG A 1060 17.18 -2.80 -38.25
C ARG A 1060 15.68 -2.66 -38.53
N TYR A 1061 15.19 -3.68 -39.21
CA TYR A 1061 13.85 -3.73 -39.80
C TYR A 1061 12.95 -4.85 -39.26
N ASP A 1062 13.52 -5.76 -38.46
CA ASP A 1062 12.80 -6.89 -37.87
C ASP A 1062 12.72 -6.75 -36.35
N ILE A 1063 11.67 -6.09 -35.86
CA ILE A 1063 11.28 -6.05 -34.43
C ILE A 1063 10.49 -7.30 -34.01
N ASN A 1064 10.15 -8.20 -34.94
CA ASN A 1064 9.29 -9.35 -34.63
C ASN A 1064 10.02 -10.49 -33.91
N LYS A 1065 11.36 -10.50 -33.89
CA LYS A 1065 12.09 -11.28 -32.90
C LYS A 1065 11.89 -10.61 -31.54
N LYS A 1066 11.21 -11.30 -30.64
CA LYS A 1066 10.96 -10.83 -29.26
C LYS A 1066 12.31 -10.57 -28.56
N VAL A 1067 12.82 -9.33 -28.60
CA VAL A 1067 14.10 -8.92 -28.01
C VAL A 1067 13.92 -8.64 -26.51
N VAL A 1068 13.49 -9.64 -25.75
CA VAL A 1068 13.44 -9.52 -24.28
C VAL A 1068 14.84 -9.76 -23.75
N ASN A 1069 15.58 -8.69 -23.48
CA ASN A 1069 16.90 -8.77 -22.89
C ASN A 1069 16.80 -8.77 -21.35
N SER A 1070 17.05 -9.94 -20.75
CA SER A 1070 16.98 -10.08 -19.29
C SER A 1070 17.99 -9.22 -18.51
N LYS A 1071 19.12 -8.82 -19.13
CA LYS A 1071 20.09 -7.90 -18.53
C LYS A 1071 19.53 -6.47 -18.52
N LEU A 1072 18.88 -6.04 -19.59
CA LEU A 1072 18.21 -4.73 -19.67
C LEU A 1072 17.09 -4.59 -18.63
N ILE A 1073 16.24 -5.61 -18.48
CA ILE A 1073 15.18 -5.58 -17.46
C ILE A 1073 15.77 -5.43 -16.05
N LYS A 1074 16.84 -6.16 -15.73
CA LYS A 1074 17.53 -6.05 -14.44
C LYS A 1074 18.22 -4.69 -14.26
N LEU A 1075 18.80 -4.14 -15.33
CA LEU A 1075 19.37 -2.81 -15.35
C LEU A 1075 18.32 -1.77 -14.96
N VAL A 1076 17.12 -1.84 -15.55
CA VAL A 1076 16.03 -0.90 -15.25
C VAL A 1076 15.52 -1.09 -13.81
N GLN A 1077 15.28 -2.32 -13.37
CA GLN A 1077 14.81 -2.61 -12.01
C GLN A 1077 15.79 -2.10 -10.93
N HIS A 1078 17.09 -2.21 -11.17
CA HIS A 1078 18.13 -1.74 -10.24
C HIS A 1078 18.75 -0.40 -10.63
N GLY A 1079 18.21 0.29 -11.64
CA GLY A 1079 18.84 1.44 -12.30
C GLY A 1079 19.05 2.65 -11.40
N ALA A 1080 18.22 2.76 -10.37
CA ALA A 1080 18.26 3.80 -9.35
C ALA A 1080 18.68 3.26 -7.97
N ALA A 1081 19.26 2.07 -7.87
CA ALA A 1081 19.67 1.51 -6.57
C ALA A 1081 21.05 2.01 -6.10
N ASP A 1082 21.92 2.38 -7.05
CA ASP A 1082 23.30 2.83 -6.87
C ASP A 1082 23.62 3.92 -7.90
N ASN A 1083 24.87 4.42 -7.93
CA ASN A 1083 25.34 5.28 -9.02
C ASN A 1083 25.09 4.61 -10.38
N TRP A 1084 24.36 5.31 -11.26
CA TRP A 1084 23.90 4.79 -12.54
C TRP A 1084 25.04 4.29 -13.45
N MET A 1085 26.23 4.90 -13.39
CA MET A 1085 27.42 4.40 -14.12
C MET A 1085 27.83 3.01 -13.63
N GLY A 1086 27.89 2.81 -12.31
CA GLY A 1086 28.24 1.52 -11.72
C GLY A 1086 27.20 0.42 -12.03
N VAL A 1087 25.93 0.81 -12.14
CA VAL A 1087 24.83 -0.10 -12.51
C VAL A 1087 24.96 -0.53 -13.98
N ILE A 1088 25.27 0.40 -14.88
CA ILE A 1088 25.50 0.10 -16.31
C ILE A 1088 26.69 -0.85 -16.49
N THR A 1089 27.84 -0.54 -15.89
CA THR A 1089 29.03 -1.39 -15.97
C THR A 1089 28.74 -2.81 -15.46
N LYS A 1090 28.00 -2.92 -14.35
CA LYS A 1090 27.66 -4.21 -13.74
C LYS A 1090 26.77 -5.10 -14.61
N PHE A 1091 25.80 -4.53 -15.35
CA PHE A 1091 24.81 -5.31 -16.09
C PHE A 1091 25.09 -5.39 -17.59
N LEU A 1092 25.51 -4.29 -18.20
CA LEU A 1092 25.76 -4.19 -19.64
C LEU A 1092 27.24 -4.27 -20.01
N GLU A 1093 28.17 -4.21 -19.03
CA GLU A 1093 29.62 -4.22 -19.27
C GLU A 1093 30.07 -3.02 -20.14
N ILE A 1094 29.36 -1.90 -20.03
CA ILE A 1094 29.75 -0.61 -20.62
C ILE A 1094 30.50 0.17 -19.54
N ASP A 1095 31.78 0.40 -19.76
CA ASP A 1095 32.67 1.09 -18.80
C ASP A 1095 32.68 2.61 -19.00
N ASP A 1096 32.56 3.06 -20.26
CA ASP A 1096 32.58 4.47 -20.63
C ASP A 1096 31.49 4.81 -21.65
N ILE A 1097 30.99 6.04 -21.55
CA ILE A 1097 30.02 6.60 -22.49
C ILE A 1097 30.78 7.30 -23.62
N ILE A 1098 30.66 6.78 -24.83
CA ILE A 1098 31.40 7.28 -26.01
C ILE A 1098 30.46 7.50 -27.19
N GLU A 1099 30.85 8.40 -28.09
CA GLU A 1099 30.05 8.79 -29.25
C GLU A 1099 30.12 7.82 -30.44
N TYR A 1100 30.97 6.79 -30.35
CA TYR A 1100 31.24 5.85 -31.47
C TYR A 1100 29.97 5.24 -32.05
N SER A 1101 29.11 4.65 -31.21
CA SER A 1101 27.87 4.00 -31.64
C SER A 1101 26.92 4.96 -32.36
N LEU A 1102 26.88 6.23 -31.94
CA LEU A 1102 26.10 7.28 -32.61
C LEU A 1102 26.67 7.61 -33.98
N ILE A 1103 27.99 7.83 -34.09
CA ILE A 1103 28.64 8.14 -35.37
C ILE A 1103 28.41 7.01 -36.36
N THR A 1104 28.64 5.76 -35.95
CA THR A 1104 28.47 4.59 -36.83
C THR A 1104 27.01 4.40 -37.24
N PHE A 1105 26.04 4.70 -36.36
CA PHE A 1105 24.62 4.66 -36.70
C PHE A 1105 24.27 5.63 -37.84
N PHE A 1106 24.88 6.82 -37.85
CA PHE A 1106 24.61 7.86 -38.85
C PHE A 1106 25.54 7.84 -40.08
N THR A 1107 26.58 7.01 -40.11
CA THR A 1107 27.49 6.91 -41.28
C THR A 1107 26.75 6.73 -42.62
N PRO A 1108 25.75 5.84 -42.74
CA PRO A 1108 25.02 5.70 -44.02
C PRO A 1108 24.27 6.97 -44.45
N LEU A 1109 23.84 7.80 -43.49
CA LEU A 1109 23.19 9.07 -43.79
C LEU A 1109 24.21 10.13 -44.21
N GLU A 1110 25.38 10.14 -43.59
CA GLU A 1110 26.47 11.04 -43.95
C GLU A 1110 26.97 10.77 -45.37
N ASP A 1111 27.16 9.50 -45.72
CA ASP A 1111 27.50 9.07 -47.09
C ASP A 1111 26.43 9.52 -48.09
N PHE A 1112 25.14 9.32 -47.76
CA PHE A 1112 24.03 9.74 -48.61
C PHE A 1112 23.97 11.26 -48.81
N ILE A 1113 24.17 12.06 -47.76
CA ILE A 1113 24.19 13.54 -47.89
C ILE A 1113 25.39 13.98 -48.72
N ALA A 1114 26.55 13.34 -48.59
CA ALA A 1114 27.72 13.65 -49.41
C ALA A 1114 27.47 13.36 -50.90
N GLU A 1115 26.89 12.20 -51.24
CA GLU A 1115 26.50 11.85 -52.62
C GLU A 1115 25.51 12.86 -53.22
N MET A 1116 24.53 13.33 -52.42
CA MET A 1116 23.57 14.33 -52.88
C MET A 1116 24.19 15.69 -53.23
N GLU A 1117 25.27 16.08 -52.55
CA GLU A 1117 25.95 17.35 -52.81
C GLU A 1117 26.79 17.30 -54.10
N GLU A 1118 27.21 16.11 -54.54
CA GLU A 1118 28.03 15.94 -55.75
C GLU A 1118 27.20 15.93 -57.04
N ASP A 1119 25.96 15.42 -57.01
CA ASP A 1119 25.21 15.08 -58.24
C ASP A 1119 24.19 16.14 -58.74
N GLU A 1120 24.07 17.33 -58.13
CA GLU A 1120 23.17 18.43 -58.57
C GLU A 1120 21.76 17.95 -59.00
N PHE A 1121 21.16 16.99 -58.26
CA PHE A 1121 19.91 16.35 -58.65
C PHE A 1121 18.70 17.30 -58.53
N ASP A 1122 18.08 17.61 -59.67
CA ASP A 1122 16.81 18.34 -59.80
C ASP A 1122 15.62 17.45 -59.40
N TYR A 1123 15.36 17.33 -58.09
CA TYR A 1123 14.21 16.58 -57.58
C TYR A 1123 12.91 17.31 -57.90
N LYS A 1124 12.05 16.67 -58.71
CA LYS A 1124 10.70 17.15 -59.04
C LYS A 1124 9.80 17.08 -57.80
N PHE A 1125 9.36 18.25 -57.34
CA PHE A 1125 8.47 18.43 -56.19
C PHE A 1125 7.01 18.59 -56.65
N GLU A 1126 6.06 17.85 -56.03
CA GLU A 1126 4.62 18.07 -56.21
C GLU A 1126 4.05 18.88 -55.02
N PRO A 1127 3.64 20.15 -55.22
CA PRO A 1127 3.13 21.02 -54.15
C PRO A 1127 1.74 20.64 -53.60
N THR A 1128 1.12 19.57 -54.10
CA THR A 1128 -0.28 19.20 -53.82
C THR A 1128 -0.50 18.46 -52.49
N ASN A 1129 0.55 17.94 -51.85
CA ASN A 1129 0.43 17.00 -50.73
C ASN A 1129 0.07 17.66 -49.39
N ASP A 1130 0.59 18.87 -49.10
CA ASP A 1130 0.36 19.55 -47.80
C ASP A 1130 -1.08 20.04 -47.64
N ALA A 1131 -1.68 20.56 -48.71
CA ALA A 1131 -3.08 21.00 -48.69
C ALA A 1131 -4.04 19.82 -48.42
N GLU A 1132 -3.71 18.63 -48.95
CA GLU A 1132 -4.45 17.40 -48.64
C GLU A 1132 -4.29 16.99 -47.17
N LEU A 1133 -3.09 17.13 -46.61
CA LEU A 1133 -2.83 16.84 -45.19
C LEU A 1133 -3.64 17.74 -44.28
N GLU A 1134 -3.68 19.05 -44.56
CA GLU A 1134 -4.47 20.03 -43.83
C GLU A 1134 -5.99 19.78 -43.93
N GLU A 1135 -6.47 19.23 -45.06
CA GLU A 1135 -7.86 18.83 -45.23
C GLU A 1135 -8.19 17.58 -44.41
N VAL A 1136 -7.30 16.57 -44.42
CA VAL A 1136 -7.42 15.36 -43.59
C VAL A 1136 -7.44 15.71 -42.10
N GLU A 1137 -6.52 16.59 -41.69
CA GLU A 1137 -6.45 17.11 -40.32
C GLU A 1137 -7.75 17.82 -39.92
N ARG A 1138 -8.22 18.78 -40.73
CA ARG A 1138 -9.48 19.49 -40.47
C ARG A 1138 -10.68 18.55 -40.37
N ALA A 1139 -10.77 17.58 -41.27
CA ALA A 1139 -11.85 16.59 -41.27
C ALA A 1139 -11.85 15.74 -39.99
N ILE A 1140 -10.67 15.28 -39.54
CA ILE A 1140 -10.55 14.45 -38.34
C ILE A 1140 -10.80 15.28 -37.07
N ILE A 1141 -10.31 16.52 -36.98
CA ILE A 1141 -10.60 17.42 -35.86
C ILE A 1141 -12.12 17.69 -35.77
N GLN A 1142 -12.81 17.88 -36.90
CA GLN A 1142 -14.26 18.01 -36.92
C GLN A 1142 -14.98 16.73 -36.45
N GLU A 1143 -14.50 15.55 -36.85
CA GLU A 1143 -15.04 14.26 -36.37
C GLU A 1143 -14.91 14.12 -34.85
N ILE A 1144 -13.77 14.53 -34.29
CA ILE A 1144 -13.50 14.45 -32.84
C ILE A 1144 -14.39 15.42 -32.05
N ASN A 1145 -14.61 16.62 -32.59
CA ASN A 1145 -15.42 17.66 -31.94
C ASN A 1145 -16.93 17.46 -32.14
N ALA A 1146 -17.36 16.52 -32.99
CA ALA A 1146 -18.77 16.23 -33.20
C ALA A 1146 -19.39 15.50 -31.99
N PRO A 1147 -20.53 15.96 -31.45
CA PRO A 1147 -21.17 15.31 -30.30
C PRO A 1147 -21.60 13.88 -30.67
N THR A 1148 -21.15 12.91 -29.87
CA THR A 1148 -21.43 11.49 -30.07
C THR A 1148 -22.93 11.21 -29.95
N THR A 1149 -23.62 11.08 -31.08
CA THR A 1149 -25.00 10.57 -31.10
C THR A 1149 -24.96 9.05 -30.92
N THR A 1150 -25.65 8.57 -29.89
CA THR A 1150 -25.75 7.15 -29.55
C THR A 1150 -26.61 6.43 -30.60
N PRO A 1151 -26.15 5.37 -31.28
CA PRO A 1151 -27.03 4.56 -32.11
C PRO A 1151 -27.78 3.56 -31.22
N THR A 1152 -29.11 3.66 -31.24
CA THR A 1152 -30.05 2.70 -30.66
C THR A 1152 -29.80 1.31 -31.22
N THR A 1153 -29.55 0.35 -30.32
CA THR A 1153 -29.52 -1.08 -30.61
C THR A 1153 -30.85 -1.51 -31.24
N THR A 1154 -30.82 -1.98 -32.49
CA THR A 1154 -31.92 -2.78 -33.05
C THR A 1154 -31.37 -4.12 -33.50
N THR A 1155 -31.85 -5.19 -32.87
CA THR A 1155 -31.54 -6.58 -33.17
C THR A 1155 -32.45 -7.10 -34.27
N THR A 1156 -31.97 -8.10 -35.04
CA THR A 1156 -32.66 -9.02 -35.98
C THR A 1156 -32.99 -8.42 -37.37
N THR A 1157 -32.72 -9.05 -38.53
CA THR A 1157 -32.68 -10.47 -38.91
C THR A 1157 -31.89 -10.68 -40.21
N THR A 1158 -31.31 -11.86 -40.39
CA THR A 1158 -30.57 -12.37 -41.57
C THR A 1158 -31.42 -12.48 -42.85
N GLN A 1159 -30.91 -12.06 -44.02
CA GLN A 1159 -31.00 -12.85 -45.29
C GLN A 1159 -30.20 -12.26 -46.50
N LYS A 1160 -29.39 -13.16 -47.08
CA LYS A 1160 -28.86 -13.36 -48.46
C LYS A 1160 -28.93 -12.27 -49.58
N ILE A 1161 -27.72 -12.01 -50.13
CA ILE A 1161 -27.23 -12.11 -51.55
C ILE A 1161 -27.83 -11.21 -52.68
N LYS A 1162 -26.91 -10.50 -53.37
CA LYS A 1162 -26.93 -9.90 -54.75
C LYS A 1162 -27.96 -8.75 -54.97
N LEU A 1163 -27.72 -7.69 -55.75
CA LEU A 1163 -27.00 -7.49 -57.01
C LEU A 1163 -26.83 -5.96 -57.28
N THR A 1164 -25.77 -5.56 -58.00
CA THR A 1164 -25.64 -4.47 -59.00
C THR A 1164 -26.26 -3.06 -58.79
N THR A 1165 -25.34 -2.07 -58.77
CA THR A 1165 -25.28 -0.81 -59.54
C THR A 1165 -26.56 -0.24 -60.17
N THR A 1166 -26.95 1.00 -59.83
CA THR A 1166 -27.06 2.20 -60.72
C THR A 1166 -27.80 3.38 -60.05
N LEU A 1167 -27.24 4.58 -60.22
CA LEU A 1167 -27.80 5.94 -60.04
C LEU A 1167 -28.90 6.25 -61.09
N PRO A 1168 -29.50 7.46 -61.17
CA PRO A 1168 -30.01 8.43 -60.18
C PRO A 1168 -31.40 9.03 -60.59
N THR A 1169 -31.76 10.20 -60.01
CA THR A 1169 -32.78 11.23 -60.36
C THR A 1169 -34.07 11.21 -59.55
N LYS A 1170 -34.80 12.31 -59.27
CA LYS A 1170 -34.66 13.77 -59.04
C LYS A 1170 -36.13 14.28 -59.01
N SER A 1171 -36.39 15.43 -58.37
CA SER A 1171 -37.62 16.28 -58.44
C SER A 1171 -38.95 15.68 -57.91
N GLU A 1172 -39.92 16.42 -57.39
CA GLU A 1172 -40.08 17.71 -56.69
C GLU A 1172 -41.61 17.78 -56.41
N ASP A 1173 -41.99 18.66 -55.48
CA ASP A 1173 -43.27 19.37 -55.47
C ASP A 1173 -44.60 18.73 -54.95
N ASP A 1174 -44.93 19.18 -53.74
CA ASP A 1174 -45.93 20.25 -53.46
C ASP A 1174 -47.39 19.87 -53.08
N LYS A 1175 -47.82 20.51 -51.96
CA LYS A 1175 -49.20 20.88 -51.50
C LYS A 1175 -50.23 19.77 -51.21
N SER A 1176 -51.17 19.87 -50.27
CA SER A 1176 -51.51 20.85 -49.22
C SER A 1176 -52.77 20.35 -48.48
N HIS A 1177 -52.96 20.83 -47.24
CA HIS A 1177 -54.23 20.97 -46.50
C HIS A 1177 -55.05 19.71 -46.14
N GLY A 1178 -55.60 19.57 -44.92
CA GLY A 1178 -55.62 20.46 -43.76
C GLY A 1178 -56.52 19.90 -42.65
N THR A 1179 -56.34 20.49 -41.46
CA THR A 1179 -57.31 20.67 -40.35
C THR A 1179 -57.86 19.42 -39.64
N SER A 1180 -57.98 19.34 -38.31
CA SER A 1180 -57.55 20.21 -37.21
C SER A 1180 -57.91 19.53 -35.87
N LYS A 1181 -57.02 19.71 -34.87
CA LYS A 1181 -57.29 19.97 -33.44
C LYS A 1181 -57.97 18.85 -32.63
N SER A 1182 -57.67 18.64 -31.35
CA SER A 1182 -56.78 19.24 -30.34
C SER A 1182 -56.87 18.27 -29.13
N ASP A 1183 -56.03 18.23 -28.09
CA ASP A 1183 -55.41 19.19 -27.17
C ASP A 1183 -54.46 18.32 -26.30
N LYS A 1184 -53.38 18.73 -25.60
CA LYS A 1184 -52.60 19.96 -25.33
C LYS A 1184 -51.30 19.43 -24.66
N LYS A 1185 -50.10 19.74 -25.17
CA LYS A 1185 -49.12 20.76 -24.71
C LYS A 1185 -48.91 20.81 -23.17
N ALA A 1186 -47.73 20.56 -22.60
CA ALA A 1186 -46.34 21.02 -22.88
C ALA A 1186 -46.01 22.47 -22.45
N GLU A 1187 -44.93 22.55 -21.67
CA GLU A 1187 -43.81 23.51 -21.70
C GLU A 1187 -43.99 25.02 -21.48
N SER A 1188 -42.90 25.60 -20.95
CA SER A 1188 -42.13 26.76 -21.46
C SER A 1188 -41.85 27.76 -20.33
N ASP A 1189 -40.60 28.02 -19.94
CA ASP A 1189 -39.60 28.92 -20.55
C ASP A 1189 -39.60 30.36 -19.99
N LEU A 1190 -38.39 30.90 -20.00
CA LEU A 1190 -38.01 32.27 -20.38
C LEU A 1190 -37.70 33.33 -19.31
N SER A 1191 -36.76 34.16 -19.76
CA SER A 1191 -35.90 35.15 -19.14
C SER A 1191 -36.44 36.58 -19.07
N SER A 1192 -35.82 37.36 -18.17
CA SER A 1192 -35.49 38.81 -18.22
C SER A 1192 -36.51 39.87 -17.75
N ASN A 1193 -35.96 40.84 -16.97
CA ASN A 1193 -36.11 42.31 -17.04
C ASN A 1193 -36.72 43.14 -15.86
N ILE A 1194 -35.95 44.19 -15.49
CA ILE A 1194 -36.30 45.61 -15.12
C ILE A 1194 -36.41 46.05 -13.62
N GLN A 1195 -35.47 46.94 -13.20
CA GLN A 1195 -35.56 48.29 -12.52
C GLN A 1195 -36.54 48.53 -11.34
N ALA A 1196 -36.38 49.43 -10.35
CA ALA A 1196 -35.51 50.56 -9.98
C ALA A 1196 -35.80 50.97 -8.49
N ASP A 1197 -34.89 51.65 -7.77
CA ASP A 1197 -35.06 53.01 -7.17
C ASP A 1197 -34.05 53.39 -6.04
N LYS A 1198 -33.80 54.71 -5.95
CA LYS A 1198 -32.77 55.51 -5.22
C LYS A 1198 -33.30 56.04 -3.85
N PRO A 1199 -32.51 56.67 -2.91
CA PRO A 1199 -31.85 58.02 -3.06
C PRO A 1199 -30.43 58.17 -2.41
N LYS A 1200 -29.45 58.90 -3.00
CA LYS A 1200 -29.03 60.35 -2.84
C LYS A 1200 -28.58 60.73 -1.40
N SER A 1201 -27.48 61.45 -1.12
CA SER A 1201 -26.89 62.69 -1.70
C SER A 1201 -25.48 62.97 -1.09
N ASP A 1202 -24.41 63.25 -1.85
CA ASP A 1202 -23.78 64.58 -2.16
C ASP A 1202 -22.45 64.76 -1.33
N THR A 1203 -21.31 65.33 -1.77
CA THR A 1203 -20.94 66.23 -2.88
C THR A 1203 -19.40 66.24 -3.11
N ASP A 1204 -18.99 66.35 -4.38
CA ASP A 1204 -17.84 67.01 -5.04
C ASP A 1204 -16.49 67.32 -4.34
N SER A 1205 -15.36 66.97 -4.98
CA SER A 1205 -14.64 67.85 -5.92
C SER A 1205 -13.33 67.26 -6.48
N GLN A 1206 -12.93 67.78 -7.64
CA GLN A 1206 -11.90 67.38 -8.62
C GLN A 1206 -10.46 67.32 -8.04
N THR A 1207 -9.47 66.59 -8.60
CA THR A 1207 -8.63 66.99 -9.76
C THR A 1207 -7.64 65.87 -10.15
N LYS A 1208 -7.16 65.95 -11.39
CA LYS A 1208 -6.26 65.08 -12.19
C LYS A 1208 -4.93 64.58 -11.56
N GLN A 1209 -4.50 63.44 -12.13
CA GLN A 1209 -3.15 63.11 -12.67
C GLN A 1209 -2.17 62.23 -11.87
N VAL A 1210 -1.67 61.20 -12.59
CA VAL A 1210 -0.41 60.42 -12.48
C VAL A 1210 -0.40 59.14 -11.62
N THR A 1211 -0.08 58.03 -12.29
CA THR A 1211 0.29 56.67 -11.82
C THR A 1211 1.44 56.67 -10.80
N PRO A 1212 1.49 55.73 -9.82
CA PRO A 1212 2.10 54.41 -10.08
C PRO A 1212 1.48 53.20 -9.33
N ASN A 1213 1.62 52.04 -9.98
CA ASN A 1213 1.80 50.67 -9.48
C ASN A 1213 1.37 50.30 -8.04
N PRO A 1214 0.37 49.40 -7.84
CA PRO A 1214 0.04 48.85 -6.53
C PRO A 1214 0.53 47.39 -6.40
N TYR A 1215 1.76 47.20 -5.93
CA TYR A 1215 2.27 45.92 -5.39
C TYR A 1215 2.98 46.07 -4.03
N ASP A 1216 2.79 47.20 -3.35
CA ASP A 1216 3.19 47.36 -1.95
C ASP A 1216 1.93 47.64 -1.12
N GLU A 1217 1.82 46.96 0.03
CA GLU A 1217 0.72 47.00 1.00
C GLU A 1217 -0.45 46.03 0.79
N LEU A 1218 -0.28 44.79 1.27
CA LEU A 1218 -1.35 44.17 2.05
C LEU A 1218 -0.80 43.15 3.06
N PHE A 1219 -1.16 43.39 4.34
CA PHE A 1219 -1.01 42.55 5.54
C PHE A 1219 0.20 42.77 6.45
N LYS A 1220 0.07 43.79 7.31
CA LYS A 1220 0.46 43.72 8.72
C LYS A 1220 -0.79 43.84 9.59
N PHE A 1221 -0.95 42.98 10.59
CA PHE A 1221 -1.56 43.35 11.88
C PHE A 1221 -1.09 42.38 12.97
N ASP A 1222 -0.42 42.95 13.97
CA ASP A 1222 -0.16 42.36 15.29
C ASP A 1222 -1.33 42.60 16.24
N ASP A 1223 -1.47 41.65 17.17
CA ASP A 1223 -2.03 41.69 18.53
C ASP A 1223 -3.47 42.13 18.82
N LEU A 1224 -4.20 41.25 19.55
CA LEU A 1224 -4.71 41.57 20.90
C LEU A 1224 -5.30 40.35 21.65
N LYS A 1225 -4.70 40.12 22.83
CA LYS A 1225 -5.25 39.68 24.14
C LYS A 1225 -5.02 38.24 24.63
N ASN A 1226 -4.14 38.20 25.64
CA ASN A 1226 -3.96 37.21 26.71
C ASN A 1226 -5.17 37.10 27.66
N GLU A 1227 -5.38 35.91 28.20
CA GLU A 1227 -5.76 35.66 29.61
C GLU A 1227 -5.03 34.38 30.09
N GLU A 1228 -4.20 34.53 31.13
CA GLU A 1228 -3.55 33.48 31.96
C GLU A 1228 -4.63 32.81 32.86
N ASP A 1229 -4.55 31.64 33.50
CA ASP A 1229 -3.55 30.62 33.79
C ASP A 1229 -4.32 29.42 34.43
N GLU A 1230 -4.03 28.16 34.09
CA GLU A 1230 -4.14 27.06 35.07
C GLU A 1230 -3.29 25.84 34.65
N LYS A 1231 -2.23 25.59 35.43
CA LYS A 1231 -1.23 24.55 35.19
C LYS A 1231 -1.79 23.14 35.44
N LYS A 1232 -1.81 22.29 34.40
CA LYS A 1232 -1.68 20.82 34.50
C LYS A 1232 -0.42 20.38 33.72
N PRO A 1233 0.40 19.44 34.23
CA PRO A 1233 1.66 19.08 33.60
C PRO A 1233 1.41 18.30 32.30
N LYS A 1234 1.84 18.84 31.15
CA LYS A 1234 1.84 18.13 29.86
C LYS A 1234 3.08 17.23 29.77
N ILE A 1235 2.88 15.92 29.90
CA ILE A 1235 3.86 14.91 29.50
C ILE A 1235 3.76 14.74 27.98
N ASN A 1236 4.78 15.19 27.25
CA ASN A 1236 4.96 14.90 25.82
C ASN A 1236 5.45 13.45 25.66
N SER A 1237 4.53 12.48 25.63
CA SER A 1237 4.86 11.07 25.34
C SER A 1237 4.11 10.48 24.13
N SER A 1238 3.26 11.24 23.43
CA SER A 1238 2.40 10.65 22.39
C SER A 1238 3.14 10.29 21.09
N LYS A 1239 4.01 11.15 20.53
CA LYS A 1239 4.61 10.91 19.20
C LYS A 1239 5.59 9.74 19.14
N ALA A 1240 6.45 9.61 20.15
CA ALA A 1240 7.44 8.53 20.20
C ALA A 1240 6.77 7.14 20.29
N VAL A 1241 5.60 7.04 20.92
CA VAL A 1241 4.96 5.74 21.07
C VAL A 1241 4.01 5.38 19.94
N TRP A 1242 3.43 6.36 19.25
CA TRP A 1242 2.81 6.11 17.95
C TRP A 1242 3.84 5.64 16.90
N ALA A 1243 5.09 6.13 16.98
CA ALA A 1243 6.19 5.64 16.15
C ALA A 1243 6.62 4.21 16.51
N VAL A 1244 6.78 3.88 17.80
CA VAL A 1244 7.10 2.51 18.25
C VAL A 1244 5.98 1.52 17.90
N ALA A 1245 4.71 1.94 18.05
CA ALA A 1245 3.58 1.17 17.57
C ALA A 1245 3.68 0.97 16.05
N ALA A 1246 3.81 2.03 15.25
CA ALA A 1246 3.91 1.95 13.78
C ALA A 1246 5.06 1.03 13.30
N VAL A 1247 6.23 1.10 13.94
CA VAL A 1247 7.39 0.25 13.66
C VAL A 1247 7.11 -1.22 14.02
N LEU A 1248 6.41 -1.48 15.13
CA LEU A 1248 5.92 -2.83 15.45
C LEU A 1248 4.91 -3.31 14.39
N VAL A 1249 3.96 -2.47 13.92
CA VAL A 1249 3.04 -2.86 12.80
C VAL A 1249 3.85 -3.26 11.57
N ALA A 1250 4.82 -2.42 11.20
CA ALA A 1250 5.60 -2.60 9.99
C ALA A 1250 6.47 -3.87 10.08
N THR A 1251 7.13 -4.12 11.21
CA THR A 1251 7.91 -5.36 11.40
C THR A 1251 7.02 -6.60 11.41
N ILE A 1252 5.79 -6.53 11.90
CA ILE A 1252 4.82 -7.63 11.84
C ILE A 1252 4.42 -7.88 10.39
N ILE A 1253 4.04 -6.83 9.65
CA ILE A 1253 3.67 -6.92 8.23
C ILE A 1253 4.83 -7.49 7.41
N ILE A 1254 6.07 -7.06 7.68
CA ILE A 1254 7.28 -7.57 7.03
C ILE A 1254 7.54 -9.03 7.39
N CYS A 1255 7.39 -9.44 8.66
CA CYS A 1255 7.52 -10.84 9.06
C CYS A 1255 6.46 -11.70 8.38
N VAL A 1256 5.22 -11.23 8.32
CA VAL A 1256 4.09 -11.88 7.66
C VAL A 1256 4.40 -12.05 6.16
N ILE A 1257 4.81 -10.98 5.47
CA ILE A 1257 5.19 -10.99 4.06
C ILE A 1257 6.38 -11.91 3.80
N ALA A 1258 7.40 -11.90 4.66
CA ALA A 1258 8.57 -12.77 4.53
C ALA A 1258 8.23 -14.26 4.75
N ILE A 1259 7.32 -14.56 5.67
CA ILE A 1259 6.78 -15.90 5.91
C ILE A 1259 5.96 -16.37 4.69
N PHE A 1260 5.13 -15.50 4.12
CA PHE A 1260 4.33 -15.78 2.92
C PHE A 1260 5.17 -15.95 1.66
N GLY A 1261 6.17 -15.09 1.47
CA GLY A 1261 7.12 -15.15 0.36
C GLY A 1261 7.88 -16.47 0.34
N ARG A 1262 8.32 -16.94 1.52
CA ARG A 1262 9.03 -18.23 1.63
C ARG A 1262 8.16 -19.46 1.37
N GLN A 1263 6.85 -19.42 1.64
CA GLN A 1263 5.97 -20.58 1.41
C GLN A 1263 5.50 -20.71 -0.05
N ARG A 1264 5.33 -19.60 -0.78
CA ARG A 1264 4.96 -19.61 -2.21
C ARG A 1264 6.07 -20.23 -3.08
N CYS A 1265 7.33 -20.08 -2.68
CA CYS A 1265 8.50 -20.69 -3.34
C CYS A 1265 8.64 -22.22 -3.14
N ARG A 1266 7.83 -22.85 -2.27
CA ARG A 1266 7.99 -24.28 -1.94
C ARG A 1266 7.12 -25.24 -2.76
N LYS A 1267 6.10 -24.73 -3.48
CA LYS A 1267 5.20 -25.55 -4.33
C LYS A 1267 5.54 -25.55 -5.82
N THR A 1268 6.50 -24.74 -6.25
CA THR A 1268 6.95 -24.66 -7.65
C THR A 1268 8.44 -24.99 -7.73
N PRO A 1269 8.86 -26.11 -8.37
CA PRO A 1269 10.25 -26.56 -8.34
C PRO A 1269 11.26 -25.64 -9.06
N LYS A 1270 10.81 -24.59 -9.75
CA LYS A 1270 11.66 -23.77 -10.63
C LYS A 1270 12.33 -22.55 -9.97
N ASN A 1271 11.94 -22.14 -8.76
CA ASN A 1271 12.46 -20.91 -8.14
C ASN A 1271 13.25 -21.16 -6.84
N ARG A 1272 14.25 -22.05 -6.90
CA ARG A 1272 15.13 -22.32 -5.74
C ARG A 1272 16.32 -21.35 -5.61
N ARG A 1273 16.44 -20.36 -6.51
CA ARG A 1273 17.57 -19.41 -6.58
C ARG A 1273 17.25 -17.96 -6.16
N TYR A 1274 15.99 -17.66 -5.85
CA TYR A 1274 15.54 -16.32 -5.46
C TYR A 1274 14.73 -16.40 -4.16
N VAL A 1275 15.41 -16.56 -3.03
CA VAL A 1275 14.96 -16.15 -1.68
C VAL A 1275 16.19 -15.74 -0.89
#